data_AF-L9WUA7-F1
#
_entry.id   AF-L9WUA7-F1
#
_cell.length_a   1.000
_cell.length_b   1.000
_cell.length_c   1.000
_cell.angle_alpha   90.00
_cell.angle_beta   90.00
_cell.angle_gamma   90.00
#
_symmetry.space_group_name_H-M   'P 1'
#
loop_
_entity.id
_entity.type
_entity.pdbx_description
1 polymer ?
#
loop_
_entity_poly.entity_id
_entity_poly.type
_entity_poly.pdbx_seq_one_letter_code
_entity_poly.pdbx_strand_id
1 'polypeptide(L)'
;MTRWGVVAVAFVAVLMVTSVMALPVLGGSSGLVDEGETATSVNGEETSAESQHASIGVASDAGDVSDLELVSMAPPTELDGATSGAQPSLSAQQDDAVEDGVDEGIELAQSQGVEVSQEQREAALEGARESVAQHQQADVEQVQEATTGAVHGSLMQAQQVEAEQVQFAVSGATDGALAQYQTVSASQMQSAAWGGAHGAVAQEQRVTVEQIQVAARGAAAGAASEAGDKDITHAPAIQEAAQGAAYGVLEQYQQITVEQRQQVTLEHVQHAAAGASAGALEGSSELVLEQEQRIEIEQYQRATIKQIQKAATGAAKGALVQQQTVTVEQTQAAARGASKGSLIQVQSISIEQVQRISITQIQEASFGAAKGSITQSQEATIEQIQAAADGAAGGVLVQQQEVSITQIQYAAVGASQGAIESAIQQQVVDVEQIQAASFGAGEGAVIQRQVIDVTQVQVLAAGSASGVLVQHQDATVEQLQFAASAACQETARAVQYQRISITQLQVLTQESAADATAYAVQEEIDDDVELSQFLEVELTQRVEAIDELEGEATITFADQERDDDSVVVDSVDLSEGGFVAIYGGDSVADPAGVLGSSDYLEPGAHDDVEIELETPIEDDQPLVAVVHHDTTGDETFQYAESDGADDEPYVTPTGAPVLDTALVTVSEPAEPEATLSVSDQEGDGETLVIDEASADVEYTITATADETAAESDTFEAEETVTELELDLEPPLEAATTVDVAVVGPDGEELATDSLEYTLVDEPEPEPEATLEVSDQTGDGETLTVAEANASVEYVLTVTDEDGEQLAESEPFPADETVEAETLDLEPPLEDDATLEVAVVDEDGEQLVVDSLEYTVDPEPELFDVEFVTCQQADVTGSFEDGDTIIVATGFYESGGFGNTMGEYAITVGDDIAAPFEGTIIYETGDEFTVAETDAGATVTVPEGDFGAAITGFASPDATPGEIDYPNPDASECIEQVRPELPELSVEETTLTEDAIEVTFGYENPNDAALFVDSEFTEGTTEDDPVDELEPGTNTFTVEWTPETDDERLVWAVDMSRYDYDADAVEPAETATAGEIDPTDPAEFDVSITGTNTPVEQGVALTVDADIENVGGETGTQDIELVVGETVVDTTSISLEEGASSPLTLTADTDALEPGDYPVIVSSEDDTAETMVTIEPIDDPLEEAPFDEPPEDEPADDPFEESPEDEPADDPFEESPEDEPADDPFEESPEDEPADDPFEELVDSAPQSLDEPDSPEPSADQTAPPIASAAVALAVGA
;
A
#
# COMPACT_ATOMS: atom_id res chain seq x y z
N MET A 1 35.00 9.51 -54.85
CA MET A 1 35.83 10.74 -54.83
C MET A 1 34.90 11.93 -54.80
N THR A 2 35.14 12.90 -53.90
CA THR A 2 34.53 14.26 -53.77
C THR A 2 32.99 14.33 -53.74
N ARG A 3 32.31 14.41 -52.58
CA ARG A 3 32.18 15.44 -51.49
C ARG A 3 31.21 16.61 -51.78
N TRP A 4 30.19 16.68 -50.88
CA TRP A 4 29.53 17.86 -50.27
C TRP A 4 28.46 18.69 -51.01
N GLY A 5 27.33 18.97 -50.32
CA GLY A 5 26.53 20.21 -50.54
C GLY A 5 24.99 20.20 -50.36
N VAL A 6 24.46 19.94 -49.16
CA VAL A 6 23.41 20.73 -48.42
C VAL A 6 22.09 21.18 -49.09
N VAL A 7 20.95 20.72 -48.51
CA VAL A 7 19.62 21.35 -48.23
C VAL A 7 18.77 22.03 -49.34
N ALA A 8 17.49 21.62 -49.46
CA ALA A 8 16.28 22.49 -49.36
C ALA A 8 14.94 21.74 -49.60
N VAL A 9 13.92 22.04 -48.78
CA VAL A 9 12.51 21.56 -48.83
C VAL A 9 11.68 22.29 -49.92
N ALA A 10 10.62 21.65 -50.48
CA ALA A 10 9.28 22.25 -50.75
C ALA A 10 8.35 21.46 -51.75
N PHE A 11 7.24 20.93 -51.22
CA PHE A 11 5.83 21.10 -51.64
C PHE A 11 5.16 20.49 -52.92
N VAL A 12 3.87 20.17 -52.72
CA VAL A 12 2.64 20.01 -53.57
C VAL A 12 2.39 18.78 -54.50
N ALA A 13 1.24 18.10 -54.25
CA ALA A 13 0.04 17.99 -55.15
C ALA A 13 -0.57 16.58 -55.48
N VAL A 14 -1.52 16.10 -54.64
CA VAL A 14 -2.99 16.10 -54.90
C VAL A 14 -3.57 15.53 -56.24
N LEU A 15 -4.35 14.41 -56.21
CA LEU A 15 -5.81 14.24 -56.57
C LEU A 15 -6.32 12.85 -57.10
N MET A 16 -7.51 12.44 -56.59
CA MET A 16 -8.56 11.49 -57.10
C MET A 16 -8.34 9.96 -57.00
N VAL A 17 -9.34 9.10 -56.68
CA VAL A 17 -10.68 8.94 -57.32
C VAL A 17 -11.78 8.28 -56.41
N THR A 18 -12.91 9.00 -56.18
CA THR A 18 -14.37 8.61 -55.97
C THR A 18 -14.81 7.53 -54.93
N SER A 19 -15.67 7.77 -53.91
CA SER A 19 -17.13 8.16 -53.85
C SER A 19 -18.17 6.99 -53.92
N VAL A 20 -19.34 6.90 -53.23
CA VAL A 20 -20.06 7.61 -52.10
C VAL A 20 -21.45 6.90 -51.82
N MET A 21 -22.12 7.14 -50.65
CA MET A 21 -23.53 6.76 -50.21
C MET A 21 -23.85 5.30 -49.77
N ALA A 22 -24.86 4.98 -48.91
CA ALA A 22 -25.66 5.67 -47.85
C ALA A 22 -26.64 4.68 -47.14
N LEU A 23 -27.14 5.01 -45.94
CA LEU A 23 -28.19 4.34 -45.11
C LEU A 23 -29.64 4.51 -45.68
N PRO A 24 -30.75 4.11 -45.00
CA PRO A 24 -31.14 2.83 -44.33
C PRO A 24 -32.58 2.33 -44.73
N VAL A 25 -33.00 1.11 -44.37
CA VAL A 25 -34.44 0.69 -44.30
C VAL A 25 -34.72 -0.40 -43.24
N LEU A 26 -35.78 -0.18 -42.44
CA LEU A 26 -36.41 -1.06 -41.43
C LEU A 26 -36.95 -2.42 -41.93
N GLY A 27 -37.12 -3.39 -41.00
CA GLY A 27 -38.11 -4.47 -41.15
C GLY A 27 -37.91 -5.71 -40.26
N GLY A 28 -38.60 -5.78 -39.11
CA GLY A 28 -38.56 -6.93 -38.20
C GLY A 28 -39.69 -7.98 -38.40
N SER A 29 -40.07 -8.61 -37.28
CA SER A 29 -41.16 -9.60 -37.06
C SER A 29 -40.88 -11.08 -37.38
N SER A 30 -40.45 -11.80 -36.34
CA SER A 30 -41.13 -12.93 -35.69
C SER A 30 -42.02 -13.90 -36.50
N GLY A 31 -41.64 -15.17 -36.45
CA GLY A 31 -42.54 -16.31 -36.18
C GLY A 31 -43.36 -16.90 -37.34
N LEU A 32 -43.40 -18.24 -37.40
CA LEU A 32 -44.62 -19.07 -37.34
C LEU A 32 -44.31 -20.56 -37.64
N VAL A 33 -44.70 -21.43 -36.70
CA VAL A 33 -45.24 -22.81 -36.88
C VAL A 33 -44.28 -23.88 -37.44
N ASP A 34 -43.82 -24.91 -36.72
CA ASP A 34 -44.44 -25.86 -35.75
C ASP A 34 -45.01 -27.15 -36.38
N GLU A 35 -44.90 -28.25 -35.60
CA GLU A 35 -45.49 -29.60 -35.71
C GLU A 35 -45.32 -30.43 -36.99
N GLY A 36 -45.13 -31.76 -36.85
CA GLY A 36 -45.29 -32.66 -38.02
C GLY A 36 -44.66 -34.06 -38.02
N GLU A 37 -44.28 -34.56 -36.85
CA GLU A 37 -43.94 -35.93 -36.46
C GLU A 37 -44.33 -37.16 -37.36
N THR A 38 -43.59 -38.26 -37.16
CA THR A 38 -43.86 -39.67 -37.58
C THR A 38 -43.49 -40.05 -39.05
N ALA A 39 -43.03 -41.28 -39.37
CA ALA A 39 -43.17 -42.53 -38.62
C ALA A 39 -42.13 -43.64 -38.92
N THR A 40 -41.88 -44.44 -37.89
CA THR A 40 -41.66 -45.91 -37.89
C THR A 40 -40.30 -46.58 -38.23
N SER A 41 -39.55 -46.93 -37.17
CA SER A 41 -39.59 -48.26 -36.49
C SER A 41 -38.75 -49.45 -37.01
N VAL A 42 -37.71 -49.79 -36.22
CA VAL A 42 -37.04 -51.12 -35.96
C VAL A 42 -36.51 -51.98 -37.13
N ASN A 43 -35.51 -52.86 -36.97
CA ASN A 43 -34.94 -53.52 -35.77
C ASN A 43 -33.52 -54.06 -36.02
N GLY A 44 -32.73 -54.25 -34.95
CA GLY A 44 -31.78 -55.37 -34.80
C GLY A 44 -30.32 -55.18 -35.23
N GLU A 45 -29.43 -55.33 -34.24
CA GLU A 45 -28.11 -56.00 -34.22
C GLU A 45 -27.19 -55.98 -35.48
N GLU A 46 -25.93 -55.54 -35.32
CA GLU A 46 -24.73 -56.41 -35.33
C GLU A 46 -23.39 -55.62 -35.26
N THR A 47 -22.62 -55.91 -34.20
CA THR A 47 -21.18 -56.27 -34.14
C THR A 47 -20.08 -55.46 -34.85
N SER A 48 -19.14 -55.01 -34.01
CA SER A 48 -17.69 -55.31 -34.06
C SER A 48 -16.85 -55.09 -35.33
N ALA A 49 -15.92 -54.13 -35.18
CA ALA A 49 -14.46 -54.30 -35.29
C ALA A 49 -13.70 -53.97 -36.60
N GLU A 50 -12.49 -53.44 -36.32
CA GLU A 50 -11.20 -53.58 -37.01
C GLU A 50 -10.69 -52.54 -38.02
N SER A 51 -9.52 -51.97 -37.64
CA SER A 51 -8.33 -51.72 -38.47
C SER A 51 -8.24 -50.43 -39.31
N GLN A 52 -7.06 -49.78 -39.48
CA GLN A 52 -5.76 -49.78 -38.77
C GLN A 52 -4.82 -48.73 -39.45
N HIS A 53 -3.77 -48.29 -38.73
CA HIS A 53 -2.48 -47.77 -39.25
C HIS A 53 -2.40 -46.43 -40.03
N ALA A 54 -1.89 -45.43 -39.30
CA ALA A 54 -0.54 -44.84 -39.48
C ALA A 54 -0.19 -43.87 -40.64
N SER A 55 0.46 -42.78 -40.24
CA SER A 55 1.51 -42.07 -41.00
C SER A 55 2.70 -41.76 -40.08
N ILE A 56 3.91 -42.08 -40.53
CA ILE A 56 5.16 -41.88 -39.79
C ILE A 56 5.88 -40.63 -40.32
N GLY A 57 6.15 -39.69 -39.41
CA GLY A 57 7.47 -39.07 -39.16
C GLY A 57 8.10 -38.13 -40.20
N VAL A 58 8.59 -37.00 -39.69
CA VAL A 58 9.95 -36.49 -39.94
C VAL A 58 10.51 -36.07 -38.58
N ALA A 59 11.75 -36.47 -38.27
CA ALA A 59 12.51 -35.88 -37.18
C ALA A 59 13.32 -34.71 -37.74
N SER A 60 13.20 -33.53 -37.14
CA SER A 60 14.12 -32.41 -37.30
C SER A 60 14.95 -32.32 -36.02
N ASP A 61 16.23 -32.64 -36.16
CA ASP A 61 17.29 -32.36 -35.21
C ASP A 61 17.65 -30.88 -35.34
N ALA A 62 17.07 -30.06 -34.47
CA ALA A 62 17.40 -28.67 -34.18
C ALA A 62 16.89 -28.42 -32.76
N GLY A 63 17.75 -27.90 -31.88
CA GLY A 63 17.33 -27.51 -30.53
C GLY A 63 16.40 -26.31 -30.62
N ASP A 64 15.24 -26.45 -30.01
CA ASP A 64 14.22 -25.42 -29.84
C ASP A 64 13.69 -25.72 -28.43
N VAL A 65 14.40 -25.15 -27.44
CA VAL A 65 13.96 -25.06 -26.05
C VAL A 65 13.09 -23.82 -25.99
N SER A 66 11.78 -24.03 -25.88
CA SER A 66 10.78 -23.00 -25.61
C SER A 66 10.19 -23.37 -24.25
N ASP A 67 10.94 -23.05 -23.20
CA ASP A 67 10.86 -23.65 -21.86
C ASP A 67 9.94 -22.86 -20.90
N LEU A 68 8.70 -22.59 -21.31
CA LEU A 68 7.64 -22.11 -20.40
C LEU A 68 6.33 -22.86 -20.64
N GLU A 69 6.06 -23.88 -19.81
CA GLU A 69 4.77 -24.58 -19.77
C GLU A 69 3.92 -23.95 -18.65
N LEU A 70 3.04 -23.01 -19.02
CA LEU A 70 2.06 -22.43 -18.09
C LEU A 70 1.18 -23.54 -17.50
N VAL A 71 0.91 -23.47 -16.19
CA VAL A 71 0.18 -24.51 -15.47
C VAL A 71 -1.22 -24.64 -16.04
N SER A 72 -1.47 -25.74 -16.76
CA SER A 72 -2.72 -25.91 -17.50
C SER A 72 -3.88 -26.17 -16.54
N MET A 73 -4.92 -25.34 -16.67
CA MET A 73 -6.16 -25.41 -15.88
C MET A 73 -7.33 -25.73 -16.80
N ALA A 74 -8.18 -26.68 -16.42
CA ALA A 74 -9.49 -26.80 -17.05
C ALA A 74 -10.43 -25.73 -16.43
N PRO A 75 -11.22 -24.98 -17.23
CA PRO A 75 -12.15 -24.01 -16.67
C PRO A 75 -13.14 -24.70 -15.71
N PRO A 76 -13.52 -24.08 -14.58
CA PRO A 76 -14.50 -24.64 -13.67
C PRO A 76 -15.81 -24.86 -14.43
N THR A 77 -16.44 -26.03 -14.25
CA THR A 77 -17.72 -26.32 -14.91
C THR A 77 -18.83 -25.65 -14.09
N GLU A 78 -19.50 -24.63 -14.64
CA GLU A 78 -20.58 -23.93 -13.95
C GLU A 78 -21.64 -24.89 -13.39
N LEU A 79 -22.03 -24.64 -12.13
CA LEU A 79 -23.14 -25.30 -11.43
C LEU A 79 -24.50 -24.83 -11.98
N ASP A 80 -24.76 -25.00 -13.28
CA ASP A 80 -26.04 -24.63 -13.89
C ASP A 80 -27.16 -25.57 -13.41
N GLY A 81 -27.89 -25.08 -12.40
CA GLY A 81 -28.97 -25.77 -11.74
C GLY A 81 -30.07 -26.19 -12.72
N ALA A 82 -30.16 -27.50 -12.96
CA ALA A 82 -31.20 -28.22 -13.70
C ALA A 82 -30.97 -28.50 -15.21
N THR A 83 -29.91 -29.25 -15.53
CA THR A 83 -30.06 -30.32 -16.52
C THR A 83 -29.79 -31.71 -15.94
N SER A 84 -30.79 -32.60 -16.03
CA SER A 84 -30.67 -34.01 -15.65
C SER A 84 -29.95 -34.81 -16.75
N GLY A 85 -28.70 -34.44 -17.02
CA GLY A 85 -27.69 -35.29 -17.64
C GLY A 85 -27.05 -36.18 -16.58
N ALA A 86 -26.63 -37.39 -16.95
CA ALA A 86 -25.98 -38.29 -15.99
C ALA A 86 -24.61 -37.74 -15.64
N GLN A 87 -24.45 -37.25 -14.40
CA GLN A 87 -23.14 -36.92 -13.86
C GLN A 87 -22.21 -38.14 -13.92
N PRO A 88 -20.91 -37.94 -14.15
CA PRO A 88 -19.94 -39.02 -14.16
C PRO A 88 -19.91 -39.70 -12.79
N SER A 89 -20.45 -40.92 -12.71
CA SER A 89 -20.42 -41.69 -11.47
C SER A 89 -19.00 -42.25 -11.27
N LEU A 90 -18.40 -41.93 -10.12
CA LEU A 90 -17.13 -42.50 -9.66
C LEU A 90 -17.08 -44.02 -9.83
N SER A 91 -15.90 -44.56 -10.13
CA SER A 91 -15.72 -46.00 -10.01
C SER A 91 -15.70 -46.39 -8.54
N ALA A 92 -16.16 -47.60 -8.21
CA ALA A 92 -16.20 -48.04 -6.80
C ALA A 92 -14.83 -47.97 -6.11
N GLN A 93 -13.73 -48.16 -6.83
CA GLN A 93 -12.37 -48.06 -6.27
C GLN A 93 -11.93 -46.61 -6.01
N GLN A 94 -12.48 -45.63 -6.74
CA GLN A 94 -12.23 -44.20 -6.51
C GLN A 94 -13.13 -43.67 -5.38
N ASP A 95 -14.38 -44.14 -5.30
CA ASP A 95 -15.28 -43.84 -4.17
C ASP A 95 -14.74 -44.44 -2.86
N ASP A 96 -14.25 -45.70 -2.88
CA ASP A 96 -13.55 -46.32 -1.74
C ASP A 96 -12.31 -45.48 -1.33
N ALA A 97 -11.51 -44.98 -2.29
CA ALA A 97 -10.30 -44.21 -2.00
C ALA A 97 -10.55 -42.76 -1.51
N VAL A 98 -11.65 -42.14 -1.95
CA VAL A 98 -12.11 -40.86 -1.36
C VAL A 98 -12.57 -41.09 0.08
N GLU A 99 -13.30 -42.17 0.38
CA GLU A 99 -13.67 -42.49 1.77
C GLU A 99 -12.45 -42.77 2.65
N ASP A 100 -11.50 -43.60 2.18
CA ASP A 100 -10.26 -43.89 2.90
C ASP A 100 -9.41 -42.61 3.11
N GLY A 101 -9.28 -41.73 2.09
CA GLY A 101 -8.51 -40.49 2.17
C GLY A 101 -9.13 -39.41 3.07
N VAL A 102 -10.46 -39.23 3.06
CA VAL A 102 -11.13 -38.32 4.01
C VAL A 102 -10.95 -38.83 5.45
N ASP A 103 -11.11 -40.13 5.69
CA ASP A 103 -10.94 -40.69 7.05
C ASP A 103 -9.48 -40.57 7.52
N GLU A 104 -8.48 -40.77 6.65
CA GLU A 104 -7.06 -40.60 6.98
C GLU A 104 -6.67 -39.13 7.24
N GLY A 105 -7.17 -38.18 6.43
CA GLY A 105 -6.97 -36.74 6.66
C GLY A 105 -7.60 -36.25 7.97
N ILE A 106 -8.75 -36.82 8.36
CA ILE A 106 -9.40 -36.58 9.65
C ILE A 106 -8.60 -37.20 10.81
N GLU A 107 -8.05 -38.42 10.64
CA GLU A 107 -7.19 -39.04 11.66
C GLU A 107 -5.90 -38.22 11.89
N LEU A 108 -5.34 -37.60 10.84
CA LEU A 108 -4.21 -36.67 10.95
C LEU A 108 -4.58 -35.40 11.75
N ALA A 109 -5.65 -34.69 11.38
CA ALA A 109 -6.10 -33.49 12.11
C ALA A 109 -6.46 -33.80 13.57
N GLN A 110 -7.12 -34.93 13.84
CA GLN A 110 -7.42 -35.39 15.20
C GLN A 110 -6.17 -35.76 16.01
N SER A 111 -5.10 -36.24 15.36
CA SER A 111 -3.83 -36.51 16.04
C SER A 111 -3.12 -35.25 16.52
N GLN A 112 -3.40 -34.11 15.87
CA GLN A 112 -2.91 -32.77 16.20
C GLN A 112 -3.90 -31.96 17.07
N GLY A 113 -4.93 -32.62 17.63
CA GLY A 113 -5.83 -32.04 18.64
C GLY A 113 -7.16 -31.49 18.12
N VAL A 114 -7.42 -31.49 16.81
CA VAL A 114 -8.64 -30.92 16.22
C VAL A 114 -9.86 -31.83 16.46
N GLU A 115 -10.94 -31.28 17.04
CA GLU A 115 -12.24 -31.97 17.13
C GLU A 115 -13.04 -31.81 15.83
N VAL A 116 -13.10 -32.88 15.01
CA VAL A 116 -13.82 -32.87 13.71
C VAL A 116 -15.28 -33.33 13.87
N SER A 117 -16.23 -32.52 13.40
CA SER A 117 -17.66 -32.82 13.46
C SER A 117 -18.13 -33.81 12.37
N GLN A 118 -19.31 -34.41 12.55
CA GLN A 118 -19.92 -35.25 11.52
C GLN A 118 -20.32 -34.44 10.26
N GLU A 119 -20.64 -33.15 10.43
CA GLU A 119 -21.07 -32.28 9.32
C GLU A 119 -19.86 -31.88 8.45
N GLN A 120 -18.73 -31.51 9.06
CA GLN A 120 -17.46 -31.30 8.35
C GLN A 120 -16.97 -32.56 7.61
N ARG A 121 -17.13 -33.77 8.19
CA ARG A 121 -16.79 -35.02 7.49
C ARG A 121 -17.67 -35.28 6.26
N GLU A 122 -18.96 -34.99 6.32
CA GLU A 122 -19.86 -35.17 5.17
C GLU A 122 -19.56 -34.13 4.07
N ALA A 123 -19.26 -32.89 4.46
CA ALA A 123 -18.83 -31.82 3.57
C ALA A 123 -17.50 -32.15 2.83
N ALA A 124 -16.48 -32.61 3.55
CA ALA A 124 -15.22 -33.08 2.97
C ALA A 124 -15.45 -34.21 1.94
N LEU A 125 -16.34 -35.16 2.26
CA LEU A 125 -16.73 -36.24 1.35
C LEU A 125 -17.50 -35.73 0.12
N GLU A 126 -18.31 -34.68 0.23
CA GLU A 126 -19.04 -34.11 -0.90
C GLU A 126 -18.10 -33.38 -1.86
N GLY A 127 -17.22 -32.51 -1.32
CA GLY A 127 -16.24 -31.77 -2.10
C GLY A 127 -15.22 -32.66 -2.82
N ALA A 128 -14.63 -33.63 -2.12
CA ALA A 128 -13.67 -34.57 -2.72
C ALA A 128 -14.31 -35.42 -3.84
N ARG A 129 -15.55 -35.88 -3.66
CA ARG A 129 -16.27 -36.67 -4.68
C ARG A 129 -16.57 -35.86 -5.95
N GLU A 130 -16.89 -34.59 -5.81
CA GLU A 130 -17.14 -33.69 -6.95
C GLU A 130 -15.90 -33.52 -7.82
N SER A 131 -14.77 -33.18 -7.20
CA SER A 131 -13.46 -33.05 -7.85
C SER A 131 -13.02 -34.34 -8.55
N VAL A 132 -12.97 -35.47 -7.84
CA VAL A 132 -12.46 -36.75 -8.37
C VAL A 132 -13.31 -37.26 -9.54
N ALA A 133 -14.59 -36.89 -9.64
CA ALA A 133 -15.44 -37.26 -10.76
C ALA A 133 -15.00 -36.63 -12.10
N GLN A 134 -14.24 -35.53 -12.05
CA GLN A 134 -13.64 -34.85 -13.20
C GLN A 134 -12.34 -35.58 -13.64
N HIS A 135 -11.54 -36.06 -12.68
CA HIS A 135 -10.22 -36.67 -12.91
C HIS A 135 -10.21 -38.21 -12.96
N GLN A 136 -11.12 -38.80 -13.74
CA GLN A 136 -11.28 -40.26 -13.88
C GLN A 136 -10.03 -41.04 -14.36
N GLN A 137 -8.98 -40.35 -14.79
CA GLN A 137 -7.71 -40.94 -15.26
C GLN A 137 -6.62 -40.99 -14.19
N ALA A 138 -6.79 -40.33 -13.04
CA ALA A 138 -5.89 -40.43 -11.91
C ALA A 138 -5.97 -41.83 -11.26
N ASP A 139 -4.82 -42.33 -10.79
CA ASP A 139 -4.74 -43.62 -10.11
C ASP A 139 -5.30 -43.53 -8.67
N VAL A 140 -5.70 -44.67 -8.13
CA VAL A 140 -6.41 -44.77 -6.82
C VAL A 140 -5.58 -44.20 -5.66
N GLU A 141 -4.26 -44.36 -5.72
CA GLU A 141 -3.29 -43.84 -4.73
C GLU A 141 -3.17 -42.31 -4.80
N GLN A 142 -3.18 -41.73 -6.00
CA GLN A 142 -3.21 -40.26 -6.19
C GLN A 142 -4.52 -39.65 -5.66
N VAL A 143 -5.65 -40.31 -5.90
CA VAL A 143 -6.97 -39.89 -5.39
C VAL A 143 -7.02 -39.90 -3.86
N GLN A 144 -6.52 -40.96 -3.22
CA GLN A 144 -6.46 -41.05 -1.77
C GLN A 144 -5.60 -39.92 -1.20
N GLU A 145 -4.33 -39.82 -1.63
CA GLU A 145 -3.36 -38.89 -1.04
C GLU A 145 -3.71 -37.41 -1.26
N ALA A 146 -4.24 -37.04 -2.44
CA ALA A 146 -4.77 -35.69 -2.69
C ALA A 146 -5.94 -35.34 -1.75
N THR A 147 -6.83 -36.31 -1.50
CA THR A 147 -7.97 -36.13 -0.58
C THR A 147 -7.47 -36.03 0.86
N THR A 148 -6.55 -36.90 1.29
CA THR A 148 -5.92 -36.86 2.61
C THR A 148 -5.29 -35.50 2.89
N GLY A 149 -4.51 -34.98 1.94
CA GLY A 149 -3.88 -33.66 2.04
C GLY A 149 -4.90 -32.53 2.17
N ALA A 150 -5.83 -32.42 1.21
CA ALA A 150 -6.85 -31.37 1.20
C ALA A 150 -7.69 -31.33 2.48
N VAL A 151 -8.13 -32.50 2.95
CA VAL A 151 -8.92 -32.63 4.18
C VAL A 151 -8.12 -32.23 5.41
N HIS A 152 -6.89 -32.74 5.55
CA HIS A 152 -6.03 -32.38 6.67
C HIS A 152 -5.77 -30.86 6.70
N GLY A 153 -5.38 -30.25 5.58
CA GLY A 153 -5.14 -28.80 5.50
C GLY A 153 -6.37 -27.95 5.83
N SER A 154 -7.54 -28.32 5.31
CA SER A 154 -8.81 -27.62 5.59
C SER A 154 -9.29 -27.69 7.04
N LEU A 155 -8.78 -28.65 7.83
CA LEU A 155 -9.20 -28.89 9.22
C LEU A 155 -8.19 -28.39 10.26
N MET A 156 -6.98 -28.02 9.86
CA MET A 156 -5.94 -27.54 10.80
C MET A 156 -6.22 -26.15 11.37
N GLN A 157 -7.04 -25.33 10.72
CA GLN A 157 -7.38 -23.95 11.14
C GLN A 157 -8.41 -23.92 12.30
N ALA A 158 -7.99 -24.36 13.48
CA ALA A 158 -8.80 -24.66 14.68
C ALA A 158 -10.20 -23.99 14.85
N GLN A 159 -11.22 -24.84 15.02
CA GLN A 159 -12.52 -24.59 15.68
C GLN A 159 -13.58 -23.67 15.04
N GLN A 160 -13.28 -22.83 14.04
CA GLN A 160 -14.29 -21.90 13.46
C GLN A 160 -14.71 -22.19 12.00
N VAL A 161 -13.97 -23.01 11.25
CA VAL A 161 -14.29 -23.33 9.84
C VAL A 161 -15.66 -24.00 9.69
N GLU A 162 -16.57 -23.32 8.99
CA GLU A 162 -17.92 -23.81 8.67
C GLU A 162 -17.86 -25.00 7.71
N ALA A 163 -18.83 -25.91 7.81
CA ALA A 163 -18.85 -27.12 6.99
C ALA A 163 -18.85 -26.82 5.47
N GLU A 164 -19.48 -25.72 5.05
CA GLU A 164 -19.49 -25.29 3.65
C GLU A 164 -18.09 -24.84 3.18
N GLN A 165 -17.32 -24.13 4.02
CA GLN A 165 -15.94 -23.74 3.69
C GLN A 165 -15.04 -24.98 3.53
N VAL A 166 -15.18 -25.99 4.40
CA VAL A 166 -14.48 -27.28 4.26
C VAL A 166 -14.82 -27.96 2.93
N GLN A 167 -16.10 -27.99 2.53
CA GLN A 167 -16.50 -28.59 1.24
C GLN A 167 -15.80 -27.93 0.05
N PHE A 168 -15.80 -26.60 -0.01
CA PHE A 168 -15.26 -25.86 -1.14
C PHE A 168 -13.73 -25.84 -1.16
N ALA A 169 -13.06 -25.72 0.00
CA ALA A 169 -11.61 -25.85 0.11
C ALA A 169 -11.11 -27.24 -0.34
N VAL A 170 -11.76 -28.31 0.15
CA VAL A 170 -11.42 -29.69 -0.23
C VAL A 170 -11.68 -29.94 -1.72
N SER A 171 -12.82 -29.48 -2.25
CA SER A 171 -13.15 -29.58 -3.68
C SER A 171 -12.09 -28.89 -4.55
N GLY A 172 -11.72 -27.66 -4.20
CA GLY A 172 -10.72 -26.86 -4.93
C GLY A 172 -9.34 -27.49 -4.91
N ALA A 173 -8.77 -27.72 -3.72
CA ALA A 173 -7.42 -28.26 -3.57
C ALA A 173 -7.25 -29.65 -4.19
N THR A 174 -8.24 -30.54 -4.02
CA THR A 174 -8.23 -31.87 -4.63
C THR A 174 -8.29 -31.78 -6.16
N ASP A 175 -9.09 -30.87 -6.73
CA ASP A 175 -9.18 -30.68 -8.19
C ASP A 175 -7.89 -30.10 -8.78
N GLY A 176 -7.29 -29.12 -8.10
CA GLY A 176 -6.03 -28.53 -8.51
C GLY A 176 -4.89 -29.55 -8.54
N ALA A 177 -4.72 -30.29 -7.44
CA ALA A 177 -3.67 -31.30 -7.35
C ALA A 177 -3.87 -32.47 -8.34
N LEU A 178 -5.13 -32.93 -8.53
CA LEU A 178 -5.45 -33.99 -9.50
C LEU A 178 -5.36 -33.54 -10.97
N ALA A 179 -5.46 -32.24 -11.28
CA ALA A 179 -5.27 -31.75 -12.64
C ALA A 179 -3.89 -32.16 -13.21
N GLN A 180 -2.87 -32.27 -12.35
CA GLN A 180 -1.49 -32.61 -12.71
C GLN A 180 -1.14 -34.10 -12.55
N TYR A 181 -2.13 -35.01 -12.52
CA TYR A 181 -1.94 -36.46 -12.30
C TYR A 181 -0.96 -37.19 -13.24
N GLN A 182 -0.53 -36.58 -14.35
CA GLN A 182 0.38 -37.20 -15.32
C GLN A 182 1.86 -37.03 -14.96
N THR A 183 2.21 -35.96 -14.25
CA THR A 183 3.60 -35.61 -13.89
C THR A 183 3.87 -35.76 -12.40
N VAL A 184 2.83 -35.73 -11.56
CA VAL A 184 2.95 -35.60 -10.09
C VAL A 184 2.78 -36.93 -9.34
N SER A 185 3.67 -37.19 -8.37
CA SER A 185 3.57 -38.33 -7.45
C SER A 185 2.52 -38.10 -6.35
N ALA A 186 1.98 -39.19 -5.78
CA ALA A 186 0.90 -39.09 -4.79
C ALA A 186 1.27 -38.26 -3.54
N SER A 187 2.53 -38.34 -3.06
CA SER A 187 3.01 -37.55 -1.92
C SER A 187 3.19 -36.05 -2.21
N GLN A 188 3.60 -35.69 -3.43
CA GLN A 188 3.64 -34.29 -3.87
C GLN A 188 2.22 -33.73 -3.97
N MET A 189 1.28 -34.55 -4.47
CA MET A 189 -0.13 -34.22 -4.61
C MET A 189 -0.80 -33.99 -3.25
N GLN A 190 -0.48 -34.81 -2.23
CA GLN A 190 -0.89 -34.60 -0.83
C GLN A 190 -0.38 -33.26 -0.29
N SER A 191 0.91 -32.96 -0.48
CA SER A 191 1.54 -31.74 0.04
C SER A 191 0.93 -30.48 -0.60
N ALA A 192 0.76 -30.47 -1.92
CA ALA A 192 0.15 -29.36 -2.65
C ALA A 192 -1.34 -29.16 -2.30
N ALA A 193 -2.09 -30.26 -2.16
CA ALA A 193 -3.50 -30.21 -1.75
C ALA A 193 -3.67 -29.73 -0.30
N TRP A 194 -2.76 -30.13 0.61
CA TRP A 194 -2.74 -29.62 1.98
C TRP A 194 -2.53 -28.12 2.02
N GLY A 195 -1.48 -27.62 1.37
CA GLY A 195 -1.14 -26.19 1.39
C GLY A 195 -2.20 -25.30 0.75
N GLY A 196 -2.71 -25.72 -0.42
CA GLY A 196 -3.79 -24.98 -1.11
C GLY A 196 -5.09 -24.94 -0.32
N ALA A 197 -5.46 -26.03 0.37
CA ALA A 197 -6.64 -26.03 1.25
C ALA A 197 -6.41 -25.17 2.51
N HIS A 198 -5.25 -25.30 3.15
CA HIS A 198 -4.91 -24.61 4.40
C HIS A 198 -4.84 -23.09 4.21
N GLY A 199 -4.08 -22.61 3.22
CA GLY A 199 -3.99 -21.18 2.91
C GLY A 199 -5.31 -20.55 2.47
N ALA A 200 -6.22 -21.34 1.88
CA ALA A 200 -7.55 -20.87 1.49
C ALA A 200 -8.55 -20.76 2.65
N VAL A 201 -8.42 -21.58 3.71
CA VAL A 201 -9.25 -21.47 4.92
C VAL A 201 -8.69 -20.49 5.94
N ALA A 202 -7.41 -20.13 5.87
CA ALA A 202 -6.77 -19.15 6.75
C ALA A 202 -7.35 -17.71 6.67
N GLN A 203 -8.24 -17.44 5.71
CA GLN A 203 -8.95 -16.15 5.52
C GLN A 203 -10.48 -16.28 5.76
N GLU A 204 -10.89 -17.16 6.68
CA GLU A 204 -12.29 -17.62 6.86
C GLU A 204 -13.36 -16.53 7.11
N GLN A 205 -13.01 -15.36 7.66
CA GLN A 205 -14.01 -14.43 8.20
C GLN A 205 -14.70 -13.52 7.15
N ARG A 206 -14.15 -13.39 5.94
CA ARG A 206 -14.56 -12.33 4.98
C ARG A 206 -14.64 -12.74 3.50
N VAL A 207 -14.48 -14.03 3.17
CA VAL A 207 -14.47 -14.54 1.78
C VAL A 207 -15.65 -15.47 1.46
N THR A 208 -16.07 -15.51 0.20
CA THR A 208 -17.11 -16.44 -0.29
C THR A 208 -16.54 -17.83 -0.55
N VAL A 209 -17.41 -18.84 -0.51
CA VAL A 209 -17.01 -20.24 -0.70
C VAL A 209 -16.48 -20.53 -2.11
N GLU A 210 -16.97 -19.80 -3.12
CA GLU A 210 -16.42 -19.85 -4.48
C GLU A 210 -14.99 -19.30 -4.56
N GLN A 211 -14.66 -18.24 -3.80
CA GLN A 211 -13.30 -17.69 -3.75
C GLN A 211 -12.34 -18.70 -3.10
N ILE A 212 -12.74 -19.33 -1.98
CA ILE A 212 -11.99 -20.39 -1.30
C ILE A 212 -11.66 -21.54 -2.29
N GLN A 213 -12.67 -22.05 -3.00
CA GLN A 213 -12.47 -23.15 -3.96
C GLN A 213 -11.49 -22.77 -5.08
N VAL A 214 -11.61 -21.55 -5.62
CA VAL A 214 -10.80 -21.12 -6.76
C VAL A 214 -9.36 -20.81 -6.36
N ALA A 215 -9.13 -20.19 -5.20
CA ALA A 215 -7.79 -19.97 -4.64
C ALA A 215 -7.09 -21.30 -4.32
N ALA A 216 -7.77 -22.20 -3.59
CA ALA A 216 -7.24 -23.53 -3.25
C ALA A 216 -6.87 -24.34 -4.49
N ARG A 217 -7.71 -24.30 -5.52
CA ARG A 217 -7.50 -24.95 -6.82
C ARG A 217 -6.30 -24.39 -7.56
N GLY A 218 -6.18 -23.07 -7.64
CA GLY A 218 -5.07 -22.39 -8.30
C GLY A 218 -3.73 -22.76 -7.65
N ALA A 219 -3.63 -22.52 -6.34
CA ALA A 219 -2.44 -22.79 -5.55
C ALA A 219 -1.99 -24.25 -5.61
N ALA A 220 -2.90 -25.20 -5.38
CA ALA A 220 -2.58 -26.63 -5.37
C ALA A 220 -2.15 -27.14 -6.75
N ALA A 221 -2.77 -26.68 -7.84
CA ALA A 221 -2.34 -27.05 -9.19
C ALA A 221 -0.96 -26.48 -9.54
N GLY A 222 -0.66 -25.23 -9.16
CA GLY A 222 0.65 -24.62 -9.39
C GLY A 222 1.77 -25.35 -8.67
N ALA A 223 1.59 -25.59 -7.37
CA ALA A 223 2.57 -26.30 -6.54
C ALA A 223 2.72 -27.76 -6.98
N ALA A 224 1.63 -28.43 -7.34
CA ALA A 224 1.68 -29.80 -7.85
C ALA A 224 2.46 -29.87 -9.18
N SER A 225 2.15 -29.00 -10.17
CA SER A 225 2.81 -29.00 -11.47
C SER A 225 4.31 -28.86 -11.31
N GLU A 226 4.75 -27.80 -10.63
CA GLU A 226 6.19 -27.53 -10.50
C GLU A 226 6.91 -28.63 -9.72
N ALA A 227 6.29 -29.17 -8.68
CA ALA A 227 6.87 -30.29 -7.94
C ALA A 227 7.06 -31.54 -8.82
N GLY A 228 6.09 -31.84 -9.69
CA GLY A 228 6.22 -32.93 -10.67
C GLY A 228 7.27 -32.66 -11.74
N ASP A 229 7.27 -31.46 -12.31
CA ASP A 229 8.09 -31.09 -13.47
C ASP A 229 9.57 -30.89 -13.11
N LYS A 230 9.87 -30.47 -11.87
CA LYS A 230 11.23 -30.29 -11.33
C LYS A 230 11.68 -31.41 -10.36
N ASP A 231 10.88 -32.49 -10.20
CA ASP A 231 11.13 -33.59 -9.24
C ASP A 231 11.31 -33.12 -7.76
N ILE A 232 10.66 -32.02 -7.33
CA ILE A 232 10.76 -31.48 -5.96
C ILE A 232 9.99 -32.39 -4.99
N THR A 233 10.67 -32.97 -4.00
CA THR A 233 10.06 -33.89 -3.02
C THR A 233 10.01 -33.36 -1.58
N HIS A 234 10.38 -32.11 -1.33
CA HIS A 234 10.40 -31.53 0.02
C HIS A 234 9.00 -31.01 0.39
N ALA A 235 8.24 -31.81 1.14
CA ALA A 235 6.83 -31.55 1.45
C ALA A 235 6.55 -30.15 2.03
N PRO A 236 7.32 -29.62 3.02
CA PRO A 236 7.07 -28.28 3.57
C PRO A 236 7.12 -27.16 2.51
N ALA A 237 8.10 -27.19 1.60
CA ALA A 237 8.18 -26.19 0.53
C ALA A 237 6.95 -26.22 -0.41
N ILE A 238 6.45 -27.42 -0.72
CA ILE A 238 5.26 -27.61 -1.57
C ILE A 238 4.00 -27.12 -0.86
N GLN A 239 3.87 -27.41 0.44
CA GLN A 239 2.78 -26.92 1.28
C GLN A 239 2.77 -25.40 1.34
N GLU A 240 3.93 -24.78 1.55
CA GLU A 240 4.03 -23.37 1.91
C GLU A 240 4.01 -22.43 0.70
N ALA A 241 4.54 -22.88 -0.44
CA ALA A 241 4.30 -22.23 -1.73
C ALA A 241 2.80 -22.20 -2.09
N ALA A 242 2.06 -23.29 -1.84
CA ALA A 242 0.62 -23.34 -2.08
C ALA A 242 -0.16 -22.50 -1.05
N GLN A 243 0.21 -22.56 0.22
CA GLN A 243 -0.42 -21.80 1.31
C GLN A 243 -0.29 -20.30 1.11
N GLY A 244 0.93 -19.79 0.90
CA GLY A 244 1.16 -18.37 0.66
C GLY A 244 0.44 -17.84 -0.60
N ALA A 245 0.46 -18.62 -1.68
CA ALA A 245 -0.26 -18.26 -2.90
C ALA A 245 -1.78 -18.19 -2.72
N ALA A 246 -2.39 -19.17 -2.03
CA ALA A 246 -3.83 -19.18 -1.76
C ALA A 246 -4.24 -18.04 -0.82
N TYR A 247 -3.45 -17.80 0.22
CA TYR A 247 -3.66 -16.71 1.18
C TYR A 247 -3.56 -15.34 0.50
N GLY A 248 -2.47 -15.09 -0.25
CA GLY A 248 -2.20 -13.80 -0.89
C GLY A 248 -3.27 -13.38 -1.91
N VAL A 249 -3.80 -14.31 -2.72
CA VAL A 249 -4.89 -13.96 -3.66
C VAL A 249 -6.19 -13.63 -2.93
N LEU A 250 -6.51 -14.30 -1.82
CA LEU A 250 -7.74 -14.04 -1.05
C LEU A 250 -7.64 -12.74 -0.26
N GLU A 251 -6.46 -12.42 0.27
CA GLU A 251 -6.18 -11.16 0.95
C GLU A 251 -6.31 -9.98 -0.02
N GLN A 252 -5.68 -10.04 -1.20
CA GLN A 252 -5.78 -8.97 -2.19
C GLN A 252 -7.22 -8.79 -2.70
N TYR A 253 -7.94 -9.88 -2.98
CA TYR A 253 -9.30 -9.78 -3.53
C TYR A 253 -10.32 -9.12 -2.58
N GLN A 254 -10.04 -9.11 -1.27
CA GLN A 254 -10.81 -8.35 -0.29
C GLN A 254 -10.60 -6.83 -0.44
N GLN A 255 -9.37 -6.39 -0.73
CA GLN A 255 -9.00 -4.99 -0.92
C GLN A 255 -9.45 -4.41 -2.28
N ILE A 256 -9.69 -5.27 -3.28
CA ILE A 256 -10.12 -4.87 -4.64
C ILE A 256 -11.57 -4.36 -4.64
N THR A 257 -11.80 -3.20 -5.27
CA THR A 257 -13.13 -2.55 -5.35
C THR A 257 -14.14 -3.33 -6.20
N VAL A 258 -15.44 -3.02 -6.05
CA VAL A 258 -16.52 -3.67 -6.83
C VAL A 258 -16.34 -3.48 -8.35
N GLU A 259 -15.74 -2.36 -8.77
CA GLU A 259 -15.48 -2.06 -10.18
C GLU A 259 -14.24 -2.77 -10.70
N GLN A 260 -13.15 -2.80 -9.91
CA GLN A 260 -11.96 -3.56 -10.25
C GLN A 260 -12.23 -5.07 -10.37
N ARG A 261 -13.18 -5.63 -9.61
CA ARG A 261 -13.67 -7.02 -9.76
C ARG A 261 -14.32 -7.33 -11.11
N GLN A 262 -14.65 -6.33 -11.94
CA GLN A 262 -15.06 -6.56 -13.33
C GLN A 262 -13.86 -6.90 -14.24
N GLN A 263 -12.66 -6.49 -13.86
CA GLN A 263 -11.41 -6.78 -14.55
C GLN A 263 -10.75 -8.02 -13.91
N VAL A 264 -10.55 -7.99 -12.59
CA VAL A 264 -9.99 -9.08 -11.79
C VAL A 264 -11.06 -10.12 -11.47
N THR A 265 -11.30 -11.01 -12.44
CA THR A 265 -12.24 -12.14 -12.27
C THR A 265 -11.68 -13.25 -11.36
N LEU A 266 -12.53 -14.18 -10.92
CA LEU A 266 -12.08 -15.39 -10.23
C LEU A 266 -11.08 -16.23 -11.07
N GLU A 267 -11.11 -16.14 -12.40
CA GLU A 267 -10.12 -16.82 -13.25
C GLU A 267 -8.71 -16.22 -13.06
N HIS A 268 -8.61 -14.91 -12.85
CA HIS A 268 -7.35 -14.25 -12.48
C HIS A 268 -6.86 -14.68 -11.10
N VAL A 269 -7.76 -14.81 -10.11
CA VAL A 269 -7.45 -15.37 -8.78
C VAL A 269 -6.85 -16.78 -8.91
N GLN A 270 -7.45 -17.64 -9.74
CA GLN A 270 -6.95 -19.00 -9.97
C GLN A 270 -5.54 -19.01 -10.58
N HIS A 271 -5.31 -18.15 -11.59
CA HIS A 271 -4.06 -18.11 -12.35
C HIS A 271 -2.93 -17.40 -11.60
N ALA A 272 -3.22 -16.35 -10.82
CA ALA A 272 -2.26 -15.70 -9.93
C ALA A 272 -1.74 -16.68 -8.87
N ALA A 273 -2.64 -17.39 -8.17
CA ALA A 273 -2.27 -18.39 -7.18
C ALA A 273 -1.42 -19.53 -7.77
N ALA A 274 -1.77 -19.98 -8.98
CA ALA A 274 -1.01 -21.02 -9.68
C ALA A 274 0.35 -20.56 -10.19
N GLY A 275 0.46 -19.29 -10.61
CA GLY A 275 1.73 -18.67 -10.99
C GLY A 275 2.66 -18.53 -9.80
N ALA A 276 2.16 -17.93 -8.72
CA ALA A 276 2.93 -17.69 -7.50
C ALA A 276 3.45 -18.98 -6.86
N SER A 277 2.62 -20.01 -6.68
CA SER A 277 3.06 -21.25 -6.04
C SER A 277 4.05 -22.05 -6.90
N ALA A 278 3.89 -22.04 -8.23
CA ALA A 278 4.85 -22.63 -9.15
C ALA A 278 6.17 -21.83 -9.20
N GLY A 279 6.09 -20.50 -9.23
CA GLY A 279 7.27 -19.62 -9.23
C GLY A 279 8.08 -19.74 -7.94
N ALA A 280 7.40 -19.81 -6.79
CA ALA A 280 8.05 -20.00 -5.50
C ALA A 280 8.80 -21.34 -5.43
N LEU A 281 8.17 -22.43 -5.90
CA LEU A 281 8.84 -23.74 -5.97
C LEU A 281 10.00 -23.76 -6.97
N GLU A 282 9.82 -23.20 -8.18
CA GLU A 282 10.88 -23.11 -9.18
C GLU A 282 12.08 -22.34 -8.61
N GLY A 283 11.83 -21.14 -8.07
CA GLY A 283 12.84 -20.29 -7.46
C GLY A 283 13.60 -21.02 -6.36
N SER A 284 12.90 -21.68 -5.42
CA SER A 284 13.50 -22.42 -4.29
C SER A 284 14.32 -23.67 -4.64
N SER A 285 14.47 -24.01 -5.93
CA SER A 285 15.08 -25.27 -6.35
C SER A 285 16.56 -25.13 -6.75
N GLU A 286 17.41 -26.00 -6.19
CA GLU A 286 18.86 -26.06 -6.48
C GLU A 286 19.17 -26.18 -8.00
N LEU A 287 18.25 -26.76 -8.78
CA LEU A 287 18.38 -26.97 -10.22
C LEU A 287 18.41 -25.68 -11.05
N VAL A 288 17.79 -24.59 -10.58
CA VAL A 288 17.77 -23.32 -11.32
C VAL A 288 19.15 -22.65 -11.26
N LEU A 289 19.80 -22.70 -10.10
CA LEU A 289 21.16 -22.16 -9.90
C LEU A 289 22.21 -22.90 -10.75
N GLU A 290 22.04 -24.21 -10.97
CA GLU A 290 22.88 -24.99 -11.90
C GLU A 290 22.70 -24.58 -13.37
N GLN A 291 21.50 -24.13 -13.77
CA GLN A 291 21.18 -23.79 -15.16
C GLN A 291 21.67 -22.38 -15.54
N GLU A 292 21.63 -21.42 -14.62
CA GLU A 292 22.10 -20.04 -14.83
C GLU A 292 23.63 -19.88 -14.86
N GLN A 293 24.40 -20.97 -14.68
CA GLN A 293 25.87 -20.96 -14.72
C GLN A 293 26.55 -20.02 -13.70
N ARG A 294 25.87 -19.62 -12.61
CA ARG A 294 26.42 -18.83 -11.48
C ARG A 294 27.41 -19.61 -10.59
N ILE A 295 28.18 -20.52 -11.20
CA ILE A 295 29.02 -21.52 -10.52
C ILE A 295 30.42 -20.96 -10.25
N GLU A 296 30.59 -20.23 -9.14
CA GLU A 296 31.89 -20.08 -8.44
C GLU A 296 31.74 -19.50 -7.01
N ILE A 297 31.06 -20.18 -6.08
CA ILE A 297 31.19 -20.03 -4.60
C ILE A 297 30.64 -21.31 -3.90
N GLU A 298 31.22 -21.70 -2.77
CA GLU A 298 31.05 -23.04 -2.15
C GLU A 298 29.96 -23.14 -1.06
N GLN A 299 29.09 -22.14 -0.90
CA GLN A 299 28.07 -22.09 0.16
C GLN A 299 26.72 -21.57 -0.36
N TYR A 300 25.83 -22.49 -0.76
CA TYR A 300 24.42 -22.20 -0.98
C TYR A 300 23.62 -22.50 0.30
N GLN A 301 22.73 -21.58 0.71
CA GLN A 301 21.66 -21.88 1.67
C GLN A 301 20.35 -22.15 0.91
N ARG A 302 19.49 -23.00 1.48
CA ARG A 302 18.14 -23.22 0.96
C ARG A 302 17.23 -22.09 1.46
N ALA A 303 16.33 -21.62 0.59
CA ALA A 303 15.28 -20.70 1.01
C ALA A 303 14.47 -21.33 2.16
N THR A 304 14.20 -20.56 3.22
CA THR A 304 13.44 -21.06 4.36
C THR A 304 11.96 -21.17 4.02
N ILE A 305 11.25 -21.97 4.80
CA ILE A 305 9.82 -22.23 4.62
C ILE A 305 9.00 -20.93 4.65
N LYS A 306 9.24 -20.04 5.63
CA LYS A 306 8.61 -18.71 5.72
C LYS A 306 8.95 -17.83 4.49
N GLN A 307 10.17 -17.89 3.96
CA GLN A 307 10.56 -17.11 2.77
C GLN A 307 9.81 -17.58 1.51
N ILE A 308 9.68 -18.90 1.30
CA ILE A 308 8.91 -19.48 0.18
C ILE A 308 7.44 -19.03 0.26
N GLN A 309 6.83 -19.12 1.43
CA GLN A 309 5.46 -18.67 1.67
C GLN A 309 5.29 -17.18 1.33
N LYS A 310 6.15 -16.30 1.85
CA LYS A 310 6.02 -14.84 1.70
C LYS A 310 6.31 -14.36 0.28
N ALA A 311 7.23 -15.01 -0.45
CA ALA A 311 7.43 -14.77 -1.88
C ALA A 311 6.19 -15.15 -2.71
N ALA A 312 5.52 -16.26 -2.38
CA ALA A 312 4.27 -16.66 -3.01
C ALA A 312 3.14 -15.67 -2.68
N THR A 313 2.98 -15.27 -1.42
CA THR A 313 1.99 -14.27 -0.97
C THR A 313 2.14 -12.94 -1.72
N GLY A 314 3.36 -12.39 -1.78
CA GLY A 314 3.63 -11.11 -2.40
C GLY A 314 3.31 -11.10 -3.90
N ALA A 315 3.79 -12.08 -4.65
CA ALA A 315 3.54 -12.16 -6.09
C ALA A 315 2.05 -12.42 -6.41
N ALA A 316 1.38 -13.26 -5.61
CA ALA A 316 -0.06 -13.53 -5.72
C ALA A 316 -0.90 -12.26 -5.56
N LYS A 317 -0.55 -11.42 -4.57
CA LYS A 317 -1.15 -10.08 -4.38
C LYS A 317 -0.87 -9.17 -5.57
N GLY A 318 0.41 -8.96 -5.91
CA GLY A 318 0.83 -7.99 -6.93
C GLY A 318 0.24 -8.26 -8.32
N ALA A 319 0.11 -9.54 -8.71
CA ALA A 319 -0.49 -9.93 -10.00
C ALA A 319 -2.01 -9.68 -10.10
N LEU A 320 -2.69 -9.43 -8.98
CA LEU A 320 -4.10 -9.03 -8.94
C LEU A 320 -4.29 -7.51 -8.85
N VAL A 321 -3.22 -6.72 -8.72
CA VAL A 321 -3.26 -5.25 -8.79
C VAL A 321 -3.27 -4.84 -10.27
N GLN A 322 -4.46 -4.73 -10.85
CA GLN A 322 -4.66 -4.47 -12.28
C GLN A 322 -5.34 -3.12 -12.51
N GLN A 323 -4.70 -2.26 -13.31
CA GLN A 323 -5.27 -0.98 -13.80
C GLN A 323 -5.90 -1.10 -15.21
N GLN A 324 -5.79 -2.27 -15.84
CA GLN A 324 -6.14 -2.49 -17.25
C GLN A 324 -6.52 -3.96 -17.49
N THR A 325 -7.19 -4.22 -18.62
CA THR A 325 -7.56 -5.59 -19.02
C THR A 325 -6.35 -6.39 -19.50
N VAL A 326 -5.92 -7.35 -18.69
CA VAL A 326 -4.85 -8.32 -19.02
C VAL A 326 -5.43 -9.73 -19.19
N THR A 327 -4.64 -10.69 -19.68
CA THR A 327 -5.08 -12.10 -19.75
C THR A 327 -4.68 -12.88 -18.49
N VAL A 328 -5.39 -13.98 -18.25
CA VAL A 328 -5.11 -14.88 -17.13
C VAL A 328 -3.74 -15.54 -17.25
N GLU A 329 -3.25 -15.78 -18.47
CA GLU A 329 -1.88 -16.24 -18.74
C GLU A 329 -0.82 -15.19 -18.38
N GLN A 330 -1.08 -13.91 -18.66
CA GLN A 330 -0.19 -12.80 -18.29
C GLN A 330 -0.12 -12.64 -16.76
N THR A 331 -1.25 -12.78 -16.08
CA THR A 331 -1.36 -12.79 -14.61
C THR A 331 -0.55 -13.93 -13.99
N GLN A 332 -0.65 -15.13 -14.57
CA GLN A 332 0.13 -16.29 -14.15
C GLN A 332 1.64 -16.09 -14.35
N ALA A 333 2.03 -15.46 -15.46
CA ALA A 333 3.42 -15.18 -15.81
C ALA A 333 4.06 -14.18 -14.84
N ALA A 334 3.37 -13.07 -14.54
CA ALA A 334 3.81 -12.05 -13.60
C ALA A 334 4.02 -12.65 -12.20
N ALA A 335 3.03 -13.39 -11.69
CA ALA A 335 3.11 -14.05 -10.39
C ALA A 335 4.25 -15.10 -10.34
N ARG A 336 4.43 -15.90 -11.40
CA ARG A 336 5.50 -16.89 -11.48
C ARG A 336 6.89 -16.25 -11.50
N GLY A 337 7.09 -15.21 -12.30
CA GLY A 337 8.37 -14.51 -12.40
C GLY A 337 8.77 -13.87 -11.07
N ALA A 338 7.86 -13.12 -10.44
CA ALA A 338 8.18 -12.39 -9.22
C ALA A 338 8.55 -13.30 -8.03
N SER A 339 7.78 -14.37 -7.75
CA SER A 339 8.16 -15.32 -6.68
C SER A 339 9.47 -16.05 -6.98
N LYS A 340 9.72 -16.37 -8.27
CA LYS A 340 10.95 -17.03 -8.71
C LYS A 340 12.17 -16.15 -8.48
N GLY A 341 12.15 -14.92 -9.01
CA GLY A 341 13.28 -13.99 -8.95
C GLY A 341 13.70 -13.65 -7.52
N SER A 342 12.72 -13.40 -6.64
CA SER A 342 12.97 -13.17 -5.21
C SER A 342 13.74 -14.33 -4.55
N LEU A 343 13.32 -15.58 -4.81
CA LEU A 343 13.91 -16.75 -4.16
C LEU A 343 15.23 -17.20 -4.81
N ILE A 344 15.41 -17.01 -6.12
CA ILE A 344 16.73 -17.15 -6.77
C ILE A 344 17.72 -16.22 -6.07
N GLN A 345 17.36 -14.95 -5.90
CA GLN A 345 18.26 -13.98 -5.29
C GLN A 345 18.64 -14.38 -3.86
N VAL A 346 17.65 -14.72 -3.01
CA VAL A 346 17.87 -15.17 -1.62
C VAL A 346 18.89 -16.32 -1.52
N GLN A 347 18.79 -17.34 -2.38
CA GLN A 347 19.71 -18.49 -2.34
C GLN A 347 21.11 -18.20 -2.93
N SER A 348 21.23 -17.13 -3.70
CA SER A 348 22.43 -16.82 -4.49
C SER A 348 23.42 -15.87 -3.79
N ILE A 349 23.08 -15.48 -2.57
CA ILE A 349 23.81 -14.55 -1.70
C ILE A 349 24.64 -15.37 -0.69
N SER A 350 25.80 -14.86 -0.26
CA SER A 350 26.70 -15.58 0.65
C SER A 350 26.19 -15.62 2.10
N ILE A 351 26.63 -16.60 2.90
CA ILE A 351 26.07 -16.89 4.24
C ILE A 351 26.09 -15.68 5.20
N GLU A 352 27.16 -14.86 5.20
CA GLU A 352 27.23 -13.64 6.04
C GLU A 352 26.22 -12.55 5.64
N GLN A 353 25.55 -12.70 4.49
CA GLN A 353 24.67 -11.70 3.89
C GLN A 353 23.18 -12.11 3.93
N VAL A 354 22.86 -13.41 4.00
CA VAL A 354 21.47 -13.93 4.00
C VAL A 354 20.71 -13.57 5.28
N GLN A 355 21.39 -13.47 6.44
CA GLN A 355 20.81 -13.08 7.74
C GLN A 355 20.22 -11.64 7.80
N ARG A 356 19.99 -10.98 6.66
CA ARG A 356 19.56 -9.58 6.58
C ARG A 356 18.45 -9.27 5.58
N ILE A 357 18.05 -10.23 4.74
CA ILE A 357 16.86 -10.05 3.89
C ILE A 357 15.65 -10.52 4.68
N SER A 358 14.81 -9.59 5.11
CA SER A 358 13.62 -9.92 5.89
C SER A 358 12.53 -10.56 5.02
N ILE A 359 11.66 -11.36 5.65
CA ILE A 359 10.51 -11.96 4.99
C ILE A 359 9.56 -10.91 4.37
N THR A 360 9.50 -9.71 4.95
CA THR A 360 8.71 -8.58 4.44
C THR A 360 9.32 -7.98 3.18
N GLN A 361 10.65 -7.86 3.11
CA GLN A 361 11.34 -7.39 1.90
C GLN A 361 11.10 -8.37 0.72
N ILE A 362 11.13 -9.68 0.97
CA ILE A 362 10.82 -10.71 -0.03
C ILE A 362 9.37 -10.61 -0.52
N GLN A 363 8.41 -10.39 0.39
CA GLN A 363 7.01 -10.20 0.04
C GLN A 363 6.84 -8.96 -0.86
N GLU A 364 7.42 -7.83 -0.49
CA GLU A 364 7.18 -6.56 -1.18
C GLU A 364 7.99 -6.40 -2.48
N ALA A 365 9.16 -7.02 -2.59
CA ALA A 365 9.84 -7.21 -3.87
C ALA A 365 8.98 -8.02 -4.85
N SER A 366 8.41 -9.14 -4.37
CA SER A 366 7.55 -10.01 -5.17
C SER A 366 6.23 -9.31 -5.57
N PHE A 367 5.65 -8.52 -4.66
CA PHE A 367 4.47 -7.70 -4.94
C PHE A 367 4.76 -6.63 -6.00
N GLY A 368 5.81 -5.83 -5.79
CA GLY A 368 6.16 -4.74 -6.68
C GLY A 368 6.49 -5.22 -8.09
N ALA A 369 7.26 -6.30 -8.22
CA ALA A 369 7.62 -6.86 -9.52
C ALA A 369 6.41 -7.46 -10.27
N ALA A 370 5.49 -8.13 -9.58
CA ALA A 370 4.27 -8.64 -10.20
C ALA A 370 3.30 -7.50 -10.61
N LYS A 371 3.20 -6.45 -9.80
CA LYS A 371 2.41 -5.24 -10.09
C LYS A 371 2.97 -4.45 -11.27
N GLY A 372 4.28 -4.20 -11.32
CA GLY A 372 4.92 -3.44 -12.40
C GLY A 372 4.90 -4.18 -13.73
N SER A 373 5.21 -5.48 -13.74
CA SER A 373 5.19 -6.31 -14.94
C SER A 373 3.80 -6.52 -15.54
N ILE A 374 2.72 -6.38 -14.75
CA ILE A 374 1.34 -6.45 -15.24
C ILE A 374 0.77 -5.08 -15.64
N THR A 375 1.37 -3.99 -15.14
CA THR A 375 1.11 -2.60 -15.59
C THR A 375 1.64 -2.42 -17.03
N GLN A 376 0.86 -1.78 -17.90
CA GLN A 376 1.12 -1.63 -19.36
C GLN A 376 1.32 -2.93 -20.19
N SER A 377 1.20 -4.12 -19.59
CA SER A 377 1.40 -5.43 -20.24
C SER A 377 0.46 -5.84 -21.40
N GLN A 378 -0.53 -5.04 -21.81
CA GLN A 378 -1.53 -5.41 -22.84
C GLN A 378 -0.92 -5.85 -24.19
N GLU A 379 0.25 -5.33 -24.56
CA GLU A 379 0.96 -5.68 -25.79
C GLU A 379 2.18 -6.61 -25.57
N ALA A 380 2.52 -6.93 -24.31
CA ALA A 380 3.65 -7.76 -23.94
C ALA A 380 3.36 -9.27 -24.04
N THR A 381 4.36 -10.07 -24.39
CA THR A 381 4.25 -11.54 -24.34
C THR A 381 4.39 -12.05 -22.91
N ILE A 382 3.79 -13.22 -22.65
CA ILE A 382 3.94 -14.01 -21.41
C ILE A 382 5.40 -14.15 -20.99
N GLU A 383 6.29 -14.42 -21.95
CA GLU A 383 7.72 -14.62 -21.73
C GLU A 383 8.42 -13.31 -21.27
N GLN A 384 8.06 -12.18 -21.88
CA GLN A 384 8.58 -10.85 -21.49
C GLN A 384 8.12 -10.46 -20.08
N ILE A 385 6.83 -10.66 -19.77
CA ILE A 385 6.23 -10.36 -18.45
C ILE A 385 6.93 -11.15 -17.34
N GLN A 386 7.10 -12.46 -17.54
CA GLN A 386 7.77 -13.31 -16.56
C GLN A 386 9.23 -12.88 -16.35
N ALA A 387 9.98 -12.60 -17.41
CA ALA A 387 11.38 -12.19 -17.34
C ALA A 387 11.55 -10.82 -16.65
N ALA A 388 10.68 -9.86 -16.94
CA ALA A 388 10.72 -8.55 -16.29
C ALA A 388 10.40 -8.63 -14.80
N ALA A 389 9.45 -9.49 -14.40
CA ALA A 389 9.10 -9.73 -13.01
C ALA A 389 10.20 -10.47 -12.23
N ASP A 390 10.79 -11.51 -12.84
CA ASP A 390 11.92 -12.28 -12.30
C ASP A 390 13.13 -11.36 -12.04
N GLY A 391 13.54 -10.60 -13.06
CA GLY A 391 14.64 -9.66 -12.98
C GLY A 391 14.41 -8.58 -11.93
N ALA A 392 13.25 -7.92 -11.91
CA ALA A 392 12.96 -6.84 -10.98
C ALA A 392 12.95 -7.32 -9.51
N ALA A 393 12.30 -8.46 -9.25
CA ALA A 393 12.24 -9.07 -7.92
C ALA A 393 13.62 -9.47 -7.38
N GLY A 394 14.47 -10.03 -8.24
CA GLY A 394 15.85 -10.35 -7.87
C GLY A 394 16.73 -9.11 -7.67
N GLY A 395 16.60 -8.10 -8.53
CA GLY A 395 17.42 -6.88 -8.50
C GLY A 395 17.24 -6.06 -7.22
N VAL A 396 15.99 -5.84 -6.78
CA VAL A 396 15.71 -5.05 -5.56
C VAL A 396 16.10 -5.76 -4.26
N LEU A 397 16.45 -7.04 -4.32
CA LEU A 397 16.96 -7.83 -3.19
C LEU A 397 18.51 -7.96 -3.21
N VAL A 398 19.20 -7.06 -3.91
CA VAL A 398 20.65 -6.87 -3.78
C VAL A 398 20.97 -6.03 -2.53
N GLN A 399 22.01 -6.43 -1.77
CA GLN A 399 22.21 -6.00 -0.38
C GLN A 399 22.80 -4.57 -0.21
N GLN A 400 22.07 -3.68 0.49
CA GLN A 400 22.61 -2.70 1.46
C GLN A 400 21.64 -2.48 2.64
N GLN A 401 22.15 -2.12 3.83
CA GLN A 401 21.44 -2.20 5.12
C GLN A 401 20.44 -1.07 5.48
N GLU A 402 20.03 -0.20 4.55
CA GLU A 402 19.32 1.06 4.89
C GLU A 402 18.08 1.36 4.01
N VAL A 403 17.53 0.35 3.30
CA VAL A 403 16.43 0.53 2.34
C VAL A 403 15.07 0.26 2.99
N SER A 404 14.09 1.14 2.79
CA SER A 404 12.73 0.93 3.29
C SER A 404 11.95 -0.10 2.45
N ILE A 405 10.99 -0.76 3.09
CA ILE A 405 10.09 -1.73 2.45
C ILE A 405 9.36 -1.09 1.25
N THR A 406 8.91 0.15 1.39
CA THR A 406 8.23 0.91 0.33
C THR A 406 9.17 1.20 -0.86
N GLN A 407 10.46 1.53 -0.61
CA GLN A 407 11.42 1.76 -1.69
C GLN A 407 11.67 0.49 -2.51
N ILE A 408 11.76 -0.68 -1.88
CA ILE A 408 11.88 -1.99 -2.56
C ILE A 408 10.67 -2.24 -3.47
N GLN A 409 9.46 -1.99 -2.95
CA GLN A 409 8.22 -2.16 -3.71
C GLN A 409 8.19 -1.26 -4.96
N TYR A 410 8.46 0.05 -4.80
CA TYR A 410 8.40 1.03 -5.89
C TYR A 410 9.55 0.84 -6.91
N ALA A 411 10.75 0.48 -6.46
CA ALA A 411 11.85 0.11 -7.35
C ALA A 411 11.50 -1.11 -8.23
N ALA A 412 10.87 -2.13 -7.65
CA ALA A 412 10.46 -3.34 -8.38
C ALA A 412 9.34 -3.07 -9.39
N VAL A 413 8.38 -2.21 -9.03
CA VAL A 413 7.35 -1.72 -9.97
C VAL A 413 8.02 -1.00 -11.15
N GLY A 414 8.90 -0.05 -10.86
CA GLY A 414 9.55 0.78 -11.89
C GLY A 414 10.42 -0.05 -12.84
N ALA A 415 11.31 -0.87 -12.29
CA ALA A 415 12.23 -1.71 -13.06
C ALA A 415 11.48 -2.64 -14.04
N SER A 416 10.43 -3.32 -13.55
CA SER A 416 9.64 -4.22 -14.39
C SER A 416 8.78 -3.47 -15.42
N GLN A 417 8.17 -2.33 -15.05
CA GLN A 417 7.40 -1.49 -15.97
C GLN A 417 8.26 -0.96 -17.12
N GLY A 418 9.41 -0.33 -16.82
CA GLY A 418 10.29 0.26 -17.84
C GLY A 418 10.93 -0.78 -18.77
N ALA A 419 11.24 -1.97 -18.25
CA ALA A 419 11.71 -3.08 -19.07
C ALA A 419 10.64 -3.57 -20.05
N ILE A 420 9.37 -3.70 -19.61
CA ILE A 420 8.24 -4.10 -20.47
C ILE A 420 7.93 -3.05 -21.53
N GLU A 421 7.86 -1.78 -21.11
CA GLU A 421 7.60 -0.65 -22.00
C GLU A 421 8.61 -0.62 -23.17
N SER A 422 9.91 -0.68 -22.85
CA SER A 422 10.96 -0.68 -23.88
C SER A 422 11.05 -2.00 -24.66
N ALA A 423 10.74 -3.15 -24.04
CA ALA A 423 10.64 -4.42 -24.75
C ALA A 423 9.56 -4.40 -25.85
N ILE A 424 8.41 -3.78 -25.58
CA ILE A 424 7.34 -3.55 -26.56
C ILE A 424 7.83 -2.56 -27.63
N GLN A 425 8.29 -1.37 -27.23
CA GLN A 425 8.68 -0.30 -28.15
C GLN A 425 9.83 -0.71 -29.11
N GLN A 426 10.87 -1.35 -28.58
CA GLN A 426 12.06 -1.76 -29.33
C GLN A 426 11.94 -3.16 -29.94
N GLN A 427 10.85 -3.89 -29.67
CA GLN A 427 10.58 -5.25 -30.14
C GLN A 427 11.66 -6.26 -29.69
N VAL A 428 12.03 -6.20 -28.41
CA VAL A 428 13.02 -7.10 -27.78
C VAL A 428 12.42 -8.50 -27.68
N VAL A 429 13.11 -9.49 -28.25
CA VAL A 429 12.66 -10.91 -28.29
C VAL A 429 13.50 -11.81 -27.36
N ASP A 430 14.66 -11.31 -26.92
CA ASP A 430 15.57 -12.01 -26.02
C ASP A 430 15.14 -11.69 -24.57
N VAL A 431 14.80 -12.70 -23.79
CA VAL A 431 14.16 -12.51 -22.48
C VAL A 431 15.19 -12.33 -21.38
N GLU A 432 16.36 -12.92 -21.54
CA GLU A 432 17.52 -12.74 -20.68
C GLU A 432 17.99 -11.27 -20.70
N GLN A 433 17.89 -10.58 -21.85
CA GLN A 433 18.12 -9.13 -21.94
C GLN A 433 17.11 -8.30 -21.13
N ILE A 434 15.84 -8.71 -21.10
CA ILE A 434 14.77 -8.03 -20.34
C ILE A 434 14.97 -8.26 -18.84
N GLN A 435 15.24 -9.51 -18.43
CA GLN A 435 15.54 -9.87 -17.05
C GLN A 435 16.75 -9.08 -16.52
N ALA A 436 17.83 -8.99 -17.29
CA ALA A 436 19.02 -8.21 -16.91
C ALA A 436 18.78 -6.70 -16.82
N ALA A 437 17.97 -6.12 -17.71
CA ALA A 437 17.58 -4.72 -17.65
C ALA A 437 16.78 -4.42 -16.36
N SER A 438 15.76 -5.24 -16.06
CA SER A 438 15.00 -5.13 -14.80
C SER A 438 15.87 -5.35 -13.58
N PHE A 439 16.75 -6.35 -13.58
CA PHE A 439 17.61 -6.68 -12.45
C PHE A 439 18.56 -5.52 -12.14
N GLY A 440 19.32 -5.06 -13.14
CA GLY A 440 20.26 -3.96 -12.95
C GLY A 440 19.58 -2.67 -12.53
N ALA A 441 18.41 -2.35 -13.10
CA ALA A 441 17.65 -1.16 -12.72
C ALA A 441 17.11 -1.23 -11.28
N GLY A 442 16.57 -2.38 -10.87
CA GLY A 442 16.10 -2.62 -9.50
C GLY A 442 17.24 -2.56 -8.48
N GLU A 443 18.36 -3.20 -8.79
CA GLU A 443 19.61 -3.16 -8.01
C GLU A 443 20.12 -1.72 -7.83
N GLY A 444 20.25 -0.98 -8.93
CA GLY A 444 20.75 0.39 -8.88
C GLY A 444 19.82 1.37 -8.15
N ALA A 445 18.52 1.09 -8.12
CA ALA A 445 17.53 1.91 -7.42
C ALA A 445 17.54 1.72 -5.89
N VAL A 446 17.91 0.53 -5.39
CA VAL A 446 17.92 0.23 -3.94
C VAL A 446 19.29 0.44 -3.27
N ILE A 447 20.38 0.59 -4.02
CA ILE A 447 21.74 0.74 -3.47
C ILE A 447 21.98 2.10 -2.76
N GLN A 448 21.05 3.05 -2.84
CA GLN A 448 21.21 4.43 -2.38
C GLN A 448 20.87 4.63 -0.89
N ARG A 449 21.67 5.43 -0.17
CA ARG A 449 21.56 5.61 1.29
C ARG A 449 20.71 6.80 1.78
N GLN A 450 20.27 7.73 0.91
CA GLN A 450 19.68 9.01 1.38
C GLN A 450 18.62 9.64 0.45
N VAL A 451 17.44 9.91 1.02
CA VAL A 451 16.42 10.93 0.66
C VAL A 451 16.12 11.08 -0.84
N ILE A 452 15.49 10.06 -1.42
CA ILE A 452 14.75 10.13 -2.68
C ILE A 452 13.32 9.67 -2.40
N ASP A 453 12.32 10.36 -2.97
CA ASP A 453 10.91 10.01 -2.84
C ASP A 453 10.59 8.66 -3.52
N VAL A 454 9.62 7.90 -3.01
CA VAL A 454 9.27 6.58 -3.57
C VAL A 454 8.88 6.65 -5.05
N THR A 455 8.28 7.77 -5.48
CA THR A 455 7.95 8.05 -6.89
C THR A 455 9.20 8.22 -7.74
N GLN A 456 10.19 8.96 -7.24
CA GLN A 456 11.47 9.17 -7.92
C GLN A 456 12.27 7.86 -8.01
N VAL A 457 12.21 6.98 -6.99
CA VAL A 457 12.81 5.62 -7.03
C VAL A 457 12.18 4.78 -8.15
N GLN A 458 10.85 4.77 -8.26
CA GLN A 458 10.15 4.07 -9.35
C GLN A 458 10.57 4.60 -10.73
N VAL A 459 10.67 5.92 -10.88
CA VAL A 459 11.01 6.56 -12.16
C VAL A 459 12.47 6.38 -12.56
N LEU A 460 13.41 6.41 -11.61
CA LEU A 460 14.81 6.03 -11.82
C LEU A 460 14.92 4.59 -12.35
N ALA A 461 14.25 3.64 -11.68
CA ALA A 461 14.24 2.24 -12.09
C ALA A 461 13.60 2.04 -13.49
N ALA A 462 12.47 2.68 -13.75
CA ALA A 462 11.79 2.61 -15.05
C ALA A 462 12.62 3.22 -16.19
N GLY A 463 13.13 4.44 -16.00
CA GLY A 463 13.99 5.12 -16.97
C GLY A 463 15.24 4.31 -17.30
N SER A 464 15.90 3.75 -16.28
CA SER A 464 17.12 2.95 -16.48
C SER A 464 16.85 1.65 -17.24
N ALA A 465 15.85 0.86 -16.82
CA ALA A 465 15.46 -0.39 -17.49
C ALA A 465 15.03 -0.14 -18.94
N SER A 466 14.28 0.94 -19.18
CA SER A 466 13.83 1.35 -20.51
C SER A 466 15.00 1.77 -21.41
N GLY A 467 15.95 2.54 -20.86
CA GLY A 467 17.08 3.12 -21.59
C GLY A 467 18.12 2.12 -22.07
N VAL A 468 18.51 1.14 -21.24
CA VAL A 468 19.52 0.14 -21.67
C VAL A 468 19.03 -0.70 -22.86
N LEU A 469 17.72 -0.99 -22.92
CA LEU A 469 17.11 -1.78 -23.99
C LEU A 469 17.06 -1.04 -25.34
N VAL A 470 17.33 0.27 -25.40
CA VAL A 470 17.47 1.03 -26.66
C VAL A 470 18.63 0.48 -27.52
N GLN A 471 19.68 -0.06 -26.90
CA GLN A 471 20.87 -0.60 -27.60
C GLN A 471 20.98 -2.13 -27.55
N HIS A 472 19.92 -2.85 -27.16
CA HIS A 472 19.93 -4.30 -26.91
C HIS A 472 20.52 -5.16 -28.04
N GLN A 473 20.42 -4.74 -29.31
CA GLN A 473 20.84 -5.56 -30.46
C GLN A 473 22.36 -5.78 -30.57
N ASP A 474 23.16 -4.90 -29.97
CA ASP A 474 24.63 -4.97 -30.02
C ASP A 474 25.26 -5.23 -28.61
N ALA A 475 24.46 -5.24 -27.54
CA ALA A 475 24.91 -5.41 -26.14
C ALA A 475 24.77 -6.84 -25.60
N THR A 476 25.62 -7.23 -24.64
CA THR A 476 25.47 -8.49 -23.88
C THR A 476 24.52 -8.31 -22.70
N VAL A 477 23.98 -9.42 -22.18
CA VAL A 477 23.13 -9.46 -20.97
C VAL A 477 23.80 -8.78 -19.77
N GLU A 478 25.06 -9.14 -19.52
CA GLU A 478 25.92 -8.57 -18.46
C GLU A 478 26.15 -7.06 -18.63
N GLN A 479 26.35 -6.59 -19.88
CA GLN A 479 26.49 -5.17 -20.19
C GLN A 479 25.20 -4.38 -19.96
N LEU A 480 24.03 -4.97 -20.21
CA LEU A 480 22.74 -4.34 -19.93
C LEU A 480 22.50 -4.21 -18.42
N GLN A 481 22.80 -5.27 -17.65
CA GLN A 481 22.67 -5.25 -16.18
C GLN A 481 23.57 -4.18 -15.54
N PHE A 482 24.87 -4.18 -15.84
CA PHE A 482 25.79 -3.20 -15.26
C PHE A 482 25.51 -1.77 -15.73
N ALA A 483 25.13 -1.56 -17.00
CA ALA A 483 24.72 -0.24 -17.47
C ALA A 483 23.46 0.26 -16.77
N ALA A 484 22.47 -0.60 -16.52
CA ALA A 484 21.23 -0.21 -15.83
C ALA A 484 21.48 0.13 -14.35
N SER A 485 22.30 -0.67 -13.68
CA SER A 485 22.68 -0.43 -12.28
C SER A 485 23.49 0.86 -12.15
N ALA A 486 24.55 1.03 -12.94
CA ALA A 486 25.38 2.24 -12.91
C ALA A 486 24.61 3.51 -13.30
N ALA A 487 23.75 3.46 -14.33
CA ALA A 487 22.95 4.62 -14.75
C ALA A 487 21.94 5.03 -13.69
N CYS A 488 21.28 4.07 -13.03
CA CYS A 488 20.36 4.35 -11.94
C CYS A 488 21.09 4.97 -10.74
N GLN A 489 22.19 4.35 -10.28
CA GLN A 489 22.99 4.83 -9.14
C GLN A 489 23.57 6.24 -9.38
N GLU A 490 24.23 6.47 -10.51
CA GLU A 490 24.88 7.74 -10.79
C GLU A 490 23.86 8.85 -11.11
N THR A 491 22.72 8.53 -11.74
CA THR A 491 21.66 9.54 -11.93
C THR A 491 21.05 9.93 -10.59
N ALA A 492 20.72 8.96 -9.73
CA ALA A 492 20.24 9.20 -8.37
C ALA A 492 21.23 10.04 -7.53
N ARG A 493 22.54 9.81 -7.69
CA ARG A 493 23.62 10.60 -7.08
C ARG A 493 23.71 12.02 -7.65
N ALA A 494 23.48 12.22 -8.94
CA ALA A 494 23.54 13.52 -9.60
C ALA A 494 22.33 14.40 -9.23
N VAL A 495 21.13 13.82 -9.12
CA VAL A 495 19.90 14.56 -8.83
C VAL A 495 19.74 14.93 -7.35
N GLN A 496 20.41 14.22 -6.42
CA GLN A 496 20.40 14.50 -4.97
C GLN A 496 20.76 15.94 -4.56
N TYR A 497 21.35 16.74 -5.46
CA TYR A 497 21.81 18.10 -5.17
C TYR A 497 21.12 19.19 -5.99
N GLN A 498 20.21 18.84 -6.91
CA GLN A 498 19.67 19.75 -7.92
C GLN A 498 18.16 19.60 -8.04
N ARG A 499 17.48 20.66 -8.49
CA ARG A 499 16.06 20.62 -8.84
C ARG A 499 15.94 20.04 -10.24
N ILE A 500 15.14 18.98 -10.37
CA ILE A 500 14.88 18.21 -11.60
C ILE A 500 13.46 17.64 -11.47
N SER A 501 12.62 17.80 -12.49
CA SER A 501 11.26 17.26 -12.48
C SER A 501 11.25 15.72 -12.60
N ILE A 502 10.12 15.09 -12.25
CA ILE A 502 9.98 13.63 -12.37
C ILE A 502 10.15 13.18 -13.84
N THR A 503 9.58 13.92 -14.80
CA THR A 503 9.73 13.62 -16.24
C THR A 503 11.18 13.77 -16.69
N GLN A 504 11.86 14.86 -16.29
CA GLN A 504 13.27 15.06 -16.59
C GLN A 504 14.15 13.98 -15.96
N LEU A 505 13.82 13.51 -14.74
CA LEU A 505 14.50 12.39 -14.10
C LEU A 505 14.36 11.11 -14.93
N GLN A 506 13.17 10.83 -15.47
CA GLN A 506 12.94 9.70 -16.38
C GLN A 506 13.81 9.80 -17.63
N VAL A 507 13.74 10.94 -18.34
CA VAL A 507 14.47 11.18 -19.59
C VAL A 507 15.99 11.17 -19.37
N LEU A 508 16.47 11.85 -18.32
CA LEU A 508 17.89 11.87 -17.94
C LEU A 508 18.42 10.47 -17.65
N THR A 509 17.65 9.65 -16.92
CA THR A 509 18.05 8.27 -16.60
C THR A 509 18.02 7.39 -17.85
N GLN A 510 16.99 7.52 -18.70
CA GLN A 510 16.85 6.75 -19.94
C GLN A 510 17.97 7.07 -20.94
N GLU A 511 18.29 8.35 -21.16
CA GLU A 511 19.41 8.75 -22.00
C GLU A 511 20.75 8.27 -21.43
N SER A 512 20.95 8.40 -20.11
CA SER A 512 22.20 8.01 -19.46
C SER A 512 22.41 6.50 -19.49
N ALA A 513 21.35 5.71 -19.30
CA ALA A 513 21.36 4.26 -19.48
C ALA A 513 21.68 3.86 -20.93
N ALA A 514 21.04 4.49 -21.92
CA ALA A 514 21.31 4.23 -23.32
C ALA A 514 22.77 4.59 -23.73
N ASP A 515 23.30 5.69 -23.21
CA ASP A 515 24.70 6.10 -23.42
C ASP A 515 25.69 5.18 -22.68
N ALA A 516 25.38 4.72 -21.47
CA ALA A 516 26.18 3.73 -20.74
C ALA A 516 26.27 2.42 -21.51
N THR A 517 25.15 1.89 -22.02
CA THR A 517 25.16 0.69 -22.88
C THR A 517 25.93 0.94 -24.18
N ALA A 518 25.74 2.10 -24.84
CA ALA A 518 26.48 2.44 -26.06
C ALA A 518 27.99 2.56 -25.83
N TYR A 519 28.42 3.04 -24.66
CA TYR A 519 29.82 3.10 -24.24
C TYR A 519 30.38 1.71 -23.91
N ALA A 520 29.65 0.90 -23.14
CA ALA A 520 30.00 -0.49 -22.81
C ALA A 520 30.26 -1.33 -24.09
N VAL A 521 29.34 -1.26 -25.05
CA VAL A 521 29.45 -1.91 -26.36
C VAL A 521 30.62 -1.38 -27.19
N GLN A 522 30.92 -0.08 -27.12
CA GLN A 522 31.97 0.54 -27.93
C GLN A 522 33.38 0.19 -27.46
N GLU A 523 33.61 0.20 -26.15
CA GLU A 523 34.93 -0.03 -25.56
C GLU A 523 35.14 -1.49 -25.08
N GLU A 524 34.14 -2.36 -25.26
CA GLU A 524 34.13 -3.78 -24.82
C GLU A 524 34.28 -3.88 -23.28
N ILE A 525 33.52 -3.08 -22.52
CA ILE A 525 33.53 -3.01 -21.04
C ILE A 525 32.44 -3.91 -20.44
N ASP A 526 32.79 -4.63 -19.39
CA ASP A 526 32.01 -5.57 -18.59
C ASP A 526 32.25 -5.36 -17.06
N ASP A 527 32.55 -4.11 -16.66
CA ASP A 527 32.92 -3.69 -15.29
C ASP A 527 32.08 -2.48 -14.85
N ASP A 528 31.47 -2.54 -13.66
CA ASP A 528 30.59 -1.49 -13.12
C ASP A 528 31.35 -0.19 -12.82
N VAL A 529 32.57 -0.30 -12.29
CA VAL A 529 33.37 0.83 -11.82
C VAL A 529 33.87 1.70 -12.97
N GLU A 530 34.15 1.12 -14.15
CA GLU A 530 34.46 1.87 -15.36
C GLU A 530 33.21 2.55 -15.97
N LEU A 531 32.02 1.97 -15.84
CA LEU A 531 30.76 2.58 -16.30
C LEU A 531 30.32 3.75 -15.41
N SER A 532 30.35 3.61 -14.08
CA SER A 532 30.02 4.70 -13.16
C SER A 532 30.95 5.91 -13.32
N GLN A 533 32.25 5.69 -13.58
CA GLN A 533 33.20 6.78 -13.87
C GLN A 533 32.92 7.53 -15.18
N PHE A 534 32.35 6.85 -16.19
CA PHE A 534 31.90 7.50 -17.42
C PHE A 534 30.65 8.34 -17.15
N LEU A 535 29.68 7.77 -16.43
CA LEU A 535 28.42 8.40 -16.09
C LEU A 535 28.57 9.62 -15.17
N GLU A 536 29.41 9.58 -14.13
CA GLU A 536 29.69 10.73 -13.24
C GLU A 536 30.03 12.00 -14.04
N VAL A 537 30.82 11.85 -15.12
CA VAL A 537 31.26 12.95 -15.98
C VAL A 537 30.17 13.43 -16.94
N GLU A 538 29.37 12.52 -17.50
CA GLU A 538 28.33 12.87 -18.48
C GLU A 538 27.09 13.46 -17.78
N LEU A 539 26.66 12.86 -16.68
CA LEU A 539 25.54 13.35 -15.86
C LEU A 539 25.83 14.73 -15.27
N THR A 540 27.04 14.99 -14.77
CA THR A 540 27.41 16.34 -14.30
C THR A 540 27.18 17.39 -15.40
N GLN A 541 27.51 17.09 -16.66
CA GLN A 541 27.32 18.02 -17.78
C GLN A 541 25.86 18.16 -18.21
N ARG A 542 25.06 17.09 -18.16
CA ARG A 542 23.61 17.15 -18.44
C ARG A 542 22.86 17.91 -17.35
N VAL A 543 23.16 17.63 -16.08
CA VAL A 543 22.52 18.28 -14.93
C VAL A 543 22.92 19.76 -14.80
N GLU A 544 24.17 20.14 -15.11
CA GLU A 544 24.57 21.56 -15.25
C GLU A 544 23.79 22.29 -16.37
N ALA A 545 23.22 21.57 -17.35
CA ALA A 545 22.41 22.17 -18.42
C ALA A 545 20.91 22.24 -18.08
N ILE A 546 20.40 21.37 -17.20
CA ILE A 546 19.03 21.42 -16.66
C ILE A 546 18.92 22.58 -15.65
N ASP A 547 19.88 22.70 -14.73
CA ASP A 547 19.96 23.78 -13.72
C ASP A 547 20.18 25.19 -14.32
N GLU A 548 20.59 25.31 -15.60
CA GLU A 548 20.65 26.61 -16.32
C GLU A 548 19.29 27.01 -16.95
N LEU A 549 18.22 26.21 -16.75
CA LEU A 549 16.86 26.42 -17.30
C LEU A 549 15.72 26.49 -16.25
N GLU A 550 15.96 26.14 -14.98
CA GLU A 550 14.87 26.08 -14.00
C GLU A 550 14.61 27.40 -13.26
N GLY A 551 13.43 27.97 -13.52
CA GLY A 551 12.86 29.06 -12.74
C GLY A 551 12.11 28.60 -11.49
N GLU A 552 11.93 29.53 -10.54
CA GLU A 552 10.92 29.44 -9.48
C GLU A 552 9.56 29.90 -10.01
N ALA A 553 8.48 29.29 -9.54
CA ALA A 553 7.10 29.74 -9.75
C ALA A 553 6.24 29.60 -8.48
N THR A 554 5.14 30.34 -8.42
CA THR A 554 4.07 30.20 -7.41
C THR A 554 2.72 30.43 -8.05
N ILE A 555 1.69 29.70 -7.61
CA ILE A 555 0.31 29.79 -8.10
C ILE A 555 -0.67 29.90 -6.93
N THR A 556 -1.86 30.45 -7.18
CA THR A 556 -3.02 30.41 -6.27
C THR A 556 -4.28 30.21 -7.10
N PHE A 557 -5.11 29.24 -6.72
CA PHE A 557 -6.33 28.84 -7.42
C PHE A 557 -7.42 28.52 -6.38
N ALA A 558 -8.38 29.43 -6.21
CA ALA A 558 -9.45 29.30 -5.23
C ALA A 558 -10.73 28.67 -5.81
N ASP A 559 -11.53 28.09 -4.91
CA ASP A 559 -12.87 27.54 -5.17
C ASP A 559 -13.77 28.56 -5.90
N GLN A 560 -14.51 28.11 -6.92
CA GLN A 560 -15.30 29.00 -7.78
C GLN A 560 -16.54 28.34 -8.39
N GLU A 561 -17.61 29.13 -8.54
CA GLU A 561 -18.83 28.73 -9.26
C GLU A 561 -18.75 29.12 -10.74
N ARG A 562 -19.47 28.37 -11.60
CA ARG A 562 -19.19 28.31 -13.05
C ARG A 562 -20.42 28.51 -13.94
N ASP A 563 -20.31 29.47 -14.85
CA ASP A 563 -21.38 29.84 -15.80
C ASP A 563 -21.13 29.42 -17.26
N ASP A 564 -19.89 29.13 -17.67
CA ASP A 564 -19.51 28.93 -19.09
C ASP A 564 -18.52 27.76 -19.35
N ASP A 565 -17.56 27.88 -20.27
CA ASP A 565 -16.52 26.87 -20.59
C ASP A 565 -15.09 27.32 -20.16
N SER A 566 -14.95 28.28 -19.23
CA SER A 566 -13.69 28.73 -18.63
C SER A 566 -13.54 28.43 -17.11
N VAL A 567 -12.33 28.64 -16.57
CA VAL A 567 -12.02 28.79 -15.13
C VAL A 567 -10.95 29.90 -14.93
N VAL A 568 -10.84 30.47 -13.73
CA VAL A 568 -9.92 31.58 -13.42
C VAL A 568 -8.91 31.18 -12.33
N VAL A 569 -7.64 31.46 -12.56
CA VAL A 569 -6.54 31.30 -11.59
C VAL A 569 -6.20 32.67 -11.00
N ASP A 570 -6.34 32.83 -9.67
CA ASP A 570 -6.23 34.12 -8.97
C ASP A 570 -4.90 34.84 -9.22
N SER A 571 -3.79 34.11 -9.08
CA SER A 571 -2.47 34.65 -9.37
C SER A 571 -1.44 33.57 -9.71
N VAL A 572 -0.48 33.95 -10.55
CA VAL A 572 0.68 33.13 -10.87
C VAL A 572 1.92 34.03 -11.06
N ASP A 573 3.02 33.75 -10.35
CA ASP A 573 4.31 34.44 -10.53
C ASP A 573 5.31 33.45 -11.12
N LEU A 574 5.87 33.81 -12.28
CA LEU A 574 6.81 33.01 -13.05
C LEU A 574 8.15 33.73 -13.14
N SER A 575 9.24 33.12 -12.67
CA SER A 575 10.57 33.73 -12.84
C SER A 575 11.14 33.58 -14.26
N GLU A 576 10.65 32.60 -15.02
CA GLU A 576 10.81 32.47 -16.47
C GLU A 576 9.43 32.54 -17.16
N GLY A 577 9.30 32.27 -18.46
CA GLY A 577 7.99 32.30 -19.13
C GLY A 577 7.36 30.91 -19.20
N GLY A 578 6.03 30.84 -19.34
CA GLY A 578 5.32 29.57 -19.26
C GLY A 578 3.82 29.64 -19.51
N PHE A 579 3.11 28.64 -18.99
CA PHE A 579 1.67 28.44 -19.12
C PHE A 579 1.09 27.98 -17.78
N VAL A 580 -0.23 28.00 -17.64
CA VAL A 580 -0.94 27.29 -16.58
C VAL A 580 -1.90 26.30 -17.22
N ALA A 581 -1.91 25.05 -16.76
CA ALA A 581 -2.76 23.98 -17.25
C ALA A 581 -3.67 23.47 -16.13
N ILE A 582 -4.91 23.11 -16.50
CA ILE A 582 -5.95 22.63 -15.59
C ILE A 582 -6.14 21.12 -15.77
N TYR A 583 -6.24 20.40 -14.67
CA TYR A 583 -6.41 18.94 -14.59
C TYR A 583 -7.60 18.59 -13.69
N GLY A 584 -8.17 17.39 -13.84
CA GLY A 584 -9.13 16.85 -12.87
C GLY A 584 -8.46 16.42 -11.56
N GLY A 585 -9.17 16.48 -10.44
CA GLY A 585 -8.61 16.25 -9.09
C GLY A 585 -7.89 14.90 -8.87
N ASP A 586 -8.26 13.86 -9.62
CA ASP A 586 -7.62 12.54 -9.57
C ASP A 586 -6.32 12.45 -10.41
N SER A 587 -5.85 13.56 -11.00
CA SER A 587 -4.73 13.57 -11.95
C SER A 587 -3.87 14.83 -11.80
N VAL A 588 -2.59 14.65 -11.45
CA VAL A 588 -1.62 15.75 -11.31
C VAL A 588 -0.52 15.58 -12.34
N ALA A 589 -0.37 16.57 -13.23
CA ALA A 589 0.64 16.59 -14.29
C ALA A 589 0.64 15.34 -15.21
N ASP A 590 -0.49 14.65 -15.37
CA ASP A 590 -0.65 13.57 -16.36
C ASP A 590 -0.88 14.17 -17.76
N PRO A 591 -0.02 13.93 -18.78
CA PRO A 591 -0.24 14.43 -20.14
C PRO A 591 -1.62 14.09 -20.73
N ALA A 592 -2.25 12.99 -20.32
CA ALA A 592 -3.58 12.59 -20.73
C ALA A 592 -4.72 13.26 -19.93
N GLY A 593 -4.42 13.89 -18.80
CA GLY A 593 -5.37 14.50 -17.86
C GLY A 593 -5.58 16.02 -18.01
N VAL A 594 -4.97 16.66 -19.01
CA VAL A 594 -5.14 18.10 -19.27
C VAL A 594 -6.56 18.40 -19.76
N LEU A 595 -7.29 19.24 -19.01
CA LEU A 595 -8.63 19.72 -19.34
C LEU A 595 -8.60 21.06 -20.09
N GLY A 596 -7.60 21.91 -19.85
CA GLY A 596 -7.45 23.23 -20.48
C GLY A 596 -6.07 23.85 -20.20
N SER A 597 -5.70 24.90 -20.94
CA SER A 597 -4.42 25.61 -20.74
C SER A 597 -4.47 27.09 -21.11
N SER A 598 -3.63 27.90 -20.48
CA SER A 598 -3.53 29.35 -20.72
C SER A 598 -2.78 29.67 -22.02
N ASP A 599 -2.99 30.89 -22.54
CA ASP A 599 -2.02 31.54 -23.43
C ASP A 599 -0.65 31.68 -22.71
N TYR A 600 0.43 31.89 -23.48
CA TYR A 600 1.77 32.11 -22.94
C TYR A 600 1.87 33.34 -22.03
N LEU A 601 2.42 33.12 -20.83
CA LEU A 601 2.67 34.11 -19.79
C LEU A 601 4.15 34.54 -19.80
N GLU A 602 4.41 35.84 -19.97
CA GLU A 602 5.76 36.41 -19.85
C GLU A 602 6.32 36.28 -18.42
N PRO A 603 7.65 36.27 -18.18
CA PRO A 603 8.20 36.24 -16.83
C PRO A 603 7.72 37.40 -15.92
N GLY A 604 7.11 37.05 -14.79
CA GLY A 604 6.60 37.93 -13.74
C GLY A 604 5.28 37.42 -13.14
N ALA A 605 4.69 38.26 -12.28
CA ALA A 605 3.35 38.05 -11.73
C ALA A 605 2.24 38.42 -12.72
N HIS A 606 1.25 37.54 -12.82
CA HIS A 606 -0.03 37.71 -13.48
C HIS A 606 -1.13 37.45 -12.47
N ASP A 607 -2.23 38.21 -12.57
CA ASP A 607 -3.42 38.10 -11.73
C ASP A 607 -4.63 37.82 -12.66
N ASP A 608 -5.67 37.15 -12.16
CA ASP A 608 -6.92 36.87 -12.89
C ASP A 608 -6.70 36.13 -14.25
N VAL A 609 -5.99 35.00 -14.26
CA VAL A 609 -5.70 34.23 -15.49
C VAL A 609 -6.87 33.33 -15.87
N GLU A 610 -7.66 33.77 -16.86
CA GLU A 610 -8.77 33.04 -17.47
C GLU A 610 -8.27 31.93 -18.43
N ILE A 611 -8.76 30.70 -18.24
CA ILE A 611 -8.37 29.50 -19.00
C ILE A 611 -9.61 28.83 -19.57
N GLU A 612 -9.68 28.66 -20.91
CA GLU A 612 -10.73 27.87 -21.57
C GLU A 612 -10.49 26.36 -21.35
N LEU A 613 -11.52 25.63 -20.93
CA LEU A 613 -11.50 24.17 -20.84
C LEU A 613 -11.78 23.56 -22.23
N GLU A 614 -10.79 22.83 -22.77
CA GLU A 614 -10.95 22.04 -23.99
C GLU A 614 -11.85 20.82 -23.79
N THR A 615 -11.88 20.29 -22.55
CA THR A 615 -12.79 19.25 -22.10
C THR A 615 -13.71 19.83 -21.02
N PRO A 616 -15.01 20.05 -21.29
CA PRO A 616 -15.93 20.61 -20.32
C PRO A 616 -16.24 19.61 -19.20
N ILE A 617 -16.49 20.14 -18.00
CA ILE A 617 -16.96 19.39 -16.84
C ILE A 617 -18.50 19.40 -16.78
N GLU A 618 -19.11 18.24 -16.53
CA GLU A 618 -20.58 18.08 -16.47
C GLU A 618 -21.14 18.05 -15.03
N ASP A 619 -20.29 17.79 -14.03
CA ASP A 619 -20.62 17.68 -12.61
C ASP A 619 -19.58 18.43 -11.75
N ASP A 620 -19.97 18.86 -10.54
CA ASP A 620 -19.12 19.48 -9.53
C ASP A 620 -17.90 18.60 -9.21
N GLN A 621 -16.69 19.14 -9.32
CA GLN A 621 -15.46 18.38 -9.08
C GLN A 621 -14.26 19.25 -8.68
N PRO A 622 -13.30 18.70 -7.91
CA PRO A 622 -12.02 19.36 -7.69
C PRO A 622 -11.21 19.40 -8.99
N LEU A 623 -10.60 20.55 -9.26
CA LEU A 623 -9.63 20.77 -10.34
C LEU A 623 -8.26 21.15 -9.76
N VAL A 624 -7.20 20.80 -10.47
CA VAL A 624 -5.81 21.13 -10.13
C VAL A 624 -5.26 22.08 -11.18
N ALA A 625 -4.78 23.25 -10.78
CA ALA A 625 -4.04 24.15 -11.65
C ALA A 625 -2.53 23.91 -11.45
N VAL A 626 -1.82 23.57 -12.52
CA VAL A 626 -0.38 23.31 -12.53
C VAL A 626 0.31 24.33 -13.42
N VAL A 627 1.49 24.81 -13.00
CA VAL A 627 2.29 25.77 -13.77
C VAL A 627 3.30 25.04 -14.66
N HIS A 628 3.41 25.42 -15.93
CA HIS A 628 4.27 24.79 -16.94
C HIS A 628 5.25 25.77 -17.59
N HIS A 629 6.42 25.29 -18.02
CA HIS A 629 7.43 26.04 -18.76
C HIS A 629 7.09 26.17 -20.26
N ASP A 630 7.70 27.13 -20.97
CA ASP A 630 7.89 27.07 -22.44
C ASP A 630 9.27 26.47 -22.74
N THR A 631 9.35 25.14 -22.78
CA THR A 631 10.65 24.44 -22.94
C THR A 631 11.14 24.51 -24.39
N THR A 632 10.22 24.63 -25.35
CA THR A 632 10.52 24.69 -26.78
C THR A 632 10.99 26.09 -27.22
N GLY A 633 10.61 27.12 -26.46
CA GLY A 633 10.85 28.54 -26.76
C GLY A 633 10.03 29.03 -27.96
N ASP A 634 8.85 28.44 -28.18
CA ASP A 634 7.97 28.75 -29.32
C ASP A 634 6.64 29.42 -28.96
N GLU A 635 6.43 29.69 -27.66
CA GLU A 635 5.25 30.37 -27.09
C GLU A 635 3.93 29.59 -27.32
N THR A 636 3.96 28.26 -27.51
CA THR A 636 2.76 27.40 -27.61
C THR A 636 2.85 26.15 -26.73
N PHE A 637 1.80 25.86 -25.95
CA PHE A 637 1.74 24.74 -25.02
C PHE A 637 1.59 23.39 -25.74
N GLN A 638 2.51 22.45 -25.50
CA GLN A 638 2.63 21.17 -26.19
C GLN A 638 2.68 19.94 -25.25
N TYR A 639 2.43 20.10 -23.95
CA TYR A 639 2.57 19.02 -22.95
C TYR A 639 1.75 17.75 -23.27
N ALA A 640 0.47 17.88 -23.55
CA ALA A 640 -0.38 16.76 -23.94
C ALA A 640 -0.06 16.19 -25.34
N GLU A 641 0.39 17.04 -26.28
CA GLU A 641 0.75 16.59 -27.65
C GLU A 641 2.10 15.85 -27.71
N SER A 642 2.99 16.12 -26.76
CA SER A 642 4.36 15.59 -26.65
C SER A 642 4.49 14.38 -25.73
N ASP A 643 3.39 13.92 -25.11
CA ASP A 643 3.37 12.88 -24.07
C ASP A 643 4.21 13.29 -22.84
N GLY A 644 4.14 14.59 -22.49
CA GLY A 644 4.81 15.20 -21.35
C GLY A 644 6.25 15.68 -21.60
N ALA A 645 6.81 15.49 -22.80
CA ALA A 645 8.22 15.78 -23.10
C ALA A 645 8.54 17.25 -23.43
N ASP A 646 7.56 18.02 -23.90
CA ASP A 646 7.65 19.46 -24.15
C ASP A 646 6.74 20.20 -23.15
N ASP A 647 7.13 21.40 -22.71
CA ASP A 647 6.39 22.27 -21.79
C ASP A 647 6.05 21.63 -20.42
N GLU A 648 7.09 21.08 -19.79
CA GLU A 648 7.05 20.40 -18.48
C GLU A 648 6.60 21.33 -17.33
N PRO A 649 6.05 20.78 -16.22
CA PRO A 649 5.71 21.57 -15.03
C PRO A 649 6.91 22.27 -14.40
N TYR A 650 6.70 23.48 -13.88
CA TYR A 650 7.58 24.06 -12.86
C TYR A 650 7.56 23.18 -11.61
N VAL A 651 8.70 23.01 -10.95
CA VAL A 651 8.81 22.21 -9.73
C VAL A 651 9.29 23.00 -8.52
N THR A 652 8.75 22.61 -7.37
CA THR A 652 9.21 23.02 -6.04
C THR A 652 10.66 22.56 -5.78
N PRO A 653 11.35 23.08 -4.75
CA PRO A 653 12.69 22.62 -4.40
C PRO A 653 12.81 21.13 -4.02
N THR A 654 11.69 20.42 -3.87
CA THR A 654 11.58 18.97 -3.62
C THR A 654 11.21 18.16 -4.88
N GLY A 655 11.10 18.79 -6.06
CA GLY A 655 10.78 18.12 -7.32
C GLY A 655 9.29 17.84 -7.57
N ALA A 656 8.40 18.23 -6.64
CA ALA A 656 6.95 18.15 -6.83
C ALA A 656 6.45 19.34 -7.68
N PRO A 657 5.47 19.17 -8.59
CA PRO A 657 4.94 20.27 -9.40
C PRO A 657 4.45 21.46 -8.58
N VAL A 658 4.63 22.67 -9.11
CA VAL A 658 4.02 23.90 -8.59
C VAL A 658 2.56 23.91 -9.03
N LEU A 659 1.67 23.64 -8.07
CA LEU A 659 0.23 23.51 -8.27
C LEU A 659 -0.56 24.15 -7.14
N ASP A 660 -1.86 24.35 -7.37
CA ASP A 660 -2.87 24.62 -6.36
C ASP A 660 -4.21 23.98 -6.78
N THR A 661 -5.15 23.80 -5.84
CA THR A 661 -6.37 23.01 -6.05
C THR A 661 -7.63 23.76 -5.63
N ALA A 662 -8.66 23.74 -6.49
CA ALA A 662 -9.95 24.38 -6.24
C ALA A 662 -11.12 23.43 -6.52
N LEU A 663 -12.19 23.52 -5.73
CA LEU A 663 -13.49 22.95 -6.06
C LEU A 663 -14.21 23.85 -7.09
N VAL A 664 -14.73 23.25 -8.16
CA VAL A 664 -15.47 23.97 -9.20
C VAL A 664 -16.87 23.36 -9.38
N THR A 665 -17.90 24.20 -9.26
CA THR A 665 -19.32 23.79 -9.33
C THR A 665 -20.02 24.23 -10.62
N VAL A 666 -21.00 23.47 -11.12
CA VAL A 666 -21.65 23.67 -12.43
C VAL A 666 -23.15 23.98 -12.28
N SER A 667 -23.62 25.08 -12.89
CA SER A 667 -25.04 25.51 -12.80
C SER A 667 -25.94 24.94 -13.92
N GLU A 668 -27.08 24.31 -13.57
CA GLU A 668 -28.10 23.83 -14.53
C GLU A 668 -29.04 24.96 -15.03
N PRO A 669 -29.37 25.04 -16.34
CA PRO A 669 -30.35 26.00 -16.87
C PRO A 669 -31.81 25.49 -16.79
N ALA A 670 -32.73 26.32 -16.28
CA ALA A 670 -34.13 25.98 -16.04
C ALA A 670 -35.04 25.86 -17.30
N GLU A 671 -36.14 25.10 -17.19
CA GLU A 671 -37.24 25.13 -18.18
C GLU A 671 -38.06 26.43 -18.02
N PRO A 672 -38.61 27.01 -19.11
CA PRO A 672 -39.26 28.33 -19.05
C PRO A 672 -40.65 28.27 -18.40
N GLU A 673 -40.83 29.02 -17.32
CA GLU A 673 -42.12 29.18 -16.65
C GLU A 673 -42.89 30.40 -17.20
N ALA A 674 -44.19 30.45 -16.90
CA ALA A 674 -45.08 31.54 -17.33
C ALA A 674 -46.26 31.69 -16.37
N THR A 675 -46.60 32.93 -16.05
CA THR A 675 -47.75 33.30 -15.22
C THR A 675 -48.77 34.11 -16.02
N LEU A 676 -50.05 33.93 -15.68
CA LEU A 676 -51.16 34.70 -16.25
C LEU A 676 -52.26 34.84 -15.19
N SER A 677 -52.62 36.07 -14.88
CA SER A 677 -53.69 36.42 -13.94
C SER A 677 -54.69 37.36 -14.62
N VAL A 678 -55.98 36.97 -14.65
CA VAL A 678 -57.04 37.79 -15.23
C VAL A 678 -58.35 37.72 -14.44
N SER A 679 -58.89 38.88 -14.08
CA SER A 679 -60.08 39.02 -13.24
C SER A 679 -61.35 39.37 -14.02
N ASP A 680 -62.50 38.91 -13.50
CA ASP A 680 -63.83 39.36 -13.91
C ASP A 680 -63.95 40.90 -13.75
N GLN A 681 -64.25 41.62 -14.82
CA GLN A 681 -64.14 43.10 -14.86
C GLN A 681 -65.37 43.81 -15.45
N GLU A 682 -65.76 44.97 -14.92
CA GLU A 682 -66.87 45.79 -15.46
C GLU A 682 -66.36 47.09 -16.12
N GLY A 683 -66.50 47.25 -17.44
CA GLY A 683 -65.93 48.38 -18.21
C GLY A 683 -66.92 49.11 -19.13
N ASP A 684 -66.47 49.54 -20.31
CA ASP A 684 -67.35 50.04 -21.40
C ASP A 684 -67.40 49.10 -22.62
N GLY A 685 -66.59 48.04 -22.60
CA GLY A 685 -66.53 46.99 -23.62
C GLY A 685 -65.58 47.27 -24.77
N GLU A 686 -64.86 48.41 -24.77
CA GLU A 686 -63.87 48.74 -25.79
C GLU A 686 -62.46 48.19 -25.45
N THR A 687 -62.06 48.16 -24.17
CA THR A 687 -60.78 47.58 -23.70
C THR A 687 -60.95 46.43 -22.71
N LEU A 688 -60.01 45.48 -22.75
CA LEU A 688 -59.81 44.40 -21.78
C LEU A 688 -58.53 44.66 -21.00
N VAL A 689 -58.58 44.68 -19.67
CA VAL A 689 -57.38 44.74 -18.83
C VAL A 689 -56.93 43.31 -18.51
N ILE A 690 -55.64 43.03 -18.69
CA ILE A 690 -54.95 41.85 -18.15
C ILE A 690 -54.28 42.28 -16.86
N ASP A 691 -54.56 41.62 -15.73
CA ASP A 691 -54.06 42.09 -14.42
C ASP A 691 -52.54 41.91 -14.36
N GLU A 692 -52.05 40.72 -14.73
CA GLU A 692 -50.63 40.41 -14.85
C GLU A 692 -50.40 39.26 -15.84
N ALA A 693 -49.31 39.33 -16.59
CA ALA A 693 -48.72 38.20 -17.29
C ALA A 693 -47.20 38.33 -17.32
N SER A 694 -46.50 37.20 -17.26
CA SER A 694 -45.06 37.11 -17.49
C SER A 694 -44.68 35.74 -18.06
N ALA A 695 -43.52 35.66 -18.70
CA ALA A 695 -42.87 34.40 -19.06
C ALA A 695 -41.36 34.61 -19.18
N ASP A 696 -40.58 33.57 -18.91
CA ASP A 696 -39.10 33.62 -18.92
C ASP A 696 -38.52 33.58 -20.34
N VAL A 697 -39.37 33.76 -21.37
CA VAL A 697 -39.07 33.78 -22.80
C VAL A 697 -39.91 34.84 -23.51
N GLU A 698 -39.46 35.34 -24.67
CA GLU A 698 -40.25 36.28 -25.50
C GLU A 698 -41.68 35.75 -25.73
N TYR A 699 -42.70 36.55 -25.39
CA TYR A 699 -44.09 36.06 -25.39
C TYR A 699 -45.09 37.08 -25.96
N THR A 700 -46.30 36.60 -26.28
CA THR A 700 -47.46 37.43 -26.63
C THR A 700 -48.68 37.03 -25.83
N ILE A 701 -49.59 37.98 -25.59
CA ILE A 701 -50.86 37.75 -24.90
C ILE A 701 -51.98 37.81 -25.94
N THR A 702 -52.82 36.78 -25.97
CA THR A 702 -53.98 36.69 -26.86
C THR A 702 -55.26 36.58 -26.05
N ALA A 703 -56.31 37.29 -26.48
CA ALA A 703 -57.63 37.25 -25.83
C ALA A 703 -58.72 37.01 -26.88
N THR A 704 -59.65 36.06 -26.65
CA THR A 704 -60.68 35.69 -27.62
C THR A 704 -62.07 35.49 -27.00
N ALA A 705 -63.11 35.99 -27.66
CA ALA A 705 -64.51 35.83 -27.26
C ALA A 705 -65.47 35.89 -28.47
N ASP A 706 -66.18 34.79 -28.77
CA ASP A 706 -67.15 34.66 -29.89
C ASP A 706 -66.62 35.05 -31.30
N GLU A 707 -66.78 36.32 -31.73
CA GLU A 707 -66.29 36.88 -33.00
C GLU A 707 -65.27 38.03 -32.78
N THR A 708 -64.89 38.29 -31.52
CA THR A 708 -63.94 39.31 -31.05
C THR A 708 -62.62 38.65 -30.65
N ALA A 709 -61.52 39.30 -30.98
CA ALA A 709 -60.17 38.91 -30.56
C ALA A 709 -59.26 40.12 -30.41
N ALA A 710 -58.28 40.01 -29.53
CA ALA A 710 -57.15 40.92 -29.40
C ALA A 710 -55.85 40.12 -29.23
N GLU A 711 -54.73 40.75 -29.59
CA GLU A 711 -53.37 40.20 -29.58
C GLU A 711 -52.46 41.39 -29.22
N SER A 712 -51.57 41.20 -28.26
CA SER A 712 -50.59 42.22 -27.84
C SER A 712 -49.50 42.43 -28.91
N ASP A 713 -48.64 43.43 -28.71
CA ASP A 713 -47.29 43.38 -29.28
C ASP A 713 -46.47 42.27 -28.55
N THR A 714 -45.34 41.85 -29.11
CA THR A 714 -44.42 40.89 -28.44
C THR A 714 -43.67 41.58 -27.31
N PHE A 715 -43.64 40.92 -26.16
CA PHE A 715 -42.89 41.28 -24.95
C PHE A 715 -41.62 40.45 -24.86
N GLU A 716 -40.57 41.00 -24.26
CA GLU A 716 -39.30 40.31 -24.06
C GLU A 716 -39.41 39.30 -22.89
N ALA A 717 -38.41 38.43 -22.72
CA ALA A 717 -38.34 37.52 -21.59
C ALA A 717 -38.32 38.28 -20.24
N GLU A 718 -38.95 37.72 -19.21
CA GLU A 718 -39.11 38.29 -17.86
C GLU A 718 -39.83 39.66 -17.81
N GLU A 719 -40.35 40.15 -18.93
CA GLU A 719 -41.15 41.39 -18.97
C GLU A 719 -42.53 41.11 -18.35
N THR A 720 -42.67 41.27 -17.04
CA THR A 720 -43.98 41.23 -16.38
C THR A 720 -44.79 42.45 -16.80
N VAL A 721 -45.90 42.21 -17.50
CA VAL A 721 -46.81 43.26 -17.96
C VAL A 721 -48.07 43.23 -17.11
N THR A 722 -48.20 44.21 -16.23
CA THR A 722 -49.39 44.45 -15.41
C THR A 722 -50.33 45.48 -16.07
N GLU A 723 -51.61 45.38 -15.75
CA GLU A 723 -52.69 46.26 -16.25
C GLU A 723 -52.72 46.47 -17.78
N LEU A 724 -52.37 45.45 -18.59
CA LEU A 724 -52.31 45.62 -20.05
C LEU A 724 -53.70 45.83 -20.66
N GLU A 725 -53.96 47.03 -21.18
CA GLU A 725 -55.16 47.31 -21.97
C GLU A 725 -55.05 46.75 -23.39
N LEU A 726 -55.83 45.71 -23.69
CA LEU A 726 -56.05 45.16 -25.02
C LEU A 726 -57.31 45.74 -25.66
N ASP A 727 -57.15 46.51 -26.75
CA ASP A 727 -58.25 47.00 -27.60
C ASP A 727 -59.02 45.83 -28.23
N LEU A 728 -60.27 45.60 -27.80
CA LEU A 728 -61.10 44.50 -28.32
C LEU A 728 -61.75 44.88 -29.66
N GLU A 729 -61.29 44.28 -30.77
CA GLU A 729 -61.86 44.54 -32.11
C GLU A 729 -62.65 43.33 -32.68
N PRO A 730 -63.99 43.43 -32.87
CA PRO A 730 -64.90 44.50 -32.46
C PRO A 730 -65.21 44.50 -30.95
N PRO A 731 -65.62 45.65 -30.37
CA PRO A 731 -65.86 45.76 -28.93
C PRO A 731 -67.05 44.91 -28.45
N LEU A 732 -67.05 44.57 -27.15
CA LEU A 732 -68.02 43.69 -26.52
C LEU A 732 -69.40 44.35 -26.39
N GLU A 733 -70.30 44.02 -27.32
CA GLU A 733 -71.69 44.52 -27.35
C GLU A 733 -72.59 43.92 -26.24
N ALA A 734 -72.09 42.95 -25.47
CA ALA A 734 -72.76 42.36 -24.30
C ALA A 734 -71.76 41.64 -23.39
N ALA A 735 -72.13 41.48 -22.12
CA ALA A 735 -71.37 40.68 -21.16
C ALA A 735 -71.19 39.23 -21.62
N THR A 736 -69.96 38.72 -21.53
CA THR A 736 -69.51 37.38 -21.96
C THR A 736 -68.27 36.94 -21.18
N THR A 737 -67.90 35.67 -21.31
CA THR A 737 -66.58 35.17 -20.91
C THR A 737 -65.58 35.41 -22.04
N VAL A 738 -64.34 35.76 -21.69
CA VAL A 738 -63.18 35.93 -22.59
C VAL A 738 -62.09 34.93 -22.17
N ASP A 739 -61.59 34.14 -23.13
CA ASP A 739 -60.47 33.21 -22.92
C ASP A 739 -59.16 33.95 -23.26
N VAL A 740 -58.15 33.89 -22.37
CA VAL A 740 -56.86 34.58 -22.49
C VAL A 740 -55.69 33.58 -22.40
N ALA A 741 -54.63 33.79 -23.16
CA ALA A 741 -53.45 32.93 -23.18
C ALA A 741 -52.14 33.71 -23.38
N VAL A 742 -51.11 33.34 -22.62
CA VAL A 742 -49.69 33.66 -22.85
C VAL A 742 -49.12 32.63 -23.83
N VAL A 743 -48.52 33.10 -24.92
CA VAL A 743 -48.06 32.27 -26.03
C VAL A 743 -46.60 32.55 -26.32
N GLY A 744 -45.77 31.52 -26.27
CA GLY A 744 -44.33 31.60 -26.58
C GLY A 744 -44.05 31.77 -28.07
N PRO A 745 -42.77 31.97 -28.47
CA PRO A 745 -42.42 32.44 -29.82
C PRO A 745 -42.64 31.36 -30.89
N ASP A 746 -42.64 30.09 -30.51
CA ASP A 746 -42.98 28.94 -31.37
C ASP A 746 -44.49 28.69 -31.52
N GLY A 747 -45.33 29.46 -30.82
CA GLY A 747 -46.79 29.38 -30.88
C GLY A 747 -47.42 28.34 -29.94
N GLU A 748 -46.73 27.99 -28.86
CA GLU A 748 -47.21 27.12 -27.78
C GLU A 748 -47.82 27.96 -26.65
N GLU A 749 -48.98 27.54 -26.12
CA GLU A 749 -49.69 28.20 -25.03
C GLU A 749 -49.01 27.81 -23.71
N LEU A 750 -48.30 28.76 -23.08
CA LEU A 750 -47.51 28.54 -21.86
C LEU A 750 -48.39 28.66 -20.60
N ALA A 751 -49.30 29.63 -20.57
CA ALA A 751 -50.31 29.81 -19.53
C ALA A 751 -51.66 30.25 -20.13
N THR A 752 -52.79 29.82 -19.57
CA THR A 752 -54.14 30.12 -20.08
C THR A 752 -55.16 30.30 -18.94
N ASP A 753 -56.02 31.32 -19.03
CA ASP A 753 -57.11 31.56 -18.06
C ASP A 753 -58.33 32.26 -18.72
N SER A 754 -59.44 32.49 -17.99
CA SER A 754 -60.69 33.02 -18.55
C SER A 754 -61.54 33.83 -17.56
N LEU A 755 -62.09 34.98 -17.99
CA LEU A 755 -62.83 35.94 -17.14
C LEU A 755 -64.22 36.34 -17.69
N GLU A 756 -65.16 36.74 -16.83
CA GLU A 756 -66.49 37.30 -17.17
C GLU A 756 -66.49 38.85 -17.17
N TYR A 757 -66.89 39.48 -18.28
CA TYR A 757 -66.85 40.94 -18.49
C TYR A 757 -68.24 41.62 -18.44
N THR A 758 -68.42 42.77 -17.77
CA THR A 758 -69.69 43.55 -17.62
C THR A 758 -69.52 45.08 -17.87
N LEU A 759 -70.51 45.99 -17.60
CA LEU A 759 -70.53 47.40 -18.15
C LEU A 759 -71.09 48.56 -17.24
N VAL A 760 -70.36 49.67 -16.92
CA VAL A 760 -70.67 50.73 -15.85
C VAL A 760 -70.16 52.23 -16.07
N ASP A 761 -70.47 53.25 -15.21
CA ASP A 761 -70.15 54.75 -15.24
C ASP A 761 -70.05 55.53 -13.82
N GLU A 762 -69.07 56.46 -13.54
CA GLU A 762 -68.92 57.66 -12.56
C GLU A 762 -69.13 57.58 -10.96
N PRO A 763 -68.66 58.48 -9.99
CA PRO A 763 -67.41 59.28 -9.61
C PRO A 763 -67.01 59.41 -8.03
N GLU A 764 -66.11 60.34 -7.57
CA GLU A 764 -65.25 60.34 -6.29
C GLU A 764 -65.45 61.33 -5.03
N PRO A 765 -64.69 61.16 -3.86
CA PRO A 765 -64.69 61.95 -2.56
C PRO A 765 -63.31 62.53 -1.96
N GLU A 766 -63.14 62.69 -0.61
CA GLU A 766 -61.98 63.23 0.20
C GLU A 766 -61.49 62.20 1.27
N PRO A 767 -60.22 62.22 1.78
CA PRO A 767 -59.63 61.10 2.55
C PRO A 767 -59.82 61.01 4.09
N GLU A 768 -59.86 59.76 4.57
CA GLU A 768 -59.88 59.19 5.93
C GLU A 768 -58.74 58.12 6.09
N ALA A 769 -58.29 57.79 7.31
CA ALA A 769 -57.20 56.82 7.59
C ALA A 769 -57.32 56.09 8.96
N THR A 770 -56.69 54.92 9.11
CA THR A 770 -56.65 54.05 10.32
C THR A 770 -55.30 53.34 10.51
N LEU A 771 -54.99 52.96 11.76
CA LEU A 771 -53.79 52.22 12.17
C LEU A 771 -54.08 51.43 13.47
N GLU A 772 -53.69 50.16 13.54
CA GLU A 772 -53.59 49.35 14.76
C GLU A 772 -52.19 48.71 14.87
N VAL A 773 -51.56 48.85 16.03
CA VAL A 773 -50.30 48.17 16.42
C VAL A 773 -50.46 47.56 17.82
N SER A 774 -49.55 46.68 18.22
CA SER A 774 -49.55 46.04 19.55
C SER A 774 -48.13 45.77 20.03
N ASP A 775 -47.97 45.66 21.35
CA ASP A 775 -46.70 45.29 21.98
C ASP A 775 -46.24 43.91 21.46
N GLN A 776 -44.96 43.78 21.10
CA GLN A 776 -44.42 42.59 20.42
C GLN A 776 -43.01 42.22 20.92
N THR A 777 -42.50 41.07 20.46
CA THR A 777 -41.23 40.47 20.88
C THR A 777 -40.62 39.73 19.70
N GLY A 778 -39.33 39.93 19.44
CA GLY A 778 -38.61 39.35 18.31
C GLY A 778 -37.13 39.75 18.30
N ASP A 779 -36.44 39.39 17.21
CA ASP A 779 -35.00 39.58 16.94
C ASP A 779 -34.47 41.02 17.15
N GLY A 780 -35.30 42.03 16.88
CA GLY A 780 -34.91 43.45 16.93
C GLY A 780 -34.52 44.02 15.56
N GLU A 781 -34.53 43.19 14.51
CA GLU A 781 -34.32 43.56 13.12
C GLU A 781 -35.63 43.92 12.41
N THR A 782 -36.77 43.34 12.79
CA THR A 782 -38.06 43.59 12.10
C THR A 782 -39.21 43.99 13.03
N LEU A 783 -40.19 44.73 12.51
CA LEU A 783 -41.39 45.16 13.26
C LEU A 783 -42.67 44.94 12.47
N THR A 784 -43.66 44.25 13.06
CA THR A 784 -44.96 44.04 12.42
C THR A 784 -46.02 45.07 12.83
N VAL A 785 -46.72 45.65 11.86
CA VAL A 785 -47.88 46.53 11.97
C VAL A 785 -49.16 45.74 11.66
N ALA A 786 -50.08 45.65 12.63
CA ALA A 786 -51.22 44.73 12.54
C ALA A 786 -52.26 45.11 11.48
N GLU A 787 -52.61 46.40 11.37
CA GLU A 787 -53.49 46.95 10.32
C GLU A 787 -53.14 48.43 10.06
N ALA A 788 -53.04 48.86 8.81
CA ALA A 788 -52.93 50.26 8.42
C ALA A 788 -53.73 50.54 7.14
N ASN A 789 -54.30 51.75 7.00
CA ASN A 789 -55.03 52.18 5.80
C ASN A 789 -55.09 53.71 5.72
N ALA A 790 -55.01 54.26 4.50
CA ALA A 790 -55.49 55.62 4.21
C ALA A 790 -56.07 55.70 2.80
N SER A 791 -57.11 56.53 2.62
CA SER A 791 -57.77 56.80 1.33
C SER A 791 -57.08 57.88 0.48
N VAL A 792 -55.78 58.05 0.72
CA VAL A 792 -54.76 58.66 -0.15
C VAL A 792 -53.51 57.80 -0.01
N GLU A 793 -52.63 57.85 -1.00
CA GLU A 793 -51.32 57.18 -0.96
C GLU A 793 -50.56 57.57 0.33
N TYR A 794 -50.00 56.58 1.02
CA TYR A 794 -49.40 56.74 2.35
C TYR A 794 -48.20 55.82 2.59
N VAL A 795 -47.23 56.25 3.39
CA VAL A 795 -46.16 55.41 3.94
C VAL A 795 -46.40 55.12 5.43
N LEU A 796 -45.82 54.02 5.92
CA LEU A 796 -45.63 53.76 7.33
C LEU A 796 -44.23 54.18 7.76
N THR A 797 -44.10 54.90 8.88
CA THR A 797 -42.80 55.28 9.46
C THR A 797 -42.71 54.83 10.91
N VAL A 798 -41.58 54.25 11.30
CA VAL A 798 -41.25 53.86 12.68
C VAL A 798 -40.17 54.79 13.24
N THR A 799 -40.39 55.31 14.45
CA THR A 799 -39.44 56.19 15.15
C THR A 799 -39.22 55.77 16.61
N ASP A 800 -38.00 55.98 17.11
CA ASP A 800 -37.58 55.67 18.48
C ASP A 800 -37.98 56.76 19.53
N GLU A 801 -37.62 56.56 20.80
CA GLU A 801 -37.95 57.53 21.87
C GLU A 801 -37.14 58.86 21.82
N ASP A 802 -36.03 58.91 21.09
CA ASP A 802 -35.21 60.12 20.88
C ASP A 802 -35.62 60.88 19.59
N GLY A 803 -36.44 60.26 18.73
CA GLY A 803 -37.01 60.78 17.49
C GLY A 803 -36.18 60.51 16.24
N GLU A 804 -35.34 59.47 16.26
CA GLU A 804 -34.66 58.90 15.10
C GLU A 804 -35.61 57.92 14.37
N GLN A 805 -35.59 57.94 13.03
CA GLN A 805 -36.47 57.11 12.20
C GLN A 805 -35.73 55.82 11.88
N LEU A 806 -36.29 54.70 12.31
CA LEU A 806 -35.70 53.36 12.17
C LEU A 806 -36.21 52.64 10.91
N ALA A 807 -37.44 52.92 10.47
CA ALA A 807 -38.00 52.31 9.27
C ALA A 807 -38.95 53.27 8.54
N GLU A 808 -39.04 53.12 7.22
CA GLU A 808 -40.05 53.73 6.34
C GLU A 808 -40.43 52.70 5.27
N SER A 809 -41.72 52.41 5.14
CA SER A 809 -42.22 51.52 4.10
C SER A 809 -42.14 52.19 2.72
N GLU A 810 -42.25 51.37 1.68
CA GLU A 810 -42.67 51.91 0.38
C GLU A 810 -44.09 52.51 0.46
N PRO A 811 -44.45 53.48 -0.42
CA PRO A 811 -45.76 54.12 -0.40
C PRO A 811 -46.87 53.17 -0.83
N PHE A 812 -47.79 52.89 0.08
CA PHE A 812 -49.01 52.13 -0.15
C PHE A 812 -50.06 52.99 -0.89
N PRO A 813 -50.72 52.44 -1.92
CA PRO A 813 -51.84 53.07 -2.61
C PRO A 813 -53.00 53.53 -1.70
N ALA A 814 -53.78 54.47 -2.24
CA ALA A 814 -55.00 54.96 -1.62
C ALA A 814 -56.08 53.85 -1.46
N ASP A 815 -56.74 53.86 -0.30
CA ASP A 815 -57.75 52.90 0.17
C ASP A 815 -57.24 51.46 0.39
N GLU A 816 -55.95 51.19 0.17
CA GLU A 816 -55.33 49.90 0.49
C GLU A 816 -55.25 49.70 2.00
N THR A 817 -55.71 48.54 2.50
CA THR A 817 -55.57 48.16 3.91
C THR A 817 -54.52 47.08 3.99
N VAL A 818 -53.38 47.42 4.58
CA VAL A 818 -52.27 46.49 4.78
C VAL A 818 -52.44 45.86 6.16
N GLU A 819 -52.56 44.53 6.21
CA GLU A 819 -52.68 43.74 7.44
C GLU A 819 -51.38 42.95 7.66
N ALA A 820 -50.81 43.00 8.87
CA ALA A 820 -49.55 42.33 9.24
C ALA A 820 -48.33 42.71 8.38
N GLU A 821 -48.17 44.01 8.06
CA GLU A 821 -46.98 44.54 7.37
C GLU A 821 -45.73 44.41 8.25
N THR A 822 -44.62 43.93 7.70
CA THR A 822 -43.34 43.87 8.42
C THR A 822 -42.37 44.91 7.86
N LEU A 823 -41.72 45.66 8.75
CA LEU A 823 -40.79 46.74 8.42
C LEU A 823 -39.41 46.45 9.04
N ASP A 824 -38.37 46.47 8.22
CA ASP A 824 -36.98 46.30 8.67
C ASP A 824 -36.51 47.56 9.41
N LEU A 825 -35.89 47.38 10.58
CA LEU A 825 -35.40 48.42 11.47
C LEU A 825 -33.91 48.66 11.20
N GLU A 826 -33.57 49.83 10.65
CA GLU A 826 -32.19 50.27 10.40
C GLU A 826 -31.83 51.52 11.23
N PRO A 827 -30.91 51.44 12.21
CA PRO A 827 -30.24 50.23 12.70
C PRO A 827 -31.18 49.33 13.52
N PRO A 828 -30.87 48.02 13.62
CA PRO A 828 -31.62 47.09 14.46
C PRO A 828 -31.48 47.44 15.95
N LEU A 829 -32.45 46.98 16.74
CA LEU A 829 -32.56 47.28 18.17
C LEU A 829 -31.68 46.34 19.01
N GLU A 830 -30.68 46.91 19.70
CA GLU A 830 -29.78 46.16 20.60
C GLU A 830 -30.37 45.91 22.02
N ASP A 831 -31.48 46.56 22.38
CA ASP A 831 -32.11 46.55 23.72
C ASP A 831 -33.64 46.81 23.61
N ASP A 832 -34.44 46.38 24.60
CA ASP A 832 -35.88 46.68 24.72
C ASP A 832 -36.21 48.18 24.51
N ALA A 833 -37.14 48.48 23.61
CA ALA A 833 -37.47 49.85 23.20
C ALA A 833 -38.99 50.16 23.20
N THR A 834 -39.34 51.45 23.18
CA THR A 834 -40.71 51.91 22.90
C THR A 834 -40.69 52.69 21.59
N LEU A 835 -41.57 52.31 20.66
CA LEU A 835 -41.56 52.81 19.28
C LEU A 835 -42.87 53.52 18.96
N GLU A 836 -42.80 54.63 18.21
CA GLU A 836 -43.95 55.33 17.63
C GLU A 836 -44.07 54.98 16.13
N VAL A 837 -45.23 54.48 15.71
CA VAL A 837 -45.55 54.09 14.32
C VAL A 837 -46.61 55.04 13.77
N ALA A 838 -46.40 55.59 12.57
CA ALA A 838 -47.30 56.55 11.95
C ALA A 838 -47.60 56.25 10.47
N VAL A 839 -48.83 56.59 10.05
CA VAL A 839 -49.28 56.65 8.65
C VAL A 839 -49.11 58.10 8.16
N VAL A 840 -48.40 58.30 7.04
CA VAL A 840 -48.02 59.63 6.51
C VAL A 840 -48.39 59.74 5.02
N ASP A 841 -49.00 60.83 4.59
CA ASP A 841 -49.34 61.04 3.15
C ASP A 841 -48.15 61.48 2.27
N GLU A 842 -48.34 61.50 0.94
CA GLU A 842 -47.35 61.96 -0.06
C GLU A 842 -46.79 63.39 0.19
N ASP A 843 -47.52 64.25 0.91
CA ASP A 843 -47.11 65.63 1.25
C ASP A 843 -46.32 65.68 2.58
N GLY A 844 -46.18 64.54 3.28
CA GLY A 844 -45.51 64.39 4.56
C GLY A 844 -46.38 64.75 5.79
N GLU A 845 -47.70 64.75 5.67
CA GLU A 845 -48.63 65.00 6.78
C GLU A 845 -49.04 63.65 7.45
N GLN A 846 -48.72 63.50 8.74
CA GLN A 846 -49.13 62.34 9.54
C GLN A 846 -50.67 62.31 9.67
N LEU A 847 -51.29 61.27 9.09
CA LEU A 847 -52.73 61.05 9.10
C LEU A 847 -53.20 60.39 10.40
N VAL A 848 -52.43 59.42 10.92
CA VAL A 848 -52.64 58.73 12.20
C VAL A 848 -51.30 58.21 12.77
N VAL A 849 -51.19 58.06 14.09
CA VAL A 849 -49.99 57.59 14.83
C VAL A 849 -50.41 56.85 16.10
N ASP A 850 -49.69 55.79 16.46
CA ASP A 850 -49.84 55.03 17.71
C ASP A 850 -48.47 54.49 18.19
N SER A 851 -48.39 53.88 19.38
CA SER A 851 -47.11 53.49 20.02
C SER A 851 -47.15 52.10 20.67
N LEU A 852 -46.05 51.34 20.62
CA LEU A 852 -45.93 49.99 21.18
C LEU A 852 -44.64 49.79 22.01
N GLU A 853 -44.66 48.86 22.98
CA GLU A 853 -43.47 48.32 23.64
C GLU A 853 -42.91 47.12 22.83
N TYR A 854 -41.63 47.19 22.43
CA TYR A 854 -40.92 46.12 21.71
C TYR A 854 -39.86 45.49 22.63
N THR A 855 -39.93 44.17 22.82
CA THR A 855 -38.95 43.41 23.61
C THR A 855 -37.98 42.71 22.66
N VAL A 856 -36.67 42.89 22.85
CA VAL A 856 -35.66 42.18 22.03
C VAL A 856 -35.38 40.84 22.69
N ASP A 857 -35.65 39.74 21.97
CA ASP A 857 -35.42 38.39 22.47
C ASP A 857 -34.07 37.89 21.93
N PRO A 858 -33.04 37.68 22.78
CA PRO A 858 -31.77 37.14 22.31
C PRO A 858 -31.98 35.66 21.94
N GLU A 859 -31.79 35.32 20.68
CA GLU A 859 -31.94 33.94 20.19
C GLU A 859 -31.10 32.95 21.02
N PRO A 860 -31.65 31.80 21.42
CA PRO A 860 -30.86 30.70 21.96
C PRO A 860 -30.07 30.05 20.80
N GLU A 861 -28.79 29.77 21.01
CA GLU A 861 -27.95 29.13 19.99
C GLU A 861 -28.49 27.73 19.64
N LEU A 862 -28.54 27.43 18.33
CA LEU A 862 -29.30 26.32 17.77
C LEU A 862 -28.73 24.96 18.21
N PHE A 863 -27.41 24.79 18.16
CA PHE A 863 -26.68 23.63 18.69
C PHE A 863 -25.19 24.01 18.82
N ASP A 864 -24.60 23.85 19.99
CA ASP A 864 -23.17 24.10 20.24
C ASP A 864 -22.53 23.00 21.11
N VAL A 865 -21.22 22.78 20.97
CA VAL A 865 -20.49 21.71 21.65
C VAL A 865 -19.16 22.22 22.22
N GLU A 866 -19.04 22.29 23.55
CA GLU A 866 -17.78 22.56 24.24
C GLU A 866 -17.09 21.24 24.67
N PHE A 867 -15.99 20.87 24.00
CA PHE A 867 -15.16 19.72 24.41
C PHE A 867 -14.31 20.08 25.64
N VAL A 868 -14.85 19.86 26.84
CA VAL A 868 -14.22 20.21 28.13
C VAL A 868 -12.94 19.40 28.40
N THR A 869 -12.95 18.12 28.04
CA THR A 869 -11.79 17.21 28.05
C THR A 869 -11.99 16.10 27.02
N CYS A 870 -10.96 15.29 26.75
CA CYS A 870 -11.09 14.08 25.92
C CYS A 870 -12.18 13.10 26.37
N GLN A 871 -12.59 13.12 27.64
CA GLN A 871 -13.61 12.24 28.23
C GLN A 871 -14.91 12.96 28.62
N GLN A 872 -15.03 14.27 28.35
CA GLN A 872 -16.22 15.05 28.71
C GLN A 872 -16.46 16.20 27.73
N ALA A 873 -17.70 16.31 27.24
CA ALA A 873 -18.15 17.43 26.42
C ALA A 873 -19.51 17.94 26.87
N ASP A 874 -19.73 19.25 26.77
CA ASP A 874 -20.94 19.93 27.19
C ASP A 874 -21.69 20.42 25.93
N VAL A 875 -22.81 19.78 25.59
CA VAL A 875 -23.65 20.11 24.41
C VAL A 875 -24.76 21.06 24.85
N THR A 876 -24.88 22.24 24.23
CA THR A 876 -25.88 23.26 24.61
C THR A 876 -26.79 23.60 23.44
N GLY A 877 -28.09 23.70 23.68
CA GLY A 877 -29.08 24.06 22.66
C GLY A 877 -30.52 24.04 23.16
N SER A 878 -31.46 24.21 22.22
CA SER A 878 -32.90 24.06 22.42
C SER A 878 -33.42 22.91 21.55
N PHE A 879 -34.05 21.92 22.17
CA PHE A 879 -34.41 20.63 21.55
C PHE A 879 -35.91 20.32 21.68
N GLU A 880 -36.52 19.92 20.57
CA GLU A 880 -37.92 19.54 20.44
C GLU A 880 -38.19 18.04 20.72
N ASP A 881 -39.47 17.65 20.68
CA ASP A 881 -39.94 16.27 20.90
C ASP A 881 -39.64 15.41 19.65
N GLY A 882 -38.53 14.66 19.68
CA GLY A 882 -38.07 13.78 18.62
C GLY A 882 -36.61 13.97 18.21
N ASP A 883 -35.98 15.07 18.61
CA ASP A 883 -34.59 15.39 18.26
C ASP A 883 -33.63 14.34 18.81
N THR A 884 -32.65 13.93 18.01
CA THR A 884 -31.72 12.86 18.36
C THR A 884 -30.30 13.36 18.27
N ILE A 885 -29.52 13.14 19.32
CA ILE A 885 -28.10 13.53 19.42
C ILE A 885 -27.29 12.25 19.52
N ILE A 886 -26.33 12.07 18.61
CA ILE A 886 -25.43 10.91 18.59
C ILE A 886 -24.05 11.37 19.05
N VAL A 887 -23.45 10.63 19.98
CA VAL A 887 -22.07 10.85 20.42
C VAL A 887 -21.15 9.85 19.73
N ALA A 888 -20.04 10.33 19.18
CA ALA A 888 -18.98 9.50 18.67
C ALA A 888 -17.84 9.45 19.69
N THR A 889 -17.40 8.24 20.04
CA THR A 889 -16.18 7.99 20.79
C THR A 889 -15.29 7.01 20.02
N GLY A 890 -13.98 7.18 20.16
CA GLY A 890 -12.98 6.19 19.76
C GLY A 890 -12.31 5.60 20.99
N PHE A 891 -11.94 4.32 20.94
CA PHE A 891 -11.42 3.58 22.08
C PHE A 891 -10.56 2.40 21.63
N TYR A 892 -9.78 1.85 22.55
CA TYR A 892 -9.09 0.57 22.34
C TYR A 892 -9.69 -0.49 23.27
N GLU A 893 -9.85 -1.70 22.73
CA GLU A 893 -10.26 -2.90 23.47
C GLU A 893 -9.44 -4.13 23.03
N SER A 894 -9.70 -5.30 23.62
CA SER A 894 -9.08 -6.58 23.21
C SER A 894 -9.13 -6.89 21.69
N GLY A 895 -10.10 -6.34 20.96
CA GLY A 895 -10.20 -6.44 19.49
C GLY A 895 -9.36 -5.43 18.67
N GLY A 896 -8.73 -4.45 19.32
CA GLY A 896 -8.01 -3.33 18.70
C GLY A 896 -8.76 -2.00 18.79
N PHE A 897 -8.55 -1.10 17.83
CA PHE A 897 -9.26 0.17 17.76
C PHE A 897 -10.74 0.01 17.40
N GLY A 898 -11.62 0.63 18.19
CA GLY A 898 -13.07 0.66 18.00
C GLY A 898 -13.62 2.09 18.01
N ASN A 899 -14.83 2.26 17.47
CA ASN A 899 -15.59 3.50 17.60
C ASN A 899 -17.09 3.22 17.79
N THR A 900 -17.80 4.17 18.38
CA THR A 900 -19.22 4.04 18.77
C THR A 900 -20.20 4.74 17.82
N MET A 901 -19.76 5.08 16.60
CA MET A 901 -20.54 5.86 15.63
C MET A 901 -21.91 5.22 15.35
N GLY A 902 -22.99 5.86 15.81
CA GLY A 902 -24.37 5.38 15.66
C GLY A 902 -24.82 4.31 16.66
N GLU A 903 -24.00 3.93 17.65
CA GLU A 903 -24.39 3.02 18.74
C GLU A 903 -25.05 3.77 19.91
N TYR A 904 -24.45 4.89 20.36
CA TYR A 904 -24.94 5.67 21.50
C TYR A 904 -25.59 6.96 21.04
N ALA A 905 -26.92 6.97 21.11
CA ALA A 905 -27.76 8.13 20.83
C ALA A 905 -28.77 8.35 21.95
N ILE A 906 -29.20 9.60 22.14
CA ILE A 906 -30.34 9.95 22.98
C ILE A 906 -31.42 10.63 22.14
N THR A 907 -32.70 10.38 22.43
CA THR A 907 -33.81 11.08 21.79
C THR A 907 -34.56 11.94 22.80
N VAL A 908 -34.65 13.24 22.54
CA VAL A 908 -35.41 14.19 23.37
C VAL A 908 -36.90 13.90 23.21
N GLY A 909 -37.60 13.80 24.34
CA GLY A 909 -38.98 13.30 24.45
C GLY A 909 -39.08 11.87 25.00
N ASP A 910 -38.14 10.99 24.65
CA ASP A 910 -38.08 9.60 25.12
C ASP A 910 -37.07 9.39 26.27
N ASP A 911 -35.84 9.91 26.13
CA ASP A 911 -34.74 9.77 27.12
C ASP A 911 -34.60 10.98 28.06
N ILE A 912 -34.86 12.19 27.54
CA ILE A 912 -34.87 13.46 28.28
C ILE A 912 -36.22 14.16 28.07
N ALA A 913 -36.76 14.86 29.07
CA ALA A 913 -38.07 15.50 28.95
C ALA A 913 -38.12 16.67 27.92
N ALA A 914 -38.96 16.54 26.89
CA ALA A 914 -39.19 17.58 25.87
C ALA A 914 -40.23 18.66 26.27
N PRO A 915 -40.11 19.90 25.75
CA PRO A 915 -38.91 20.44 25.11
C PRO A 915 -37.80 20.64 26.15
N PHE A 916 -36.54 20.46 25.73
CA PHE A 916 -35.37 20.64 26.59
C PHE A 916 -34.59 21.87 26.15
N GLU A 917 -34.17 22.70 27.11
CA GLU A 917 -33.46 23.96 26.85
C GLU A 917 -32.32 24.08 27.88
N GLY A 918 -31.07 24.06 27.43
CA GLY A 918 -29.87 24.11 28.28
C GLY A 918 -28.81 23.09 27.88
N THR A 919 -27.91 22.78 28.82
CA THR A 919 -26.72 21.95 28.58
C THR A 919 -26.95 20.48 28.96
N ILE A 920 -26.50 19.58 28.09
CA ILE A 920 -26.39 18.13 28.26
C ILE A 920 -24.89 17.80 28.38
N ILE A 921 -24.47 17.26 29.53
CA ILE A 921 -23.07 16.88 29.76
C ILE A 921 -22.90 15.43 29.33
N TYR A 922 -21.99 15.18 28.39
CA TYR A 922 -21.55 13.83 28.02
C TYR A 922 -20.25 13.52 28.76
N GLU A 923 -20.16 12.33 29.36
CA GLU A 923 -18.96 11.82 30.04
C GLU A 923 -18.74 10.32 29.73
N THR A 924 -17.51 9.81 29.76
CA THR A 924 -17.25 8.36 29.63
C THR A 924 -17.39 7.60 30.97
N GLY A 925 -17.65 6.29 30.92
CA GLY A 925 -17.70 5.43 32.12
C GLY A 925 -18.24 4.01 31.85
N ASP A 926 -18.58 3.27 32.93
CA ASP A 926 -18.85 1.81 32.88
C ASP A 926 -20.06 1.34 32.03
N GLU A 927 -21.12 2.15 31.90
CA GLU A 927 -22.41 1.74 31.29
C GLU A 927 -23.13 2.95 30.67
N PHE A 928 -23.86 2.75 29.58
CA PHE A 928 -24.66 3.80 28.96
C PHE A 928 -25.81 4.20 29.88
N THR A 929 -25.78 5.43 30.43
CA THR A 929 -26.84 5.92 31.31
C THR A 929 -27.20 7.37 31.04
N VAL A 930 -28.49 7.69 31.11
CA VAL A 930 -29.02 9.06 31.00
C VAL A 930 -29.60 9.48 32.36
N ALA A 931 -29.15 10.61 32.88
CA ALA A 931 -29.49 11.12 34.21
C ALA A 931 -29.97 12.58 34.15
N GLU A 932 -31.28 12.79 34.10
CA GLU A 932 -31.91 14.12 34.13
C GLU A 932 -32.00 14.67 35.57
N THR A 933 -31.70 15.96 35.75
CA THR A 933 -31.84 16.70 37.02
C THR A 933 -32.56 18.04 36.82
N ASP A 934 -32.98 18.68 37.93
CA ASP A 934 -33.58 20.04 37.92
C ASP A 934 -32.65 21.15 37.34
N ALA A 935 -31.44 20.81 36.85
CA ALA A 935 -30.40 21.74 36.39
C ALA A 935 -29.73 21.36 35.05
N GLY A 936 -30.20 20.31 34.37
CA GLY A 936 -29.58 19.77 33.15
C GLY A 936 -29.56 18.23 33.15
N ALA A 937 -29.07 17.65 32.05
CA ALA A 937 -28.94 16.20 31.88
C ALA A 937 -27.46 15.79 31.80
N THR A 938 -27.18 14.54 32.20
CA THR A 938 -25.87 13.91 32.00
C THR A 938 -26.05 12.59 31.27
N VAL A 939 -25.23 12.34 30.25
CA VAL A 939 -25.16 11.11 29.47
C VAL A 939 -23.80 10.48 29.71
N THR A 940 -23.77 9.31 30.36
CA THR A 940 -22.56 8.49 30.48
C THR A 940 -22.48 7.55 29.27
N VAL A 941 -21.33 7.49 28.60
CA VAL A 941 -21.05 6.63 27.44
C VAL A 941 -20.09 5.50 27.85
N PRO A 942 -20.32 4.23 27.46
CA PRO A 942 -19.40 3.13 27.72
C PRO A 942 -17.98 3.39 27.22
N GLU A 943 -17.00 2.97 28.03
CA GLU A 943 -15.59 2.94 27.66
C GLU A 943 -15.10 1.52 27.29
N GLY A 944 -14.04 1.44 26.48
CA GLY A 944 -13.37 0.17 26.15
C GLY A 944 -12.42 -0.30 27.25
N ASP A 945 -11.75 -1.44 27.04
CA ASP A 945 -10.83 -2.03 28.04
C ASP A 945 -9.70 -1.07 28.48
N PHE A 946 -9.31 -0.11 27.62
CA PHE A 946 -8.26 0.89 27.88
C PHE A 946 -8.81 2.33 28.03
N GLY A 947 -10.12 2.50 28.18
CA GLY A 947 -10.81 3.79 28.22
C GLY A 947 -11.38 4.20 26.85
N ALA A 948 -11.98 5.38 26.76
CA ALA A 948 -12.52 5.95 25.52
C ALA A 948 -12.34 7.47 25.49
N ALA A 949 -12.28 8.04 24.29
CA ALA A 949 -12.28 9.48 24.09
C ALA A 949 -13.40 9.92 23.14
N ILE A 950 -14.03 11.06 23.44
CA ILE A 950 -15.07 11.68 22.63
C ILE A 950 -14.42 12.29 21.38
N THR A 951 -14.78 11.79 20.20
CA THR A 951 -14.24 12.21 18.90
C THR A 951 -15.16 13.17 18.15
N GLY A 952 -16.43 13.27 18.55
CA GLY A 952 -17.36 14.27 18.03
C GLY A 952 -18.82 13.98 18.34
N PHE A 953 -19.70 14.78 17.76
CA PHE A 953 -21.15 14.61 17.83
C PHE A 953 -21.79 14.72 16.43
N ALA A 954 -22.90 14.00 16.26
CA ALA A 954 -23.85 14.27 15.19
C ALA A 954 -25.06 15.00 15.81
N SER A 955 -25.34 16.21 15.33
CA SER A 955 -26.52 16.99 15.71
C SER A 955 -27.82 16.39 15.14
N PRO A 956 -29.01 16.87 15.54
CA PRO A 956 -30.28 16.43 14.95
C PRO A 956 -30.41 16.66 13.44
N ASP A 957 -29.68 17.63 12.88
CA ASP A 957 -29.69 17.99 11.46
C ASP A 957 -28.55 17.33 10.64
N ALA A 958 -27.65 16.59 11.31
CA ALA A 958 -26.51 15.95 10.67
C ALA A 958 -26.91 14.92 9.60
N THR A 959 -26.12 14.83 8.52
CA THR A 959 -26.26 13.77 7.51
C THR A 959 -26.17 12.39 8.19
N PRO A 960 -27.08 11.43 7.90
CA PRO A 960 -27.06 10.12 8.55
C PRO A 960 -25.74 9.35 8.34
N GLY A 961 -24.89 9.33 9.37
CA GLY A 961 -23.58 8.67 9.36
C GLY A 961 -22.38 9.61 9.38
N GLU A 962 -22.59 10.93 9.42
CA GLU A 962 -21.52 11.95 9.52
C GLU A 962 -21.44 12.58 10.91
N ILE A 963 -20.27 13.15 11.23
CA ILE A 963 -20.03 13.97 12.43
C ILE A 963 -19.94 15.41 11.96
N ASP A 964 -20.92 16.24 12.29
CA ASP A 964 -20.92 17.68 11.96
C ASP A 964 -20.22 18.54 13.04
N TYR A 965 -20.08 18.02 14.26
CA TYR A 965 -19.28 18.64 15.33
C TYR A 965 -18.10 17.73 15.73
N PRO A 966 -17.01 17.67 14.95
CA PRO A 966 -15.81 16.89 15.29
C PRO A 966 -15.02 17.55 16.44
N ASN A 967 -14.43 16.72 17.31
CA ASN A 967 -13.51 17.20 18.34
C ASN A 967 -12.18 17.62 17.67
N PRO A 968 -11.75 18.89 17.76
CA PRO A 968 -10.50 19.35 17.12
C PRO A 968 -9.25 18.65 17.69
N ASP A 969 -9.31 18.20 18.95
CA ASP A 969 -8.20 17.52 19.63
C ASP A 969 -8.33 15.98 19.54
N ALA A 970 -9.20 15.45 18.67
CA ALA A 970 -9.52 14.01 18.59
C ALA A 970 -8.28 13.11 18.53
N SER A 971 -7.27 13.44 17.72
CA SER A 971 -6.05 12.63 17.59
C SER A 971 -5.25 12.56 18.90
N GLU A 972 -4.99 13.70 19.57
CA GLU A 972 -4.30 13.74 20.87
C GLU A 972 -5.14 13.06 21.97
N CYS A 973 -6.47 13.10 21.85
CA CYS A 973 -7.38 12.41 22.75
C CYS A 973 -7.41 10.88 22.58
N ILE A 974 -7.27 10.37 21.34
CA ILE A 974 -7.12 8.93 21.08
C ILE A 974 -5.77 8.41 21.55
N GLU A 975 -4.68 9.15 21.32
CA GLU A 975 -3.35 8.81 21.85
C GLU A 975 -3.33 8.67 23.38
N GLN A 976 -4.16 9.44 24.11
CA GLN A 976 -4.26 9.38 25.58
C GLN A 976 -5.00 8.15 26.14
N VAL A 977 -5.84 7.48 25.35
CA VAL A 977 -6.58 6.25 25.76
C VAL A 977 -6.01 4.98 25.13
N ARG A 978 -4.82 5.11 24.55
CA ARG A 978 -4.07 4.03 23.93
C ARG A 978 -3.32 3.22 24.98
N PRO A 979 -3.28 1.88 24.89
CA PRO A 979 -2.55 1.06 25.86
C PRO A 979 -1.05 1.39 25.89
N GLU A 980 -0.46 1.36 27.08
CA GLU A 980 0.99 1.46 27.28
C GLU A 980 1.69 0.19 26.77
N LEU A 981 2.88 0.33 26.18
CA LEU A 981 3.63 -0.79 25.60
C LEU A 981 4.12 -1.78 26.68
N PRO A 982 4.11 -3.11 26.41
CA PRO A 982 4.71 -4.10 27.30
C PRO A 982 6.24 -4.08 27.25
N GLU A 983 6.91 -4.47 28.34
CA GLU A 983 8.36 -4.77 28.36
C GLU A 983 8.58 -6.29 28.29
N LEU A 984 9.53 -6.75 27.47
CA LEU A 984 9.89 -8.18 27.32
C LEU A 984 11.28 -8.49 27.92
N SER A 985 11.50 -9.70 28.42
CA SER A 985 12.78 -10.14 29.00
C SER A 985 13.08 -11.62 28.80
N VAL A 986 14.36 -12.00 28.91
CA VAL A 986 14.80 -13.39 29.15
C VAL A 986 15.17 -13.53 30.62
N GLU A 987 14.48 -14.41 31.35
CA GLU A 987 14.63 -14.58 32.80
C GLU A 987 15.63 -15.70 33.16
N GLU A 988 15.56 -16.85 32.49
CA GLU A 988 16.40 -18.02 32.78
C GLU A 988 16.58 -18.91 31.54
N THR A 989 17.80 -19.41 31.30
CA THR A 989 18.13 -20.42 30.28
C THR A 989 18.74 -21.64 30.96
N THR A 990 18.16 -22.83 30.81
CA THR A 990 18.59 -24.06 31.49
C THR A 990 18.87 -25.19 30.50
N LEU A 991 20.08 -25.74 30.53
CA LEU A 991 20.45 -26.91 29.72
C LEU A 991 19.80 -28.21 30.24
N THR A 992 19.25 -28.98 29.30
CA THR A 992 18.67 -30.31 29.54
C THR A 992 19.55 -31.43 28.94
N GLU A 993 19.02 -32.64 28.69
CA GLU A 993 19.80 -33.72 28.06
C GLU A 993 19.86 -33.59 26.51
N ASP A 994 18.90 -32.90 25.88
CA ASP A 994 18.76 -32.81 24.41
C ASP A 994 18.33 -31.38 23.91
N ALA A 995 18.11 -30.40 24.80
CA ALA A 995 17.55 -29.07 24.49
C ALA A 995 17.91 -27.98 25.55
N ILE A 996 17.58 -26.71 25.28
CA ILE A 996 17.65 -25.59 26.22
C ILE A 996 16.23 -25.16 26.64
N GLU A 997 15.87 -25.27 27.92
CA GLU A 997 14.64 -24.65 28.46
C GLU A 997 14.87 -23.13 28.61
N VAL A 998 14.14 -22.32 27.84
CA VAL A 998 14.20 -20.84 27.89
C VAL A 998 12.94 -20.31 28.57
N THR A 999 13.11 -19.52 29.61
CA THR A 999 12.01 -18.80 30.28
C THR A 999 12.05 -17.32 29.92
N PHE A 1000 11.01 -16.88 29.23
CA PHE A 1000 10.75 -15.48 28.92
C PHE A 1000 9.90 -14.83 30.02
N GLY A 1001 10.13 -13.54 30.24
CA GLY A 1001 9.31 -12.68 31.08
C GLY A 1001 8.67 -11.56 30.26
N TYR A 1002 7.54 -11.06 30.74
CA TYR A 1002 6.97 -9.82 30.24
C TYR A 1002 6.33 -9.02 31.37
N GLU A 1003 6.29 -7.70 31.24
CA GLU A 1003 5.51 -6.81 32.10
C GLU A 1003 4.50 -6.05 31.23
N ASN A 1004 3.21 -6.38 31.39
CA ASN A 1004 2.12 -5.56 30.84
C ASN A 1004 1.77 -4.47 31.87
N PRO A 1005 2.03 -3.17 31.60
CA PRO A 1005 1.75 -2.08 32.54
C PRO A 1005 0.26 -1.76 32.70
N ASN A 1006 -0.59 -2.21 31.76
CA ASN A 1006 -2.01 -1.88 31.70
C ASN A 1006 -2.83 -2.68 32.74
N ASP A 1007 -3.97 -2.13 33.16
CA ASP A 1007 -4.92 -2.83 34.06
C ASP A 1007 -5.77 -3.91 33.34
N ALA A 1008 -5.62 -4.07 32.02
CA ALA A 1008 -6.31 -5.06 31.16
C ALA A 1008 -5.32 -5.86 30.29
N ALA A 1009 -5.74 -7.06 29.86
CA ALA A 1009 -4.90 -7.95 29.05
C ALA A 1009 -4.74 -7.41 27.61
N LEU A 1010 -3.52 -7.49 27.07
CA LEU A 1010 -3.24 -7.14 25.68
C LEU A 1010 -3.32 -8.41 24.83
N PHE A 1011 -4.08 -8.37 23.73
CA PHE A 1011 -4.08 -9.42 22.72
C PHE A 1011 -3.19 -8.99 21.57
N VAL A 1012 -2.13 -9.76 21.34
CA VAL A 1012 -1.00 -9.35 20.50
C VAL A 1012 -0.64 -10.45 19.51
N ASP A 1013 -0.10 -10.05 18.37
CA ASP A 1013 0.39 -10.99 17.38
C ASP A 1013 1.87 -11.29 17.75
N SER A 1014 2.10 -12.50 18.26
CA SER A 1014 3.30 -12.90 19.01
C SER A 1014 4.04 -14.00 18.27
N GLU A 1015 5.35 -13.86 18.02
CA GLU A 1015 6.12 -14.89 17.33
C GLU A 1015 7.57 -15.04 17.84
N PHE A 1016 8.14 -16.23 17.65
CA PHE A 1016 9.59 -16.41 17.67
C PHE A 1016 10.15 -16.03 16.29
N THR A 1017 10.92 -14.95 16.24
CA THR A 1017 11.49 -14.39 15.00
C THR A 1017 12.82 -15.05 14.62
N GLU A 1018 13.55 -15.57 15.61
CA GLU A 1018 14.78 -16.35 15.45
C GLU A 1018 14.75 -17.54 16.43
N GLY A 1019 15.37 -18.66 16.06
CA GLY A 1019 15.54 -19.86 16.89
C GLY A 1019 14.56 -21.00 16.59
N THR A 1020 15.01 -22.25 16.73
CA THR A 1020 14.23 -23.46 16.43
C THR A 1020 13.55 -24.06 17.67
N THR A 1021 12.28 -23.71 17.87
CA THR A 1021 11.40 -24.30 18.90
C THR A 1021 10.13 -24.90 18.28
N GLU A 1022 9.58 -25.94 18.92
CA GLU A 1022 8.26 -26.52 18.58
C GLU A 1022 7.11 -25.86 19.39
N ASP A 1023 7.41 -24.98 20.35
CA ASP A 1023 6.42 -24.30 21.19
C ASP A 1023 6.00 -22.94 20.60
N ASP A 1024 4.70 -22.65 20.61
CA ASP A 1024 4.17 -21.32 20.29
C ASP A 1024 4.34 -20.34 21.49
N PRO A 1025 4.62 -19.05 21.26
CA PRO A 1025 4.63 -18.04 22.31
C PRO A 1025 3.20 -17.65 22.74
N VAL A 1026 3.09 -16.88 23.82
CA VAL A 1026 1.79 -16.39 24.33
C VAL A 1026 1.24 -15.24 23.47
N ASP A 1027 -0.05 -15.33 23.12
CA ASP A 1027 -0.85 -14.37 22.34
C ASP A 1027 -1.70 -13.42 23.21
N GLU A 1028 -1.89 -13.76 24.49
CA GLU A 1028 -2.55 -12.93 25.50
C GLU A 1028 -1.56 -12.55 26.62
N LEU A 1029 -1.26 -11.25 26.76
CA LEU A 1029 -0.39 -10.71 27.80
C LEU A 1029 -1.23 -10.22 28.99
N GLU A 1030 -1.36 -11.06 30.01
CA GLU A 1030 -2.07 -10.76 31.26
C GLU A 1030 -1.42 -9.58 32.02
N PRO A 1031 -2.20 -8.73 32.73
CA PRO A 1031 -1.68 -7.59 33.49
C PRO A 1031 -0.54 -7.90 34.47
N GLY A 1032 0.45 -7.01 34.51
CA GLY A 1032 1.63 -7.06 35.37
C GLY A 1032 2.74 -8.00 34.88
N THR A 1033 3.68 -8.30 35.77
CA THR A 1033 4.84 -9.15 35.47
C THR A 1033 4.49 -10.64 35.45
N ASN A 1034 4.68 -11.29 34.30
CA ASN A 1034 4.37 -12.69 34.03
C ASN A 1034 5.55 -13.39 33.31
N THR A 1035 5.51 -14.72 33.21
CA THR A 1035 6.58 -15.52 32.60
C THR A 1035 6.02 -16.80 31.95
N PHE A 1036 6.61 -17.23 30.84
CA PHE A 1036 6.37 -18.55 30.23
C PHE A 1036 7.70 -19.22 29.84
N THR A 1037 7.68 -20.53 29.63
CA THR A 1037 8.87 -21.34 29.34
C THR A 1037 8.63 -22.19 28.11
N VAL A 1038 9.62 -22.25 27.22
CA VAL A 1038 9.64 -23.03 25.97
C VAL A 1038 10.88 -23.91 25.86
N GLU A 1039 10.80 -24.99 25.11
CA GLU A 1039 11.92 -25.88 24.78
C GLU A 1039 12.55 -25.46 23.45
N TRP A 1040 13.83 -25.04 23.49
CA TRP A 1040 14.61 -24.63 22.33
C TRP A 1040 15.61 -25.72 21.95
N THR A 1041 15.58 -26.14 20.68
CA THR A 1041 16.49 -27.15 20.12
C THR A 1041 17.32 -26.54 19.00
N PRO A 1042 18.37 -25.75 19.34
CA PRO A 1042 19.18 -25.05 18.34
C PRO A 1042 19.85 -26.01 17.36
N GLU A 1043 19.84 -25.64 16.08
CA GLU A 1043 20.53 -26.38 15.02
C GLU A 1043 22.01 -25.98 14.88
N THR A 1044 22.41 -24.82 15.42
CA THR A 1044 23.80 -24.32 15.38
C THR A 1044 24.21 -23.56 16.65
N ASP A 1045 25.51 -23.57 16.98
CA ASP A 1045 26.07 -22.89 18.17
C ASP A 1045 25.99 -21.35 18.10
N ASP A 1046 25.83 -20.76 16.91
CA ASP A 1046 25.66 -19.30 16.72
C ASP A 1046 24.20 -18.83 16.85
N GLU A 1047 23.24 -19.75 16.89
CA GLU A 1047 21.80 -19.45 16.91
C GLU A 1047 21.34 -18.79 18.21
N ARG A 1048 20.36 -17.88 18.13
CA ARG A 1048 19.64 -17.32 19.29
C ARG A 1048 18.14 -17.63 19.18
N LEU A 1049 17.46 -17.70 20.32
CA LEU A 1049 16.01 -17.66 20.37
C LEU A 1049 15.57 -16.22 20.66
N VAL A 1050 14.72 -15.67 19.81
CA VAL A 1050 14.25 -14.28 19.89
C VAL A 1050 12.72 -14.26 19.87
N TRP A 1051 12.12 -13.69 20.92
CA TRP A 1051 10.68 -13.51 21.05
C TRP A 1051 10.30 -12.04 20.77
N ALA A 1052 9.36 -11.83 19.85
CA ALA A 1052 8.84 -10.51 19.50
C ALA A 1052 7.31 -10.47 19.62
N VAL A 1053 6.79 -9.25 19.80
CA VAL A 1053 5.36 -8.96 20.00
C VAL A 1053 4.97 -7.76 19.15
N ASP A 1054 4.05 -7.96 18.21
CA ASP A 1054 3.49 -6.91 17.36
C ASP A 1054 2.29 -6.23 18.05
N MET A 1055 2.35 -4.90 18.13
CA MET A 1055 1.36 -4.03 18.78
C MET A 1055 0.51 -3.22 17.78
N SER A 1056 0.58 -3.51 16.48
CA SER A 1056 -0.13 -2.79 15.40
C SER A 1056 -1.65 -2.82 15.50
N ARG A 1057 -2.22 -3.81 16.19
CA ARG A 1057 -3.64 -3.84 16.61
C ARG A 1057 -4.06 -2.62 17.43
N TYR A 1058 -3.09 -1.96 18.08
CA TYR A 1058 -3.23 -0.75 18.88
C TYR A 1058 -2.49 0.44 18.21
N ASP A 1059 -2.49 0.46 16.87
CA ASP A 1059 -1.89 1.45 15.96
C ASP A 1059 -0.37 1.66 16.10
N TYR A 1060 0.36 0.77 16.79
CA TYR A 1060 1.81 0.89 16.96
C TYR A 1060 2.56 0.36 15.73
N ASP A 1061 3.76 0.88 15.48
CA ASP A 1061 4.69 0.24 14.55
C ASP A 1061 5.01 -1.18 15.05
N ALA A 1062 5.21 -2.13 14.12
CA ALA A 1062 5.42 -3.54 14.47
C ALA A 1062 6.71 -3.78 15.32
N ASP A 1063 7.67 -2.85 15.24
CA ASP A 1063 8.91 -2.81 16.02
C ASP A 1063 8.86 -1.90 17.26
N ALA A 1064 7.67 -1.45 17.69
CA ALA A 1064 7.52 -0.59 18.86
C ALA A 1064 7.91 -1.26 20.20
N VAL A 1065 7.92 -2.59 20.25
CA VAL A 1065 8.36 -3.38 21.42
C VAL A 1065 9.71 -4.01 21.12
N GLU A 1066 10.74 -3.70 21.92
CA GLU A 1066 12.05 -4.35 21.79
C GLU A 1066 11.93 -5.85 22.12
N PRO A 1067 12.45 -6.75 21.25
CA PRO A 1067 12.31 -8.19 21.42
C PRO A 1067 13.19 -8.73 22.56
N ALA A 1068 12.78 -9.88 23.11
CA ALA A 1068 13.57 -10.60 24.11
C ALA A 1068 14.50 -11.61 23.43
N GLU A 1069 15.82 -11.38 23.52
CA GLU A 1069 16.86 -12.19 22.87
C GLU A 1069 17.67 -13.04 23.88
N THR A 1070 17.93 -14.31 23.58
CA THR A 1070 18.87 -15.14 24.35
C THR A 1070 20.34 -14.84 24.01
N ALA A 1071 21.27 -15.36 24.82
CA ALA A 1071 22.65 -15.60 24.37
C ALA A 1071 22.69 -16.64 23.24
N THR A 1072 23.78 -16.76 22.47
CA THR A 1072 23.85 -17.84 21.47
C THR A 1072 23.85 -19.21 22.14
N ALA A 1073 23.42 -20.25 21.42
CA ALA A 1073 23.45 -21.62 21.89
C ALA A 1073 24.84 -22.04 22.42
N GLY A 1074 25.92 -21.73 21.71
CA GLY A 1074 27.30 -22.00 22.12
C GLY A 1074 27.86 -21.06 23.21
N GLU A 1075 27.25 -19.90 23.46
CA GLU A 1075 27.52 -19.11 24.68
C GLU A 1075 26.86 -19.75 25.91
N ILE A 1076 25.76 -20.48 25.72
CA ILE A 1076 24.99 -21.17 26.78
C ILE A 1076 25.56 -22.57 27.07
N ASP A 1077 25.91 -23.34 26.04
CA ASP A 1077 26.58 -24.64 26.09
C ASP A 1077 27.87 -24.66 25.25
N PRO A 1078 29.00 -24.15 25.78
CA PRO A 1078 30.24 -24.08 25.03
C PRO A 1078 30.85 -25.46 24.78
N THR A 1079 30.86 -25.87 23.52
CA THR A 1079 31.61 -27.01 22.99
C THR A 1079 33.13 -26.74 23.01
N ASP A 1080 33.94 -27.78 23.29
CA ASP A 1080 35.41 -27.66 23.20
C ASP A 1080 35.82 -27.83 21.70
N PRO A 1081 36.65 -26.94 21.12
CA PRO A 1081 37.02 -27.04 19.71
C PRO A 1081 37.87 -28.28 19.40
N ALA A 1082 37.89 -28.71 18.13
CA ALA A 1082 38.65 -29.88 17.70
C ALA A 1082 40.17 -29.75 17.96
N GLU A 1083 40.78 -30.72 18.64
CA GLU A 1083 42.21 -30.76 19.02
C GLU A 1083 42.82 -32.11 18.60
N PHE A 1084 43.90 -32.10 17.81
CA PHE A 1084 44.45 -33.29 17.14
C PHE A 1084 45.73 -33.82 17.80
N ASP A 1085 45.57 -34.83 18.67
CA ASP A 1085 46.65 -35.56 19.36
C ASP A 1085 47.40 -36.48 18.37
N VAL A 1086 48.75 -36.50 18.41
CA VAL A 1086 49.60 -37.20 17.43
C VAL A 1086 50.47 -38.27 18.09
N SER A 1087 50.40 -39.51 17.63
CA SER A 1087 51.24 -40.59 18.17
C SER A 1087 51.93 -41.46 17.11
N ILE A 1088 53.27 -41.47 17.10
CA ILE A 1088 54.04 -42.37 16.20
C ILE A 1088 54.01 -43.80 16.73
N THR A 1089 53.38 -44.71 15.98
CA THR A 1089 53.20 -46.12 16.34
C THR A 1089 54.32 -47.03 15.80
N GLY A 1090 54.98 -46.63 14.71
CA GLY A 1090 56.05 -47.45 14.11
C GLY A 1090 56.90 -46.72 13.06
N THR A 1091 58.09 -47.27 12.79
CA THR A 1091 58.92 -46.90 11.64
C THR A 1091 59.65 -48.13 11.09
N ASN A 1092 60.12 -48.08 9.84
CA ASN A 1092 60.89 -49.17 9.22
C ASN A 1092 62.42 -49.12 9.48
N THR A 1093 62.87 -48.36 10.49
CA THR A 1093 64.30 -48.16 10.83
C THR A 1093 64.98 -49.44 11.39
N PRO A 1094 66.27 -49.70 11.10
CA PRO A 1094 67.14 -48.97 10.16
C PRO A 1094 66.82 -49.28 8.70
N VAL A 1095 66.99 -48.28 7.83
CA VAL A 1095 66.69 -48.37 6.39
C VAL A 1095 67.94 -48.08 5.55
N GLU A 1096 68.19 -48.87 4.49
CA GLU A 1096 69.33 -48.64 3.59
C GLU A 1096 69.09 -47.37 2.73
N GLN A 1097 70.14 -46.57 2.53
CA GLN A 1097 70.09 -45.37 1.68
C GLN A 1097 69.57 -45.70 0.27
N GLY A 1098 68.49 -45.02 -0.16
CA GLY A 1098 67.78 -45.29 -1.42
C GLY A 1098 66.59 -46.26 -1.29
N VAL A 1099 66.20 -46.63 -0.07
CA VAL A 1099 64.91 -47.26 0.25
C VAL A 1099 64.07 -46.26 1.03
N ALA A 1100 62.80 -46.10 0.66
CA ALA A 1100 61.90 -45.14 1.33
C ALA A 1100 61.73 -45.47 2.82
N LEU A 1101 61.86 -44.44 3.65
CA LEU A 1101 61.48 -44.46 5.05
C LEU A 1101 59.94 -44.45 5.14
N THR A 1102 59.37 -45.25 6.04
CA THR A 1102 57.94 -45.23 6.35
C THR A 1102 57.77 -44.96 7.84
N VAL A 1103 56.83 -44.08 8.17
CA VAL A 1103 56.42 -43.73 9.54
C VAL A 1103 54.93 -43.98 9.66
N ASP A 1104 54.55 -44.83 10.59
CA ASP A 1104 53.16 -45.11 10.93
C ASP A 1104 52.82 -44.29 12.19
N ALA A 1105 51.72 -43.55 12.16
CA ALA A 1105 51.21 -42.74 13.26
C ALA A 1105 49.68 -42.91 13.39
N ASP A 1106 49.16 -42.86 14.61
CA ASP A 1106 47.73 -42.74 14.89
C ASP A 1106 47.45 -41.28 15.26
N ILE A 1107 46.44 -40.69 14.63
CA ILE A 1107 45.93 -39.33 14.87
C ILE A 1107 44.56 -39.48 15.55
N GLU A 1108 44.30 -38.74 16.62
CA GLU A 1108 43.05 -38.79 17.39
C GLU A 1108 42.55 -37.36 17.64
N ASN A 1109 41.28 -37.09 17.32
CA ASN A 1109 40.65 -35.83 17.69
C ASN A 1109 40.12 -35.96 19.13
N VAL A 1110 40.74 -35.21 20.05
CA VAL A 1110 40.42 -35.19 21.49
C VAL A 1110 39.57 -33.98 21.89
N GLY A 1111 39.26 -33.09 20.93
CA GLY A 1111 38.30 -32.02 21.08
C GLY A 1111 36.85 -32.45 20.87
N GLY A 1112 35.91 -31.54 21.13
CA GLY A 1112 34.45 -31.75 21.09
C GLY A 1112 33.82 -31.66 19.69
N GLU A 1113 34.47 -30.99 18.75
CA GLU A 1113 33.96 -30.77 17.38
C GLU A 1113 34.57 -31.71 16.33
N THR A 1114 34.00 -31.76 15.12
CA THR A 1114 34.64 -32.40 13.96
C THR A 1114 35.63 -31.44 13.30
N GLY A 1115 36.93 -31.76 13.36
CA GLY A 1115 37.98 -30.93 12.75
C GLY A 1115 38.56 -31.49 11.45
N THR A 1116 39.37 -30.68 10.77
CA THR A 1116 40.22 -31.10 9.63
C THR A 1116 41.57 -30.41 9.72
N GLN A 1117 42.67 -31.16 9.71
CA GLN A 1117 44.04 -30.62 9.80
C GLN A 1117 45.03 -31.32 8.86
N ASP A 1118 46.08 -30.60 8.49
CA ASP A 1118 47.20 -31.12 7.70
C ASP A 1118 48.27 -31.76 8.59
N ILE A 1119 48.51 -33.06 8.40
CA ILE A 1119 49.52 -33.82 9.13
C ILE A 1119 50.83 -33.82 8.33
N GLU A 1120 51.88 -33.18 8.86
CA GLU A 1120 53.19 -33.07 8.23
C GLU A 1120 54.18 -34.13 8.73
N LEU A 1121 54.99 -34.69 7.81
CA LEU A 1121 56.19 -35.47 8.13
C LEU A 1121 57.44 -34.63 7.90
N VAL A 1122 58.24 -34.42 8.94
CA VAL A 1122 59.52 -33.70 8.89
C VAL A 1122 60.67 -34.67 9.14
N VAL A 1123 61.67 -34.69 8.25
CA VAL A 1123 62.92 -35.46 8.45
C VAL A 1123 64.10 -34.50 8.60
N GLY A 1124 64.71 -34.48 9.78
CA GLY A 1124 65.77 -33.55 10.13
C GLY A 1124 65.25 -32.12 10.39
N GLU A 1125 65.24 -31.29 9.35
CA GLU A 1125 64.79 -29.88 9.37
C GLU A 1125 63.97 -29.55 8.10
N THR A 1126 63.29 -30.53 7.50
CA THR A 1126 62.60 -30.38 6.21
C THR A 1126 61.33 -31.22 6.16
N VAL A 1127 60.19 -30.58 5.86
CA VAL A 1127 58.92 -31.23 5.55
C VAL A 1127 59.10 -32.03 4.25
N VAL A 1128 58.69 -33.30 4.27
CA VAL A 1128 58.88 -34.26 3.16
C VAL A 1128 57.60 -34.95 2.71
N ASP A 1129 56.55 -34.94 3.53
CA ASP A 1129 55.21 -35.45 3.23
C ASP A 1129 54.18 -34.62 4.01
N THR A 1130 52.98 -34.43 3.46
CA THR A 1130 51.86 -33.70 4.10
C THR A 1130 50.56 -34.37 3.70
N THR A 1131 49.64 -34.61 4.63
CA THR A 1131 48.34 -35.24 4.36
C THR A 1131 47.25 -34.64 5.23
N SER A 1132 46.22 -34.07 4.59
CA SER A 1132 45.02 -33.58 5.26
C SER A 1132 44.14 -34.73 5.77
N ILE A 1133 43.61 -34.59 6.98
CA ILE A 1133 42.71 -35.58 7.60
C ILE A 1133 41.58 -34.88 8.36
N SER A 1134 40.36 -35.41 8.20
CA SER A 1134 39.16 -34.95 8.91
C SER A 1134 38.70 -36.05 9.88
N LEU A 1135 38.36 -35.68 11.12
CA LEU A 1135 38.00 -36.59 12.21
C LEU A 1135 36.85 -36.01 13.06
N GLU A 1136 35.81 -36.82 13.26
CA GLU A 1136 34.72 -36.58 14.22
C GLU A 1136 35.23 -36.56 15.67
N GLU A 1137 34.42 -36.08 16.62
CA GLU A 1137 34.71 -36.10 18.07
C GLU A 1137 35.15 -37.50 18.53
N GLY A 1138 36.31 -37.60 19.21
CA GLY A 1138 36.83 -38.87 19.73
C GLY A 1138 37.19 -39.91 18.66
N ALA A 1139 37.19 -39.54 17.38
CA ALA A 1139 37.59 -40.42 16.29
C ALA A 1139 39.11 -40.49 16.15
N SER A 1140 39.63 -41.68 15.86
CA SER A 1140 41.05 -41.91 15.62
C SER A 1140 41.28 -42.67 14.31
N SER A 1141 42.34 -42.28 13.58
CA SER A 1141 42.68 -42.84 12.28
C SER A 1141 44.19 -43.10 12.14
N PRO A 1142 44.60 -44.29 11.67
CA PRO A 1142 45.98 -44.62 11.39
C PRO A 1142 46.44 -44.04 10.02
N LEU A 1143 47.59 -43.39 10.01
CA LEU A 1143 48.22 -42.78 8.85
C LEU A 1143 49.65 -43.32 8.63
N THR A 1144 50.03 -43.58 7.38
CA THR A 1144 51.41 -43.96 7.01
C THR A 1144 52.02 -42.90 6.09
N LEU A 1145 53.00 -42.15 6.59
CA LEU A 1145 53.74 -41.11 5.87
C LEU A 1145 55.08 -41.66 5.36
N THR A 1146 55.61 -41.11 4.27
CA THR A 1146 56.78 -41.67 3.57
C THR A 1146 57.83 -40.63 3.15
N ALA A 1147 59.11 -41.00 3.21
CA ALA A 1147 60.21 -40.10 2.86
C ALA A 1147 61.31 -40.77 1.99
N ASP A 1148 61.74 -40.09 0.94
CA ASP A 1148 62.82 -40.53 0.04
C ASP A 1148 64.21 -40.35 0.69
N THR A 1149 64.94 -41.46 0.85
CA THR A 1149 66.26 -41.45 1.52
C THR A 1149 67.46 -41.30 0.57
N ASP A 1150 67.23 -41.25 -0.75
CA ASP A 1150 68.28 -41.13 -1.78
C ASP A 1150 69.19 -39.90 -1.60
N ALA A 1151 68.64 -38.80 -1.06
CA ALA A 1151 69.34 -37.53 -0.86
C ALA A 1151 70.00 -37.38 0.53
N LEU A 1152 69.69 -38.26 1.48
CA LEU A 1152 70.17 -38.20 2.86
C LEU A 1152 71.52 -38.90 3.01
N GLU A 1153 72.46 -38.33 3.76
CA GLU A 1153 73.72 -39.01 4.10
C GLU A 1153 73.48 -40.11 5.16
N PRO A 1154 74.16 -41.27 5.12
CA PRO A 1154 73.99 -42.30 6.15
C PRO A 1154 74.30 -41.79 7.57
N GLY A 1155 73.35 -41.96 8.49
CA GLY A 1155 73.37 -41.37 9.84
C GLY A 1155 72.02 -41.47 10.54
N ASP A 1156 71.96 -40.98 11.78
CA ASP A 1156 70.73 -40.90 12.57
C ASP A 1156 70.04 -39.54 12.36
N TYR A 1157 68.74 -39.54 12.08
CA TYR A 1157 67.91 -38.34 11.86
C TYR A 1157 66.73 -38.33 12.84
N PRO A 1158 66.37 -37.16 13.41
CA PRO A 1158 65.07 -36.99 14.03
C PRO A 1158 64.00 -36.97 12.93
N VAL A 1159 62.84 -37.52 13.26
CA VAL A 1159 61.65 -37.54 12.41
C VAL A 1159 60.47 -37.12 13.26
N ILE A 1160 59.78 -36.08 12.82
CA ILE A 1160 58.66 -35.48 13.54
C ILE A 1160 57.41 -35.69 12.67
N VAL A 1161 56.31 -36.09 13.29
CA VAL A 1161 54.97 -35.99 12.74
C VAL A 1161 54.23 -34.93 13.54
N SER A 1162 53.55 -34.00 12.87
CA SER A 1162 52.86 -32.87 13.52
C SER A 1162 51.51 -32.59 12.89
N SER A 1163 50.51 -32.35 13.73
CA SER A 1163 49.27 -31.63 13.42
C SER A 1163 49.49 -30.13 13.67
N GLU A 1164 48.43 -29.32 13.68
CA GLU A 1164 48.53 -27.92 14.12
C GLU A 1164 48.62 -27.80 15.65
N ASP A 1165 48.11 -28.80 16.38
CA ASP A 1165 48.00 -28.80 17.85
C ASP A 1165 49.13 -29.56 18.57
N ASP A 1166 49.52 -30.74 18.07
CA ASP A 1166 50.46 -31.65 18.73
C ASP A 1166 51.57 -32.17 17.78
N THR A 1167 52.70 -32.60 18.37
CA THR A 1167 53.89 -33.07 17.65
C THR A 1167 54.55 -34.27 18.32
N ALA A 1168 54.80 -35.32 17.55
CA ALA A 1168 55.50 -36.52 17.98
C ALA A 1168 56.86 -36.68 17.29
N GLU A 1169 57.94 -36.91 18.05
CA GLU A 1169 59.32 -37.10 17.54
C GLU A 1169 59.84 -38.52 17.78
N THR A 1170 60.54 -39.09 16.79
CA THR A 1170 61.33 -40.31 16.94
C THR A 1170 62.67 -40.24 16.17
N MET A 1171 63.59 -41.18 16.44
CA MET A 1171 64.90 -41.25 15.77
C MET A 1171 64.96 -42.42 14.79
N VAL A 1172 65.39 -42.16 13.55
CA VAL A 1172 65.58 -43.17 12.50
C VAL A 1172 67.04 -43.21 12.04
N THR A 1173 67.50 -44.37 11.57
CA THR A 1173 68.88 -44.59 11.13
C THR A 1173 68.91 -44.96 9.65
N ILE A 1174 69.61 -44.17 8.85
CA ILE A 1174 69.89 -44.45 7.44
C ILE A 1174 71.24 -45.18 7.33
N GLU A 1175 71.25 -46.43 6.90
CA GLU A 1175 72.46 -47.24 6.74
C GLU A 1175 73.07 -47.11 5.32
N PRO A 1176 74.41 -47.15 5.18
CA PRO A 1176 75.07 -47.11 3.88
C PRO A 1176 74.85 -48.41 3.10
N ILE A 1177 74.69 -48.31 1.77
CA ILE A 1177 74.58 -49.48 0.88
C ILE A 1177 75.86 -50.35 0.97
N ASP A 1178 75.71 -51.59 1.47
CA ASP A 1178 76.83 -52.51 1.71
C ASP A 1178 77.09 -53.44 0.49
N ASP A 1179 78.21 -53.23 -0.21
CA ASP A 1179 78.61 -54.01 -1.41
C ASP A 1179 79.30 -55.35 -0.97
N PRO A 1180 78.74 -56.54 -1.29
CA PRO A 1180 78.99 -57.74 -0.48
C PRO A 1180 80.22 -58.57 -0.91
N LEU A 1181 81.17 -58.86 0.01
CA LEU A 1181 82.10 -60.00 -0.14
C LEU A 1181 82.74 -60.61 1.14
N GLU A 1182 82.79 -61.95 1.12
CA GLU A 1182 83.68 -62.93 1.80
C GLU A 1182 83.36 -63.49 3.22
N GLU A 1183 83.79 -64.75 3.43
CA GLU A 1183 83.17 -65.75 4.33
C GLU A 1183 83.91 -66.03 5.66
N ALA A 1184 83.14 -66.37 6.72
CA ALA A 1184 83.33 -67.55 7.63
C ALA A 1184 84.55 -67.62 8.61
N PRO A 1185 84.63 -68.57 9.59
CA PRO A 1185 83.58 -69.30 10.37
C PRO A 1185 83.89 -69.59 11.89
N PHE A 1186 82.93 -70.24 12.61
CA PHE A 1186 83.03 -70.96 13.93
C PHE A 1186 83.29 -70.09 15.20
N ASP A 1187 82.91 -70.47 16.43
CA ASP A 1187 82.50 -71.77 17.03
C ASP A 1187 81.55 -71.59 18.27
N GLU A 1188 81.13 -72.71 18.91
CA GLU A 1188 79.96 -72.87 19.82
C GLU A 1188 80.26 -72.81 21.38
N PRO A 1189 79.49 -73.38 22.36
CA PRO A 1189 78.84 -72.72 23.54
C PRO A 1189 79.44 -73.16 24.94
N PRO A 1190 78.79 -73.19 26.16
CA PRO A 1190 77.41 -72.83 26.65
C PRO A 1190 77.25 -72.23 28.11
N GLU A 1191 75.98 -72.11 28.58
CA GLU A 1191 75.41 -72.47 29.93
C GLU A 1191 75.16 -71.46 31.11
N ASP A 1192 73.99 -71.69 31.76
CA ASP A 1192 73.50 -71.47 33.16
C ASP A 1192 73.13 -70.09 33.79
N GLU A 1193 71.81 -69.78 33.86
CA GLU A 1193 70.86 -69.83 35.02
C GLU A 1193 71.39 -69.70 36.49
N PRO A 1194 70.58 -69.32 37.55
CA PRO A 1194 69.15 -68.89 37.61
C PRO A 1194 68.76 -67.76 38.63
N ALA A 1195 67.46 -67.40 38.63
CA ALA A 1195 66.53 -67.21 39.79
C ALA A 1195 66.52 -65.98 40.76
N ASP A 1196 65.34 -65.31 40.75
CA ASP A 1196 64.38 -65.10 41.86
C ASP A 1196 64.51 -63.95 42.92
N ASP A 1197 63.60 -62.95 42.77
CA ASP A 1197 62.53 -62.53 43.72
C ASP A 1197 62.88 -61.87 45.11
N PRO A 1198 61.95 -61.22 45.86
CA PRO A 1198 60.82 -60.31 45.47
C PRO A 1198 60.37 -59.24 46.54
N PHE A 1199 59.18 -58.61 46.33
CA PHE A 1199 58.21 -58.05 47.34
C PHE A 1199 58.70 -56.80 48.16
N GLU A 1200 57.93 -55.77 48.57
CA GLU A 1200 56.56 -55.25 48.27
C GLU A 1200 56.35 -53.86 48.97
N GLU A 1201 55.26 -53.16 48.61
CA GLU A 1201 54.46 -52.14 49.34
C GLU A 1201 55.00 -50.78 49.86
N SER A 1202 54.12 -49.78 49.70
CA SER A 1202 54.02 -48.40 50.24
C SER A 1202 53.43 -48.39 51.70
N PRO A 1203 52.84 -47.32 52.32
CA PRO A 1203 52.69 -45.89 51.95
C PRO A 1203 52.89 -44.84 53.11
N GLU A 1204 52.63 -43.57 52.78
CA GLU A 1204 51.99 -42.46 53.57
C GLU A 1204 52.69 -41.64 54.71
N ASP A 1205 52.40 -40.33 54.62
CA ASP A 1205 52.33 -39.20 55.59
C ASP A 1205 53.55 -38.36 56.10
N GLU A 1206 53.33 -37.03 55.95
CA GLU A 1206 53.92 -35.74 56.43
C GLU A 1206 54.34 -35.62 57.94
N PRO A 1207 54.89 -34.49 58.48
CA PRO A 1207 55.37 -33.19 57.90
C PRO A 1207 56.74 -32.63 58.45
N ALA A 1208 57.10 -31.38 58.05
CA ALA A 1208 57.68 -30.27 58.86
C ALA A 1208 59.16 -29.75 58.70
N ASP A 1209 59.26 -28.45 58.37
CA ASP A 1209 60.06 -27.32 58.93
C ASP A 1209 61.61 -27.10 58.80
N ASP A 1210 61.95 -25.98 58.10
CA ASP A 1210 62.85 -24.85 58.50
C ASP A 1210 64.41 -25.07 58.57
N PRO A 1211 65.34 -24.10 58.86
CA PRO A 1211 65.19 -22.67 59.30
C PRO A 1211 66.22 -21.57 58.84
N PHE A 1212 66.01 -20.34 59.38
CA PHE A 1212 66.89 -19.13 59.58
C PHE A 1212 66.77 -17.93 58.58
N GLU A 1213 66.13 -16.80 58.92
CA GLU A 1213 66.46 -15.65 59.85
C GLU A 1213 67.05 -14.43 59.08
N GLU A 1214 66.80 -13.13 59.39
CA GLU A 1214 66.06 -12.43 60.47
C GLU A 1214 65.56 -11.02 60.00
N SER A 1215 64.68 -10.38 60.78
CA SER A 1215 63.91 -9.12 60.51
C SER A 1215 64.65 -7.82 60.97
N PRO A 1216 64.10 -6.72 61.57
CA PRO A 1216 62.69 -6.25 61.78
C PRO A 1216 62.35 -4.71 61.69
N GLU A 1217 61.04 -4.38 61.70
CA GLU A 1217 60.29 -3.30 62.46
C GLU A 1217 60.62 -1.78 62.27
N ASP A 1218 59.73 -0.78 62.49
CA ASP A 1218 58.25 -0.64 62.63
C ASP A 1218 57.83 0.86 62.70
N GLU A 1219 56.64 1.24 62.16
CA GLU A 1219 55.64 2.23 62.66
C GLU A 1219 56.06 3.72 63.01
N PRO A 1220 55.14 4.67 63.38
CA PRO A 1220 54.21 5.36 62.46
C PRO A 1220 54.05 6.90 62.70
N ALA A 1221 53.14 7.54 61.94
CA ALA A 1221 52.38 8.79 62.21
C ALA A 1221 53.09 10.17 62.42
N ASP A 1222 52.69 11.18 61.61
CA ASP A 1222 51.97 12.40 62.04
C ASP A 1222 51.97 13.51 60.95
N ASP A 1223 50.79 14.09 60.70
CA ASP A 1223 50.54 15.43 60.08
C ASP A 1223 51.05 16.53 61.06
N PRO A 1224 51.45 17.79 60.68
CA PRO A 1224 50.85 18.58 59.60
C PRO A 1224 51.67 19.71 58.90
N PHE A 1225 50.97 20.47 58.05
CA PHE A 1225 51.17 21.88 57.62
C PHE A 1225 52.15 22.26 56.47
N GLU A 1226 51.53 22.66 55.34
CA GLU A 1226 51.76 23.83 54.45
C GLU A 1226 53.06 24.09 53.62
N GLU A 1227 52.77 24.58 52.40
CA GLU A 1227 53.53 25.39 51.42
C GLU A 1227 54.58 24.75 50.46
N SER A 1228 54.13 24.68 49.20
CA SER A 1228 54.76 24.83 47.86
C SER A 1228 56.04 25.71 47.78
N PRO A 1229 56.87 25.68 46.69
CA PRO A 1229 56.44 25.47 45.29
C PRO A 1229 57.33 24.62 44.36
N GLU A 1230 56.83 24.50 43.13
CA GLU A 1230 57.28 23.67 42.01
C GLU A 1230 58.41 24.31 41.17
N ASP A 1231 59.07 23.48 40.35
CA ASP A 1231 59.94 23.84 39.22
C ASP A 1231 59.93 22.66 38.20
N GLU A 1232 59.15 22.81 37.11
CA GLU A 1232 59.41 22.50 35.68
C GLU A 1232 60.56 21.53 35.26
N PRO A 1233 60.40 20.70 34.19
CA PRO A 1233 60.21 21.15 32.78
C PRO A 1233 59.17 20.36 31.94
N ALA A 1234 58.53 20.86 30.87
CA ALA A 1234 58.97 21.57 29.64
C ALA A 1234 59.63 20.64 28.58
N ASP A 1235 59.38 20.71 27.26
CA ASP A 1235 58.77 21.75 26.38
C ASP A 1235 58.03 21.12 25.14
N ASP A 1236 57.11 21.89 24.55
CA ASP A 1236 56.48 21.74 23.21
C ASP A 1236 57.43 22.30 22.08
N PRO A 1237 57.02 22.70 20.83
CA PRO A 1237 56.30 23.98 20.67
C PRO A 1237 55.47 24.29 19.35
N PHE A 1238 54.52 25.24 19.50
CA PHE A 1238 53.84 26.16 18.53
C PHE A 1238 52.61 25.63 17.73
N GLU A 1239 51.35 26.01 18.04
CA GLU A 1239 50.64 27.34 17.97
C GLU A 1239 50.23 27.78 16.55
N GLU A 1240 49.10 28.47 16.29
CA GLU A 1240 48.45 29.60 16.99
C GLU A 1240 46.90 29.53 16.74
N LEU A 1241 46.00 29.32 17.73
CA LEU A 1241 45.32 30.29 18.64
C LEU A 1241 44.31 31.25 17.94
N VAL A 1242 43.15 31.69 18.48
CA VAL A 1242 42.48 31.70 19.83
C VAL A 1242 40.94 31.96 19.64
N ASP A 1243 39.96 31.36 20.35
CA ASP A 1243 39.53 31.51 21.79
C ASP A 1243 38.53 32.70 22.01
N SER A 1244 37.53 32.75 22.91
CA SER A 1244 37.02 31.89 24.02
C SER A 1244 35.56 32.21 24.39
N ALA A 1245 34.91 31.34 25.18
CA ALA A 1245 33.79 31.66 26.11
C ALA A 1245 34.27 31.37 27.59
N PRO A 1246 33.47 31.23 28.69
CA PRO A 1246 32.01 31.35 28.86
C PRO A 1246 31.48 31.82 30.30
N GLN A 1247 30.16 31.68 30.52
CA GLN A 1247 29.33 31.47 31.77
C GLN A 1247 29.36 32.36 33.04
N SER A 1248 28.17 32.80 33.52
CA SER A 1248 27.38 32.14 34.62
C SER A 1248 26.29 33.02 35.32
N LEU A 1249 25.26 32.34 35.88
CA LEU A 1249 24.24 32.73 36.90
C LEU A 1249 22.80 33.16 36.46
N ASP A 1250 21.85 32.73 37.30
CA ASP A 1250 20.40 32.49 37.08
C ASP A 1250 19.43 33.70 37.21
N GLU A 1251 18.27 33.58 36.54
CA GLU A 1251 16.88 34.05 36.88
C GLU A 1251 16.61 35.55 37.26
N PRO A 1252 15.34 36.05 37.27
CA PRO A 1252 14.06 35.55 36.68
C PRO A 1252 13.19 36.66 35.99
N ASP A 1253 11.92 36.32 35.69
CA ASP A 1253 10.69 37.12 35.87
C ASP A 1253 10.13 38.01 34.72
N SER A 1254 8.79 38.05 34.65
CA SER A 1254 7.94 38.65 33.60
C SER A 1254 7.82 40.19 33.69
N PRO A 1255 7.16 40.85 32.72
CA PRO A 1255 6.08 41.76 33.10
C PRO A 1255 4.92 41.95 32.10
N GLU A 1256 3.69 41.90 32.61
CA GLU A 1256 2.56 42.73 32.17
C GLU A 1256 2.39 43.96 33.12
N PRO A 1257 1.29 44.75 33.08
CA PRO A 1257 0.97 45.74 32.04
C PRO A 1257 0.85 47.16 32.64
N SER A 1258 0.61 48.20 31.81
CA SER A 1258 0.21 49.54 32.29
C SER A 1258 -0.46 50.41 31.22
N ALA A 1259 -1.74 50.74 31.39
CA ALA A 1259 -2.47 51.72 30.60
C ALA A 1259 -2.27 53.18 31.10
N ASP A 1260 -2.51 54.19 30.24
CA ASP A 1260 -3.72 55.04 30.33
C ASP A 1260 -3.64 56.43 29.62
N GLN A 1261 -4.66 56.73 28.80
CA GLN A 1261 -5.22 58.03 28.32
C GLN A 1261 -4.34 59.24 27.92
N THR A 1262 -4.47 59.71 26.65
CA THR A 1262 -5.38 60.84 26.27
C THR A 1262 -5.34 61.27 24.77
N ALA A 1263 -6.38 60.91 24.01
CA ALA A 1263 -7.20 61.67 23.02
C ALA A 1263 -6.59 62.53 21.84
N PRO A 1264 -7.34 62.73 20.72
CA PRO A 1264 -6.81 63.03 19.37
C PRO A 1264 -7.06 64.52 18.92
N PRO A 1265 -6.89 64.96 17.63
CA PRO A 1265 -7.78 64.60 16.48
C PRO A 1265 -7.20 64.62 15.01
N ILE A 1266 -7.87 63.88 14.11
CA ILE A 1266 -8.27 64.19 12.70
C ILE A 1266 -7.26 64.85 11.72
N ALA A 1267 -6.97 64.19 10.57
CA ALA A 1267 -7.16 64.68 9.18
C ALA A 1267 -6.19 64.13 8.10
N SER A 1268 -6.74 63.28 7.21
CA SER A 1268 -6.75 63.41 5.73
C SER A 1268 -5.48 63.78 4.90
N ALA A 1269 -5.18 62.86 3.97
CA ALA A 1269 -4.93 63.09 2.52
C ALA A 1269 -3.54 63.44 1.92
N ALA A 1270 -3.40 62.91 0.69
CA ALA A 1270 -2.61 63.38 -0.46
C ALA A 1270 -1.17 62.86 -0.69
N VAL A 1271 -1.08 61.72 -1.37
CA VAL A 1271 -0.59 61.58 -2.77
C VAL A 1271 0.65 62.39 -3.19
N ALA A 1272 1.69 61.62 -3.57
CA ALA A 1272 2.76 61.90 -4.53
C ALA A 1272 3.67 63.15 -4.35
N LEU A 1273 4.97 62.90 -4.16
CA LEU A 1273 5.94 62.98 -5.28
C LEU A 1273 7.37 62.55 -4.87
N ALA A 1274 7.87 61.55 -5.60
CA ALA A 1274 9.27 61.28 -5.98
C ALA A 1274 10.43 61.90 -5.16
N VAL A 1275 11.36 61.04 -4.71
CA VAL A 1275 12.68 60.82 -5.37
C VAL A 1275 13.51 59.82 -4.55
N GLY A 1276 13.82 58.68 -5.17
CA GLY A 1276 15.04 57.87 -5.01
C GLY A 1276 15.48 57.45 -3.60
N ALA A 1277 15.15 56.20 -3.24
CA ALA A 1277 16.17 55.16 -3.12
C ALA A 1277 15.73 54.01 -4.04
#